data_AF-G1UPP5-F1
#
_entry.id   AF-G1UPP5-F1
#
_cell.length_a   1.000
_cell.length_b   1.000
_cell.length_c   1.000
_cell.angle_alpha   90.00
_cell.angle_beta   90.00
_cell.angle_gamma   90.00
#
_symmetry.space_group_name_H-M   'P 1'
#
loop_
_entity.id
_entity.type
_entity.pdbx_description
1 polymer ?
#
loop_
_entity_poly.entity_id
_entity_poly.type
_entity_poly.pdbx_seq_one_letter_code
_entity_poly.pdbx_strand_id
1 'polypeptide(L)'
;MPTTHILHLPAAGQKTVLAGFSPQSRMVLDFPTRGVFAGREGNDLVFSRIDGTRLVLKDYHAPQNVPEDVPQNAPADGAPRDEGPPAIVVDGREMTHQAFFDALGEDDMPQAGVVQARNSAYHEYSESELSKGISELSALDDHETESDTNKPLGSREGRQDDFAAERGGVLGGTDTAGSGSNGSGSGSPGGSQGGNGGSGGSGHGGSGGTGGTGGNGSGGTGGTGNSNPSVASATVTIAEDTISVSGALPSPTDPNAGDILSFIAKANAAGLYGTLSVDANGNYIYILNNALSAVQGLGVGESLTDTFTFTVTDNHGGTANNTLTVTITGTNDAPVLAATTVNVSEDSNITSGILPTPTDVDVHDVVSFVPQTNTAGLYGTLSVDANGNYTYVLNNTLPAVQGLGAGENLTDTFTVTVTDNHGGTSSAVVTVNINGSNDAPIVSAVATSIFEDTASVSGTLPAPVDPDLHDVASYLPQTNTVGLYGTLTLDASGNYTYTLNNSLSAVQGLGVGESLTDTFTFTASDGHGGTSSSTLTVTINGSNDAPVLAATVVGVDKDDVITNGTLPTPTDVDVHDTVSFTPLTNAPGSYGTFSVDANGNYTYVLNTSLPAVQGLGPADSLTDTFTVTVTDNHGASSSTVITVSINGSSNDAPTVAAALASIGEDTPSVTGVLPTPGDPDPHDVVTFVPQAGTAGLYGTFSVDASGNYTYTLNNSLPAVQGLGAGESLTETFTFTVSDGRGGTASNTLTVTIDGSNDAPVVTAATASIVEDTAGISGTLPPAVDPDLHDVATFIPQTNTAGLYGTLTLDASGNYTYTLNNSLPAVQGLGVGESLTETFTFTATDGHGGTSSNTLTVTINGSNDAPVLAATTVNVAEDSAVTTGTLPMPTDVDVHDTVSFAPLTNAPGNYGTFSVDANGNYTYVLNTSLPTVQGLGAGESLTDSFTVTVSDNHGGSSSTVITVSINGSNDAPTVSAAATAIDEDTASVSGTLPVPVDPDLHDVVSFVPQTNAPGGYGTLSVDASGNYTYTLNNSLPAVQALGVGESLTDTFTFTVTDNHGATTSNTLTVTINGTNDLPTVSAAAASIAEDTAGISGMLPTPVDVDVHDTVTFTPQTNTAGLYGTLNVDADGNYTYTLNNASPAVQGLGVGENLTDTFPFTVSDGHGGTATNTLTVTINGTNDAPIVAAATTAIAEDTAGVSGILPMPTDVDVHDTVSFTPQTNAPGSYGTFSVDADGHYTYTLNNALPAVQGLGAGESLTDTFTFTVSDGRGARAPIP
;
A
#
# COMPACT_ATOMS: atom_id res chain seq x y z
N MET A 1 32.17 31.72 -24.50
CA MET A 1 32.09 30.61 -25.48
C MET A 1 31.82 29.37 -24.68
N PRO A 2 30.73 28.62 -24.93
CA PRO A 2 30.54 27.31 -24.32
C PRO A 2 31.67 26.39 -24.76
N THR A 3 32.32 25.72 -23.81
CA THR A 3 33.48 24.86 -24.10
C THR A 3 32.99 23.43 -24.31
N THR A 4 33.08 22.93 -25.53
CA THR A 4 32.75 21.53 -25.82
C THR A 4 33.95 20.64 -25.47
N HIS A 5 33.79 19.77 -24.48
CA HIS A 5 34.76 18.77 -24.08
C HIS A 5 34.34 17.41 -24.65
N ILE A 6 35.05 16.92 -25.66
CA ILE A 6 34.89 15.55 -26.14
C ILE A 6 35.68 14.64 -25.19
N LEU A 7 34.97 13.70 -24.57
CA LEU A 7 35.48 12.79 -23.55
C LEU A 7 35.77 11.44 -24.20
N HIS A 8 37.04 11.09 -24.35
CA HIS A 8 37.48 9.74 -24.74
C HIS A 8 38.01 8.99 -23.53
N LEU A 9 37.75 7.68 -23.47
CA LEU A 9 38.49 6.81 -22.54
C LEU A 9 39.95 6.69 -22.99
N PRO A 10 40.94 6.78 -22.07
CA PRO A 10 42.33 6.55 -22.41
C PRO A 10 42.61 5.08 -22.74
N ALA A 11 43.83 4.80 -23.22
CA ALA A 11 44.25 3.43 -23.54
C ALA A 11 44.24 2.50 -22.30
N ALA A 12 44.10 1.20 -22.55
CA ALA A 12 43.96 0.15 -21.55
C ALA A 12 44.91 0.31 -20.35
N GLY A 13 44.35 0.42 -19.14
CA GLY A 13 45.10 0.53 -17.89
C GLY A 13 45.65 1.92 -17.54
N GLN A 14 45.37 2.96 -18.34
CA GLN A 14 45.79 4.34 -18.02
C GLN A 14 44.72 5.15 -17.27
N LYS A 15 45.17 6.16 -16.50
CA LYS A 15 44.31 7.15 -15.83
C LYS A 15 44.49 8.54 -16.45
N THR A 16 43.43 9.07 -17.05
CA THR A 16 43.33 10.48 -17.48
C THR A 16 42.51 11.26 -16.47
N VAL A 17 42.94 12.49 -16.15
CA VAL A 17 42.21 13.41 -15.27
C VAL A 17 41.95 14.71 -16.02
N LEU A 18 40.69 15.13 -16.09
CA LEU A 18 40.25 16.39 -16.70
C LEU A 18 39.63 17.26 -15.60
N ALA A 19 39.78 18.58 -15.70
CA ALA A 19 39.32 19.54 -14.71
C ALA A 19 38.96 20.88 -15.38
N GLY A 20 38.23 21.74 -14.67
CA GLY A 20 37.86 23.08 -15.15
C GLY A 20 36.55 23.16 -15.92
N PHE A 21 35.65 22.20 -15.71
CA PHE A 21 34.29 22.24 -16.25
C PHE A 21 33.49 23.38 -15.60
N SER A 22 32.94 24.27 -16.43
CA SER A 22 31.99 25.30 -16.02
C SER A 22 30.55 24.86 -16.31
N PRO A 23 29.53 25.48 -15.68
CA PRO A 23 28.12 25.24 -16.02
C PRO A 23 27.78 25.35 -17.51
N GLN A 24 28.47 26.24 -18.24
CA GLN A 24 28.31 26.45 -19.69
C GLN A 24 29.14 25.49 -20.56
N SER A 25 29.69 24.41 -20.00
CA SER A 25 30.45 23.41 -20.75
C SER A 25 29.52 22.34 -21.33
N ARG A 26 29.87 21.80 -22.51
CA ARG A 26 29.13 20.70 -23.16
C ARG A 26 30.03 19.46 -23.22
N MET A 27 29.64 18.37 -22.58
CA MET A 27 30.44 17.14 -22.52
C MET A 27 29.90 16.11 -23.50
N VAL A 28 30.71 15.72 -24.48
CA VAL A 28 30.34 14.70 -25.47
C VAL A 28 31.06 13.40 -25.13
N LEU A 29 30.31 12.35 -24.78
CA LEU A 29 30.86 11.03 -24.49
C LEU A 29 31.09 10.29 -25.81
N ASP A 30 32.34 10.23 -26.25
CA ASP A 30 32.75 9.54 -27.48
C ASP A 30 33.54 8.27 -27.13
N PHE A 31 32.79 7.33 -26.56
CA PHE A 31 33.17 5.92 -26.36
C PHE A 31 31.91 5.08 -26.10
N PRO A 32 31.86 3.82 -26.55
CA PRO A 32 30.71 2.95 -26.29
C PRO A 32 30.55 2.68 -24.79
N THR A 33 29.34 2.90 -24.29
CA THR A 33 28.92 2.74 -22.88
C THR A 33 28.95 1.27 -22.43
N ARG A 34 28.78 0.33 -23.36
CA ARG A 34 28.77 -1.12 -23.08
C ARG A 34 30.12 -1.58 -22.50
N GLY A 35 30.12 -1.99 -21.23
CA GLY A 35 31.30 -2.45 -20.50
C GLY A 35 32.11 -1.34 -19.78
N VAL A 36 31.57 -0.12 -19.69
CA VAL A 36 32.13 0.99 -18.92
C VAL A 36 31.33 1.17 -17.62
N PHE A 37 32.02 1.31 -16.49
CA PHE A 37 31.42 1.57 -15.18
C PHE A 37 31.64 3.05 -14.81
N ALA A 38 30.54 3.78 -14.61
CA ALA A 38 30.57 5.08 -13.95
C ALA A 38 30.53 4.91 -12.42
N GLY A 39 31.18 5.81 -11.68
CA GLY A 39 31.18 5.82 -10.23
C GLY A 39 31.87 7.06 -9.65
N ARG A 40 31.68 7.30 -8.35
CA ARG A 40 32.13 8.52 -7.68
C ARG A 40 33.39 8.30 -6.83
N GLU A 41 34.39 9.18 -6.94
CA GLU A 41 35.64 9.17 -6.17
C GLU A 41 35.78 10.52 -5.44
N GLY A 42 34.99 10.74 -4.38
CA GLY A 42 34.94 12.01 -3.65
C GLY A 42 34.03 13.04 -4.34
N ASN A 43 34.58 14.18 -4.76
CA ASN A 43 33.85 15.14 -5.63
C ASN A 43 34.07 14.85 -7.12
N ASP A 44 34.86 13.85 -7.46
CA ASP A 44 35.20 13.49 -8.84
C ASP A 44 34.22 12.43 -9.39
N LEU A 45 33.83 12.58 -10.65
CA LEU A 45 33.09 11.57 -11.41
C LEU A 45 34.08 10.73 -12.23
N VAL A 46 33.97 9.40 -12.18
CA VAL A 46 34.94 8.47 -12.76
C VAL A 46 34.26 7.47 -13.69
N PHE A 47 34.75 7.39 -14.93
CA PHE A 47 34.45 6.28 -15.85
C PHE A 47 35.61 5.28 -15.85
N SER A 48 35.32 3.98 -15.84
CA SER A 48 36.34 2.94 -15.75
C SER A 48 35.96 1.66 -16.50
N ARG A 49 36.95 0.83 -16.85
CA ARG A 49 36.75 -0.49 -17.47
C ARG A 49 37.45 -1.60 -16.69
N ILE A 50 37.04 -2.84 -16.90
CA ILE A 50 37.65 -4.03 -16.24
C ILE A 50 39.15 -4.21 -16.51
N ASP A 51 39.67 -3.59 -17.58
CA ASP A 51 41.08 -3.58 -17.96
C ASP A 51 41.94 -2.59 -17.15
N GLY A 52 41.34 -1.87 -16.19
CA GLY A 52 42.01 -0.90 -15.32
C GLY A 52 42.05 0.54 -15.86
N THR A 53 41.47 0.79 -17.04
CA THR A 53 41.33 2.15 -17.60
C THR A 53 40.48 3.04 -16.69
N ARG A 54 40.87 4.31 -16.49
CA ARG A 54 40.12 5.31 -15.72
C ARG A 54 40.13 6.69 -16.40
N LEU A 55 38.96 7.30 -16.59
CA LEU A 55 38.79 8.72 -16.91
C LEU A 55 38.16 9.41 -15.70
N VAL A 56 38.80 10.44 -15.17
CA VAL A 56 38.34 11.16 -13.96
C VAL A 56 38.02 12.61 -14.31
N LEU A 57 36.77 13.01 -14.12
CA LEU A 57 36.29 14.38 -14.20
C LEU A 57 36.37 14.97 -12.79
N LYS A 58 37.39 15.79 -12.57
CA LYS A 58 37.79 16.26 -11.25
C LYS A 58 36.93 17.43 -10.77
N ASP A 59 36.59 17.40 -9.48
CA ASP A 59 35.77 18.39 -8.78
C ASP A 59 34.37 18.61 -9.41
N TYR A 60 33.88 17.63 -10.17
CA TYR A 60 32.61 17.68 -10.92
C TYR A 60 31.38 17.94 -10.03
N HIS A 61 31.37 17.40 -8.80
CA HIS A 61 30.32 17.62 -7.81
C HIS A 61 30.73 18.60 -6.69
N ALA A 62 31.73 19.47 -6.89
CA ALA A 62 32.17 20.42 -5.86
C ALA A 62 31.28 21.68 -5.80
N PRO A 63 30.85 22.14 -4.61
CA PRO A 63 30.09 23.38 -4.47
C PRO A 63 30.95 24.61 -4.81
N GLN A 64 30.44 25.47 -5.69
CA GLN A 64 31.13 26.67 -6.18
C GLN A 64 31.14 27.78 -5.12
N ASN A 65 32.27 27.99 -4.45
CA ASN A 65 32.45 29.10 -3.49
C ASN A 65 32.95 30.37 -4.20
N VAL A 66 32.18 31.47 -4.09
CA VAL A 66 32.59 32.81 -4.55
C VAL A 66 33.30 33.55 -3.40
N PRO A 67 34.46 34.23 -3.63
CA PRO A 67 35.14 34.97 -2.56
C PRO A 67 34.46 36.29 -2.19
N GLU A 68 34.28 36.56 -0.89
CA GLU A 68 33.82 37.85 -0.35
C GLU A 68 34.94 38.92 -0.38
N ASP A 69 34.65 40.15 -0.84
CA ASP A 69 34.98 41.38 -0.08
C ASP A 69 34.35 42.69 -0.62
N VAL A 70 34.01 43.62 0.30
CA VAL A 70 33.61 45.07 0.14
C VAL A 70 32.26 45.44 -0.58
N PRO A 71 31.63 46.65 -0.34
CA PRO A 71 30.34 46.68 0.40
C PRO A 71 29.16 47.48 -0.22
N GLN A 72 28.00 47.40 0.44
CA GLN A 72 26.65 47.87 0.03
C GLN A 72 26.50 49.37 -0.34
N ASN A 73 25.87 49.65 -1.50
CA ASN A 73 24.66 50.52 -1.67
C ASN A 73 24.38 50.84 -3.17
N ALA A 74 23.21 50.40 -3.69
CA ALA A 74 22.47 50.84 -4.91
C ALA A 74 21.53 49.69 -5.38
N PRO A 75 20.47 49.94 -6.18
CA PRO A 75 19.29 49.06 -6.22
C PRO A 75 19.39 47.85 -7.16
N ALA A 76 18.46 46.91 -6.94
CA ALA A 76 18.47 45.56 -7.50
C ALA A 76 18.24 45.50 -9.03
N ASP A 77 19.26 44.99 -9.71
CA ASP A 77 19.16 44.16 -10.91
C ASP A 77 20.28 43.10 -10.81
N GLY A 78 20.05 41.90 -11.35
CA GLY A 78 20.95 40.74 -11.23
C GLY A 78 20.46 39.70 -10.21
N ALA A 79 19.53 38.85 -10.62
CA ALA A 79 19.23 37.59 -9.95
C ALA A 79 20.49 36.69 -9.90
N PRO A 80 20.61 35.79 -8.90
CA PRO A 80 21.58 34.71 -8.99
C PRO A 80 21.22 33.86 -10.22
N ARG A 81 22.16 33.72 -11.15
CA ARG A 81 21.99 32.77 -12.25
C ARG A 81 22.08 31.37 -11.67
N ASP A 82 20.97 30.65 -11.73
CA ASP A 82 20.93 29.22 -11.52
C ASP A 82 21.59 28.53 -12.71
N GLU A 83 22.93 28.63 -12.80
CA GLU A 83 23.69 27.99 -13.87
C GLU A 83 23.84 26.50 -13.52
N GLY A 84 22.86 25.73 -13.96
CA GLY A 84 22.80 24.27 -13.82
C GLY A 84 24.01 23.54 -14.42
N PRO A 85 24.17 22.25 -14.11
CA PRO A 85 25.35 21.48 -14.49
C PRO A 85 25.53 21.34 -16.01
N PRO A 86 26.78 21.11 -16.48
CA PRO A 86 27.12 21.07 -17.90
C PRO A 86 26.30 20.04 -18.69
N ALA A 87 25.86 20.42 -19.89
CA ALA A 87 25.05 19.59 -20.78
C ALA A 87 25.83 18.35 -21.25
N ILE A 88 25.19 17.17 -21.23
CA ILE A 88 25.82 15.88 -21.54
C ILE A 88 25.25 15.35 -22.85
N VAL A 89 26.11 14.88 -23.75
CA VAL A 89 25.74 14.32 -25.05
C VAL A 89 26.22 12.87 -25.12
N VAL A 90 25.29 11.95 -25.38
CA VAL A 90 25.54 10.51 -25.56
C VAL A 90 24.98 10.12 -26.92
N ASP A 91 25.77 9.45 -27.76
CA ASP A 91 25.39 9.00 -29.11
C ASP A 91 24.69 10.08 -29.96
N GLY A 92 25.19 11.32 -29.87
CA GLY A 92 24.68 12.48 -30.60
C GLY A 92 23.38 13.11 -30.06
N ARG A 93 22.77 12.55 -29.01
CA ARG A 93 21.60 13.13 -28.33
C ARG A 93 22.02 13.88 -27.07
N GLU A 94 21.49 15.09 -26.89
CA GLU A 94 21.71 15.89 -25.69
C GLU A 94 20.74 15.46 -24.60
N MET A 95 21.27 15.20 -23.41
CA MET A 95 20.56 14.68 -22.25
C MET A 95 20.71 15.66 -21.09
N THR A 96 19.65 15.79 -20.28
CA THR A 96 19.75 16.53 -19.01
C THR A 96 20.64 15.76 -18.04
N HIS A 97 21.27 16.47 -17.11
CA HIS A 97 22.09 15.87 -16.06
C HIS A 97 21.31 14.81 -15.28
N GLN A 98 20.07 15.11 -14.90
CA GLN A 98 19.17 14.17 -14.22
C GLN A 98 18.94 12.91 -15.07
N ALA A 99 18.50 13.04 -16.33
CA ALA A 99 18.25 11.88 -17.19
C ALA A 99 19.51 11.02 -17.46
N PHE A 100 20.70 11.61 -17.40
CA PHE A 100 21.96 10.87 -17.49
C PHE A 100 22.27 10.05 -16.23
N PHE A 101 22.00 10.57 -15.03
CA PHE A 101 22.20 9.83 -13.79
C PHE A 101 21.05 8.88 -13.44
N ASP A 102 19.80 9.22 -13.79
CA ASP A 102 18.65 8.31 -13.72
C ASP A 102 18.91 7.03 -14.53
N ALA A 103 19.43 7.17 -15.76
CA ALA A 103 19.80 6.05 -16.62
C ALA A 103 21.00 5.21 -16.11
N LEU A 104 21.76 5.74 -15.15
CA LEU A 104 22.86 5.03 -14.48
C LEU A 104 22.48 4.48 -13.09
N GLY A 105 21.35 4.92 -12.52
CA GLY A 105 20.91 4.61 -11.16
C GLY A 105 21.61 5.48 -10.10
N GLU A 106 21.06 6.67 -9.83
CA GLU A 106 21.71 7.69 -9.00
C GLU A 106 21.93 7.27 -7.53
N ASP A 107 21.01 6.49 -6.95
CA ASP A 107 21.05 6.08 -5.53
C ASP A 107 22.06 4.98 -5.18
N ASP A 108 22.61 4.24 -6.16
CA ASP A 108 23.40 3.01 -5.91
C ASP A 108 24.80 3.02 -6.57
N MET A 109 25.33 4.20 -6.93
CA MET A 109 26.68 4.34 -7.52
C MET A 109 27.79 3.86 -6.55
N PRO A 110 28.54 2.77 -6.86
CA PRO A 110 29.49 2.19 -5.92
C PRO A 110 30.78 3.01 -5.78
N GLN A 111 31.31 3.07 -4.56
CA GLN A 111 32.55 3.77 -4.24
C GLN A 111 33.76 3.06 -4.90
N ALA A 112 34.46 3.74 -5.79
CA ALA A 112 35.50 3.14 -6.63
C ALA A 112 36.75 2.71 -5.82
N GLY A 113 36.88 1.41 -5.53
CA GLY A 113 38.08 0.89 -4.86
C GLY A 113 38.06 -0.57 -4.36
N VAL A 114 36.90 -1.24 -4.31
CA VAL A 114 36.80 -2.62 -3.78
C VAL A 114 36.40 -3.61 -4.87
N VAL A 115 37.31 -4.54 -5.19
CA VAL A 115 36.96 -5.75 -5.95
C VAL A 115 36.19 -6.69 -5.02
N GLN A 116 34.88 -6.83 -5.22
CA GLN A 116 34.11 -7.92 -4.63
C GLN A 116 33.07 -8.47 -5.62
N ALA A 117 32.78 -9.76 -5.51
CA ALA A 117 32.30 -10.56 -6.63
C ALA A 117 30.79 -10.77 -6.67
N ARG A 118 30.25 -10.80 -7.90
CA ARG A 118 29.01 -11.49 -8.34
C ARG A 118 27.78 -11.41 -7.40
N ASN A 119 26.90 -10.44 -7.63
CA ASN A 119 25.53 -10.67 -8.13
C ASN A 119 24.67 -9.42 -7.98
N SER A 120 24.55 -8.65 -9.06
CA SER A 120 23.38 -7.82 -9.37
C SER A 120 23.24 -7.82 -10.90
N ALA A 121 22.08 -8.18 -11.42
CA ALA A 121 21.87 -8.28 -12.86
C ALA A 121 21.48 -6.92 -13.44
N TYR A 122 22.23 -6.46 -14.45
CA TYR A 122 21.77 -5.37 -15.32
C TYR A 122 20.50 -5.83 -16.05
N HIS A 123 19.46 -5.01 -16.07
CA HIS A 123 18.36 -5.18 -17.00
C HIS A 123 18.83 -4.79 -18.41
N GLU A 124 18.68 -5.69 -19.38
CA GLU A 124 18.84 -5.37 -20.79
C GLU A 124 17.58 -4.64 -21.28
N TYR A 125 17.70 -3.34 -21.57
CA TYR A 125 16.69 -2.65 -22.38
C TYR A 125 16.89 -3.03 -23.85
N SER A 126 15.95 -3.81 -24.39
CA SER A 126 15.85 -4.08 -25.83
C SER A 126 15.18 -2.91 -26.56
N GLU A 127 15.49 -2.73 -27.85
CA GLU A 127 15.16 -1.57 -28.68
C GLU A 127 13.65 -1.32 -28.96
N SER A 128 12.72 -1.94 -28.23
CA SER A 128 11.28 -1.86 -28.51
C SER A 128 10.51 -0.74 -27.78
N GLU A 129 11.09 -0.08 -26.77
CA GLU A 129 10.37 0.91 -25.93
C GLU A 129 10.63 2.39 -26.27
N LEU A 130 11.27 2.66 -27.42
CA LEU A 130 11.47 4.02 -27.97
C LEU A 130 10.53 4.34 -29.17
N SER A 131 9.50 3.53 -29.40
CA SER A 131 8.63 3.61 -30.59
C SER A 131 7.11 3.79 -30.31
N LYS A 132 6.71 4.19 -29.10
CA LYS A 132 5.29 4.50 -28.79
C LYS A 132 5.15 5.82 -28.03
N GLY A 133 5.05 6.91 -28.80
CA GLY A 133 4.83 8.25 -28.25
C GLY A 133 4.40 9.32 -29.25
N ILE A 134 4.04 8.96 -30.50
CA ILE A 134 3.55 9.92 -31.51
C ILE A 134 2.48 9.24 -32.39
N SER A 135 1.20 9.34 -32.03
CA SER A 135 0.06 9.27 -32.96
C SER A 135 -1.28 9.53 -32.26
N GLU A 136 -1.71 10.79 -32.15
CA GLU A 136 -3.14 11.17 -32.07
C GLU A 136 -3.33 12.69 -32.17
N LEU A 137 -3.17 13.27 -33.37
CA LEU A 137 -3.69 14.61 -33.67
C LEU A 137 -3.90 14.84 -35.17
N SER A 138 -4.88 14.17 -35.78
CA SER A 138 -5.29 14.45 -37.16
C SER A 138 -6.68 13.88 -37.50
N ALA A 139 -7.75 14.57 -37.07
CA ALA A 139 -9.08 14.51 -37.71
C ALA A 139 -10.04 15.57 -37.13
N LEU A 140 -9.92 16.80 -37.61
CA LEU A 140 -11.05 17.72 -37.65
C LEU A 140 -11.23 18.13 -39.12
N ASP A 141 -12.28 17.63 -39.78
CA ASP A 141 -13.05 18.48 -40.71
C ASP A 141 -14.46 17.95 -41.03
N ASP A 142 -15.33 18.91 -41.35
CA ASP A 142 -16.63 18.82 -42.04
C ASP A 142 -17.80 17.93 -41.52
N HIS A 143 -18.56 18.53 -40.60
CA HIS A 143 -19.93 19.03 -40.80
C HIS A 143 -20.87 18.40 -41.88
N GLU A 144 -22.09 18.02 -41.42
CA GLU A 144 -23.43 18.38 -41.96
C GLU A 144 -24.49 17.25 -42.10
N THR A 145 -25.68 17.55 -41.56
CA THR A 145 -27.04 17.15 -41.99
C THR A 145 -27.59 15.73 -41.76
N GLU A 146 -28.33 15.62 -40.64
CA GLU A 146 -29.78 15.34 -40.54
C GLU A 146 -30.46 14.06 -41.10
N SER A 147 -31.59 13.75 -40.43
CA SER A 147 -32.83 13.19 -41.01
C SER A 147 -33.11 11.67 -40.94
N ASP A 148 -33.46 11.22 -39.73
CA ASP A 148 -34.85 10.84 -39.37
C ASP A 148 -35.35 9.37 -39.33
N THR A 149 -36.06 9.11 -38.22
CA THR A 149 -37.06 8.08 -37.84
C THR A 149 -36.86 6.54 -37.94
N ASN A 150 -37.31 5.92 -36.83
CA ASN A 150 -38.01 4.62 -36.71
C ASN A 150 -37.19 3.30 -36.84
N LYS A 151 -37.30 2.30 -35.94
CA LYS A 151 -38.32 2.00 -34.89
C LYS A 151 -37.71 1.28 -33.65
N PRO A 152 -38.44 1.17 -32.53
CA PRO A 152 -37.88 0.92 -31.19
C PRO A 152 -38.01 -0.53 -30.71
N LEU A 153 -37.36 -0.83 -29.56
CA LEU A 153 -37.96 -1.63 -28.48
C LEU A 153 -37.49 -1.10 -27.11
N GLY A 154 -38.41 -0.94 -26.17
CA GLY A 154 -38.16 -0.28 -24.88
C GLY A 154 -37.98 -1.23 -23.70
N SER A 155 -36.95 -0.95 -22.90
CA SER A 155 -36.98 -0.81 -21.43
C SER A 155 -37.96 -1.61 -20.54
N ARG A 156 -37.34 -2.26 -19.55
CA ARG A 156 -37.64 -2.23 -18.08
C ARG A 156 -38.54 -3.28 -17.39
N GLU A 157 -38.00 -3.73 -16.24
CA GLU A 157 -38.65 -4.18 -14.98
C GLU A 157 -39.62 -5.38 -15.05
N GLY A 158 -39.23 -6.54 -14.54
CA GLY A 158 -39.31 -6.92 -13.12
C GLY A 158 -39.99 -8.31 -13.04
N ARG A 159 -40.11 -9.03 -11.92
CA ARG A 159 -39.83 -8.78 -10.50
C ARG A 159 -39.93 -10.14 -9.75
N GLN A 160 -39.33 -10.26 -8.56
CA GLN A 160 -39.73 -11.14 -7.43
C GLN A 160 -39.78 -12.68 -7.58
N ASP A 161 -39.24 -13.35 -6.54
CA ASP A 161 -39.74 -14.51 -5.78
C ASP A 161 -40.12 -15.79 -6.57
N ASP A 162 -39.95 -17.04 -6.12
CA ASP A 162 -40.18 -17.60 -4.79
C ASP A 162 -39.83 -19.13 -4.79
N PHE A 163 -39.90 -19.81 -3.64
CA PHE A 163 -40.03 -21.27 -3.44
C PHE A 163 -39.01 -22.33 -3.98
N ALA A 164 -38.39 -23.01 -3.01
CA ALA A 164 -38.37 -24.47 -2.76
C ALA A 164 -37.74 -25.51 -3.74
N ALA A 165 -36.91 -26.35 -3.09
CA ALA A 165 -36.43 -27.69 -3.45
C ALA A 165 -37.49 -28.66 -4.05
N GLU A 166 -37.15 -29.69 -4.84
CA GLU A 166 -36.54 -30.95 -4.33
C GLU A 166 -36.22 -32.02 -5.42
N ARG A 167 -35.25 -32.88 -5.08
CA ARG A 167 -35.12 -34.35 -5.35
C ARG A 167 -34.87 -34.92 -6.76
N GLY A 168 -33.75 -35.66 -6.81
CA GLY A 168 -33.79 -37.12 -7.01
C GLY A 168 -32.44 -37.70 -7.46
N GLY A 169 -31.72 -38.54 -6.71
CA GLY A 169 -31.85 -39.09 -5.34
C GLY A 169 -30.54 -39.86 -4.99
N VAL A 170 -30.39 -40.69 -3.96
CA VAL A 170 -31.35 -41.44 -3.13
C VAL A 170 -30.68 -41.84 -1.78
N LEU A 171 -31.38 -41.58 -0.66
CA LEU A 171 -31.29 -42.19 0.69
C LEU A 171 -30.07 -41.99 1.64
N GLY A 172 -30.39 -41.39 2.80
CA GLY A 172 -29.86 -41.76 4.12
C GLY A 172 -28.68 -40.92 4.64
N GLY A 173 -28.79 -40.18 5.74
CA GLY A 173 -29.94 -39.96 6.62
C GLY A 173 -29.47 -39.26 7.91
N THR A 174 -30.04 -38.10 8.21
CA THR A 174 -29.79 -37.33 9.43
C THR A 174 -30.46 -37.98 10.64
N ASP A 175 -29.88 -37.83 11.84
CA ASP A 175 -30.71 -37.49 13.00
C ASP A 175 -29.93 -36.65 14.04
N THR A 176 -30.64 -36.18 15.06
CA THR A 176 -30.57 -34.77 15.48
C THR A 176 -30.32 -34.60 16.98
N ALA A 177 -30.12 -33.34 17.40
CA ALA A 177 -29.82 -32.91 18.76
C ALA A 177 -30.79 -33.38 19.86
N GLY A 178 -30.31 -33.44 21.11
CA GLY A 178 -31.19 -33.45 22.28
C GLY A 178 -30.52 -33.68 23.64
N SER A 179 -30.80 -32.77 24.58
CA SER A 179 -30.84 -32.99 26.03
C SER A 179 -29.55 -33.36 26.79
N GLY A 180 -29.13 -32.49 27.71
CA GLY A 180 -28.22 -32.85 28.79
C GLY A 180 -28.94 -33.46 30.00
N SER A 181 -28.36 -34.50 30.61
CA SER A 181 -28.61 -34.89 32.01
C SER A 181 -27.52 -35.87 32.50
N ASN A 182 -27.30 -35.93 33.81
CA ASN A 182 -26.27 -36.76 34.46
C ASN A 182 -26.45 -38.27 34.25
N GLY A 183 -25.36 -39.04 34.12
CA GLY A 183 -25.48 -40.50 33.97
C GLY A 183 -24.21 -41.39 33.87
N SER A 184 -23.27 -41.27 34.80
CA SER A 184 -22.52 -42.39 35.41
C SER A 184 -21.95 -43.59 34.57
N GLY A 185 -20.61 -43.63 34.44
CA GLY A 185 -19.78 -44.87 34.40
C GLY A 185 -19.88 -45.76 33.15
N SER A 186 -18.98 -46.71 32.89
CA SER A 186 -17.65 -47.07 33.43
C SER A 186 -16.99 -47.91 32.32
N GLY A 187 -15.73 -47.75 31.92
CA GLY A 187 -14.53 -47.86 32.75
C GLY A 187 -13.80 -49.16 32.42
N SER A 188 -12.47 -49.14 32.29
CA SER A 188 -11.62 -50.34 32.33
C SER A 188 -10.16 -49.93 32.58
N PRO A 189 -9.40 -50.76 33.31
CA PRO A 189 -8.90 -50.32 34.62
C PRO A 189 -7.39 -50.03 34.60
N GLY A 190 -6.79 -49.36 35.59
CA GLY A 190 -7.26 -49.06 36.94
C GLY A 190 -6.21 -49.58 37.95
N GLY A 191 -5.59 -48.68 38.70
CA GLY A 191 -4.46 -49.01 39.58
C GLY A 191 -4.14 -47.85 40.54
N SER A 192 -4.59 -48.00 41.77
CA SER A 192 -4.60 -47.05 42.89
C SER A 192 -3.33 -46.21 43.16
N GLN A 193 -3.57 -44.93 43.43
CA GLN A 193 -2.99 -44.08 44.49
C GLN A 193 -1.58 -44.40 45.09
N GLY A 194 -0.70 -43.39 45.00
CA GLY A 194 -0.32 -42.60 46.17
C GLY A 194 0.92 -43.02 46.98
N GLY A 195 1.68 -42.01 47.43
CA GLY A 195 2.55 -42.13 48.63
C GLY A 195 4.07 -42.12 48.42
N ASN A 196 4.61 -40.92 48.23
CA ASN A 196 5.80 -40.40 48.92
C ASN A 196 7.00 -41.32 49.27
N GLY A 197 8.17 -41.04 48.66
CA GLY A 197 9.45 -40.99 49.38
C GLY A 197 10.39 -42.21 49.37
N GLY A 198 11.61 -41.99 48.88
CA GLY A 198 12.82 -42.41 49.60
C GLY A 198 13.65 -43.59 49.10
N SER A 199 14.86 -43.26 48.64
CA SER A 199 16.13 -43.99 48.83
C SER A 199 16.27 -45.45 48.39
N GLY A 200 17.21 -45.65 47.46
CA GLY A 200 17.69 -46.95 47.02
C GLY A 200 18.46 -47.81 48.05
N GLY A 201 18.79 -49.01 47.59
CA GLY A 201 19.59 -50.02 48.27
C GLY A 201 19.82 -51.23 47.35
N SER A 202 21.08 -51.61 47.17
CA SER A 202 21.53 -52.64 46.23
C SER A 202 21.76 -54.01 46.89
N GLY A 203 21.71 -55.09 46.10
CA GLY A 203 22.27 -56.42 46.45
C GLY A 203 21.33 -57.59 46.11
N HIS A 204 21.59 -58.38 45.05
CA HIS A 204 22.52 -59.52 44.97
C HIS A 204 22.12 -60.78 45.78
N GLY A 205 22.08 -61.94 45.09
CA GLY A 205 22.08 -63.29 45.69
C GLY A 205 21.08 -64.25 45.07
N GLY A 206 21.55 -65.32 44.41
CA GLY A 206 20.69 -66.34 43.78
C GLY A 206 21.10 -67.79 44.10
N SER A 207 20.27 -68.75 43.67
CA SER A 207 20.40 -70.22 43.69
C SER A 207 19.14 -70.77 43.00
N GLY A 208 19.05 -71.75 42.09
CA GLY A 208 19.80 -72.98 41.76
C GLY A 208 18.73 -74.09 41.54
N GLY A 209 18.81 -75.11 40.67
CA GLY A 209 19.79 -75.56 39.65
C GLY A 209 19.31 -76.88 38.95
N THR A 210 20.23 -77.59 38.28
CA THR A 210 20.12 -78.90 37.52
C THR A 210 19.72 -78.85 36.02
N GLY A 211 20.43 -79.51 35.08
CA GLY A 211 21.80 -80.08 35.15
C GLY A 211 22.26 -80.99 33.98
N GLY A 212 23.55 -80.84 33.56
CA GLY A 212 24.36 -81.83 32.81
C GLY A 212 24.55 -81.56 31.29
N THR A 213 25.71 -81.76 30.63
CA THR A 213 27.08 -82.25 30.99
C THR A 213 28.09 -81.76 29.92
N GLY A 214 29.43 -81.60 30.10
CA GLY A 214 30.30 -81.68 31.27
C GLY A 214 31.82 -81.77 30.90
N GLY A 215 32.72 -81.18 31.71
CA GLY A 215 34.20 -81.36 31.71
C GLY A 215 35.01 -80.70 30.57
N ASN A 216 36.32 -80.39 30.68
CA ASN A 216 37.28 -80.34 31.80
C ASN A 216 38.59 -79.66 31.28
N GLY A 217 39.52 -79.03 32.02
CA GLY A 217 39.59 -78.62 33.44
C GLY A 217 41.05 -78.49 33.94
N SER A 218 41.33 -77.51 34.83
CA SER A 218 42.63 -77.20 35.49
C SER A 218 43.72 -76.47 34.68
N GLY A 219 44.53 -75.66 35.38
CA GLY A 219 45.78 -75.07 34.86
C GLY A 219 47.01 -75.54 35.66
N GLY A 220 48.17 -74.89 35.44
CA GLY A 220 49.30 -74.92 36.37
C GLY A 220 50.62 -75.57 35.89
N THR A 221 51.61 -74.71 35.62
CA THR A 221 53.08 -74.89 35.83
C THR A 221 53.90 -75.93 35.03
N GLY A 222 55.06 -75.48 34.53
CA GLY A 222 56.23 -76.29 34.15
C GLY A 222 56.36 -76.60 32.65
N GLY A 223 57.54 -76.40 32.04
CA GLY A 223 57.77 -76.70 30.61
C GLY A 223 59.23 -77.03 30.29
N THR A 224 59.56 -77.35 29.02
CA THR A 224 60.89 -77.23 28.37
C THR A 224 60.89 -77.73 26.90
N GLY A 225 61.30 -76.89 25.93
CA GLY A 225 61.98 -77.27 24.65
C GLY A 225 61.13 -77.54 23.38
N ASN A 226 61.51 -76.93 22.24
CA ASN A 226 60.86 -77.07 20.92
C ASN A 226 61.85 -77.17 19.72
N SER A 227 61.40 -77.70 18.56
CA SER A 227 62.10 -77.80 17.25
C SER A 227 61.30 -77.09 16.13
N ASN A 228 61.91 -76.67 15.01
CA ASN A 228 61.19 -75.94 13.94
C ASN A 228 60.62 -76.83 12.79
N PRO A 229 59.54 -76.37 12.09
CA PRO A 229 58.90 -77.05 10.96
C PRO A 229 59.61 -76.88 9.61
N SER A 230 59.02 -77.40 8.52
CA SER A 230 59.49 -77.29 7.13
C SER A 230 58.33 -77.22 6.11
N VAL A 231 58.53 -76.46 5.01
CA VAL A 231 57.52 -76.22 3.95
C VAL A 231 58.16 -75.98 2.56
N ALA A 232 57.47 -76.34 1.47
CA ALA A 232 57.93 -76.21 0.08
C ALA A 232 57.37 -74.97 -0.65
N SER A 233 57.99 -74.56 -1.76
CA SER A 233 57.58 -73.42 -2.61
C SER A 233 56.41 -73.74 -3.57
N ALA A 234 55.74 -72.72 -4.10
CA ALA A 234 54.64 -72.84 -5.08
C ALA A 234 54.71 -71.79 -6.21
N THR A 235 53.97 -72.02 -7.30
CA THR A 235 53.91 -71.13 -8.49
C THR A 235 52.49 -71.02 -9.06
N VAL A 236 52.11 -69.88 -9.63
CA VAL A 236 50.83 -69.66 -10.33
C VAL A 236 50.97 -68.60 -11.45
N THR A 237 50.05 -68.58 -12.42
CA THR A 237 50.07 -67.62 -13.54
C THR A 237 48.72 -66.90 -13.66
N ILE A 238 48.76 -65.64 -14.08
CA ILE A 238 47.62 -64.77 -14.38
C ILE A 238 47.95 -63.96 -15.65
N ALA A 239 46.98 -63.58 -16.47
CA ALA A 239 47.23 -62.60 -17.54
C ALA A 239 47.18 -61.17 -16.97
N GLU A 240 47.76 -60.20 -17.67
CA GLU A 240 47.33 -58.82 -17.48
C GLU A 240 45.84 -58.65 -17.83
N ASP A 241 45.28 -57.49 -17.47
CA ASP A 241 43.85 -57.16 -17.47
C ASP A 241 42.96 -58.10 -16.63
N THR A 242 43.53 -59.16 -16.07
CA THR A 242 42.85 -60.12 -15.20
C THR A 242 43.06 -59.73 -13.74
N ILE A 243 41.98 -59.36 -13.06
CA ILE A 243 42.02 -58.68 -11.75
C ILE A 243 42.65 -59.55 -10.62
N SER A 244 42.42 -60.87 -10.59
CA SER A 244 42.96 -61.73 -9.51
C SER A 244 43.01 -63.21 -9.85
N VAL A 245 43.85 -63.96 -9.12
CA VAL A 245 43.97 -65.43 -9.16
C VAL A 245 44.08 -65.99 -7.73
N SER A 246 43.57 -67.19 -7.48
CA SER A 246 43.57 -67.82 -6.16
C SER A 246 44.00 -69.29 -6.19
N GLY A 247 44.48 -69.80 -5.05
CA GLY A 247 45.02 -71.16 -4.91
C GLY A 247 45.31 -71.54 -3.47
N ALA A 248 46.10 -72.59 -3.26
CA ALA A 248 46.56 -73.03 -1.93
C ALA A 248 48.04 -73.40 -1.93
N LEU A 249 48.72 -73.12 -0.82
CA LEU A 249 50.14 -73.38 -0.59
C LEU A 249 50.41 -74.84 -0.15
N PRO A 250 51.63 -75.36 -0.35
CA PRO A 250 51.96 -76.76 -0.06
C PRO A 250 52.00 -77.01 1.46
N SER A 251 51.25 -78.00 1.97
CA SER A 251 51.12 -78.23 3.41
C SER A 251 52.47 -78.52 4.11
N PRO A 252 52.73 -77.92 5.29
CA PRO A 252 53.97 -78.09 6.03
C PRO A 252 54.05 -79.38 6.87
N THR A 253 55.26 -79.68 7.37
CA THR A 253 55.56 -80.84 8.24
C THR A 253 56.57 -80.49 9.33
N ASP A 254 56.52 -81.17 10.49
CA ASP A 254 57.43 -80.97 11.62
C ASP A 254 57.92 -82.33 12.18
N PRO A 255 59.21 -82.47 12.57
CA PRO A 255 59.72 -83.68 13.23
C PRO A 255 59.09 -84.00 14.60
N ASN A 256 58.56 -83.01 15.31
CA ASN A 256 57.97 -83.17 16.64
C ASN A 256 56.50 -83.65 16.52
N ALA A 257 56.25 -84.92 16.88
CA ALA A 257 54.95 -85.55 16.72
C ALA A 257 53.90 -84.98 17.71
N GLY A 258 53.05 -84.08 17.21
CA GLY A 258 51.92 -83.49 17.95
C GLY A 258 51.76 -81.99 17.74
N ASP A 259 52.76 -81.33 17.16
CA ASP A 259 52.74 -79.88 16.97
C ASP A 259 51.82 -79.46 15.81
N ILE A 260 51.05 -78.39 16.05
CA ILE A 260 50.07 -77.82 15.12
C ILE A 260 50.78 -76.78 14.27
N LEU A 261 50.81 -77.04 12.96
CA LEU A 261 51.42 -76.15 11.98
C LEU A 261 50.37 -75.29 11.32
N SER A 262 50.62 -73.99 11.29
CA SER A 262 49.82 -73.02 10.55
C SER A 262 50.71 -72.13 9.72
N PHE A 263 50.19 -71.67 8.57
CA PHE A 263 50.78 -70.53 7.90
C PHE A 263 50.54 -69.28 8.74
N ILE A 264 51.53 -68.40 8.82
CA ILE A 264 51.27 -67.04 9.30
C ILE A 264 50.37 -66.38 8.27
N ALA A 265 49.09 -66.22 8.62
CA ALA A 265 48.12 -65.52 7.81
C ALA A 265 48.66 -64.11 7.50
N LYS A 266 48.73 -63.78 6.22
CA LYS A 266 49.38 -62.57 5.70
C LYS A 266 48.41 -61.91 4.74
N ALA A 267 47.57 -61.02 5.27
CA ALA A 267 46.62 -60.26 4.46
C ALA A 267 47.35 -59.13 3.70
N ASN A 268 47.02 -58.98 2.42
CA ASN A 268 47.45 -57.90 1.53
C ASN A 268 48.96 -57.61 1.58
N ALA A 269 49.79 -58.66 1.55
CA ALA A 269 51.22 -58.52 1.33
C ALA A 269 51.45 -57.88 -0.04
N ALA A 270 51.99 -56.66 -0.08
CA ALA A 270 52.37 -56.02 -1.32
C ALA A 270 53.58 -56.76 -1.94
N GLY A 271 53.46 -57.08 -3.23
CA GLY A 271 54.56 -57.43 -4.10
C GLY A 271 54.88 -56.26 -5.02
N LEU A 272 55.67 -56.52 -6.07
CA LEU A 272 56.00 -55.50 -7.08
C LEU A 272 54.80 -55.16 -7.99
N TYR A 273 53.94 -56.14 -8.26
CA TYR A 273 52.93 -56.04 -9.31
C TYR A 273 51.50 -56.27 -8.80
N GLY A 274 51.35 -56.83 -7.60
CA GLY A 274 50.04 -57.05 -6.98
C GLY A 274 50.10 -57.24 -5.47
N THR A 275 48.98 -57.63 -4.88
CA THR A 275 48.88 -57.93 -3.45
C THR A 275 48.46 -59.37 -3.21
N LEU A 276 49.20 -60.08 -2.37
CA LEU A 276 48.91 -61.45 -1.96
C LEU A 276 48.28 -61.46 -0.56
N SER A 277 47.07 -61.99 -0.45
CA SER A 277 46.49 -62.41 0.82
C SER A 277 46.63 -63.93 0.99
N VAL A 278 47.16 -64.39 2.12
CA VAL A 278 47.24 -65.82 2.50
C VAL A 278 46.55 -66.04 3.85
N ASP A 279 45.69 -67.05 3.97
CA ASP A 279 45.05 -67.46 5.22
C ASP A 279 45.92 -68.44 6.05
N ALA A 280 45.50 -68.75 7.27
CA ALA A 280 46.26 -69.64 8.17
C ALA A 280 46.32 -71.12 7.70
N ASN A 281 45.42 -71.52 6.79
CA ASN A 281 45.39 -72.85 6.18
C ASN A 281 46.29 -72.93 4.93
N GLY A 282 46.82 -71.79 4.46
CA GLY A 282 47.63 -71.67 3.26
C GLY A 282 46.84 -71.36 1.99
N ASN A 283 45.53 -71.10 2.05
CA ASN A 283 44.80 -70.61 0.88
C ASN A 283 45.23 -69.18 0.57
N TYR A 284 45.37 -68.83 -0.70
CA TYR A 284 45.80 -67.50 -1.11
C TYR A 284 44.96 -66.91 -2.24
N ILE A 285 44.93 -65.58 -2.29
CA ILE A 285 44.41 -64.77 -3.39
C ILE A 285 45.48 -63.73 -3.72
N TYR A 286 45.93 -63.70 -4.98
CA TYR A 286 46.74 -62.63 -5.53
C TYR A 286 45.86 -61.71 -6.37
N ILE A 287 45.84 -60.42 -6.06
CA ILE A 287 45.14 -59.38 -6.82
C ILE A 287 46.20 -58.59 -7.60
N LEU A 288 46.08 -58.58 -8.93
CA LEU A 288 46.98 -57.86 -9.83
C LEU A 288 46.67 -56.36 -9.78
N ASN A 289 47.68 -55.51 -9.61
CA ASN A 289 47.50 -54.07 -9.77
C ASN A 289 47.67 -53.70 -11.25
N ASN A 290 46.56 -53.81 -11.99
CA ASN A 290 46.52 -53.56 -13.42
C ASN A 290 46.74 -52.09 -13.81
N ALA A 291 46.83 -51.16 -12.87
CA ALA A 291 47.14 -49.75 -13.16
C ALA A 291 48.66 -49.46 -13.20
N LEU A 292 49.51 -50.48 -13.02
CA LEU A 292 50.97 -50.31 -13.11
C LEU A 292 51.42 -50.34 -14.56
N SER A 293 52.18 -49.33 -14.99
CA SER A 293 52.76 -49.25 -16.34
C SER A 293 53.71 -50.39 -16.68
N ALA A 294 54.27 -51.09 -15.69
CA ALA A 294 55.05 -52.30 -15.91
C ALA A 294 54.16 -53.53 -16.17
N VAL A 295 52.92 -53.54 -15.67
CA VAL A 295 51.93 -54.59 -15.97
C VAL A 295 51.36 -54.33 -17.36
N GLN A 296 50.74 -53.17 -17.59
CA GLN A 296 50.13 -52.75 -18.87
C GLN A 296 51.11 -52.60 -20.04
N GLY A 297 52.40 -52.81 -19.81
CA GLY A 297 53.42 -52.73 -20.85
C GLY A 297 53.83 -54.09 -21.40
N LEU A 298 53.06 -55.14 -21.10
CA LEU A 298 53.38 -56.53 -21.43
C LEU A 298 52.74 -56.95 -22.74
N GLY A 299 53.50 -56.91 -23.84
CA GLY A 299 53.01 -57.42 -25.12
C GLY A 299 52.84 -58.95 -25.14
N VAL A 300 52.23 -59.46 -26.22
CA VAL A 300 51.91 -60.88 -26.39
C VAL A 300 53.16 -61.77 -26.25
N GLY A 301 53.17 -62.58 -25.20
CA GLY A 301 54.26 -63.54 -24.92
C GLY A 301 55.30 -63.03 -23.92
N GLU A 302 55.18 -61.79 -23.44
CA GLU A 302 55.98 -61.27 -22.34
C GLU A 302 55.42 -61.69 -20.98
N SER A 303 56.25 -61.65 -19.94
CA SER A 303 55.76 -61.86 -18.58
C SER A 303 56.59 -61.20 -17.47
N LEU A 304 55.90 -60.70 -16.46
CA LEU A 304 56.46 -60.29 -15.18
C LEU A 304 56.33 -61.41 -14.14
N THR A 305 57.02 -61.27 -13.03
CA THR A 305 56.94 -62.25 -11.93
C THR A 305 57.07 -61.58 -10.58
N ASP A 306 56.08 -61.81 -9.71
CA ASP A 306 56.06 -61.36 -8.32
C ASP A 306 56.39 -62.54 -7.38
N THR A 307 57.08 -62.33 -6.26
CA THR A 307 57.49 -63.43 -5.37
C THR A 307 57.35 -63.09 -3.89
N PHE A 308 56.57 -63.90 -3.19
CA PHE A 308 56.16 -63.69 -1.82
C PHE A 308 56.72 -64.78 -0.91
N THR A 309 57.48 -64.39 0.12
CA THR A 309 57.81 -65.31 1.22
C THR A 309 56.63 -65.46 2.16
N PHE A 310 56.19 -66.71 2.35
CA PHE A 310 55.29 -67.15 3.39
C PHE A 310 56.05 -67.91 4.47
N THR A 311 55.53 -67.85 5.70
CA THR A 311 56.09 -68.48 6.88
C THR A 311 55.10 -69.48 7.43
N VAL A 312 55.60 -70.63 7.86
CA VAL A 312 54.88 -71.57 8.73
C VAL A 312 55.49 -71.53 10.11
N THR A 313 54.65 -71.60 11.13
CA THR A 313 55.07 -71.76 12.52
C THR A 313 54.48 -73.02 13.12
N ASP A 314 55.23 -73.65 14.02
CA ASP A 314 54.64 -74.53 15.02
C ASP A 314 54.02 -73.71 16.18
N ASN A 315 53.20 -74.35 17.00
CA ASN A 315 52.55 -73.73 18.16
C ASN A 315 53.45 -73.58 19.40
N HIS A 316 54.75 -73.82 19.27
CA HIS A 316 55.77 -73.79 20.33
C HIS A 316 56.96 -72.84 19.99
N GLY A 317 56.88 -72.09 18.89
CA GLY A 317 57.74 -70.96 18.55
C GLY A 317 58.80 -71.20 17.47
N GLY A 318 58.85 -72.37 16.85
CA GLY A 318 59.73 -72.63 15.70
C GLY A 318 59.05 -72.23 14.38
N THR A 319 59.88 -71.85 13.40
CA THR A 319 59.40 -71.27 12.12
C THR A 319 60.23 -71.75 10.92
N ALA A 320 59.59 -71.80 9.75
CA ALA A 320 60.24 -72.01 8.45
C ALA A 320 59.57 -71.19 7.34
N ASN A 321 60.37 -70.77 6.36
CA ASN A 321 59.97 -69.86 5.29
C ASN A 321 60.17 -70.50 3.91
N ASN A 322 59.23 -70.27 2.99
CA ASN A 322 59.40 -70.57 1.57
C ASN A 322 58.58 -69.61 0.70
N THR A 323 58.67 -69.71 -0.63
CA THR A 323 58.11 -68.69 -1.55
C THR A 323 56.97 -69.17 -2.45
N LEU A 324 55.99 -68.29 -2.67
CA LEU A 324 55.02 -68.35 -3.77
C LEU A 324 55.46 -67.39 -4.86
N THR A 325 55.51 -67.84 -6.10
CA THR A 325 55.87 -67.04 -7.27
C THR A 325 54.68 -66.92 -8.21
N VAL A 326 54.29 -65.69 -8.56
CA VAL A 326 53.15 -65.37 -9.43
C VAL A 326 53.68 -64.80 -10.74
N THR A 327 53.42 -65.45 -11.86
CA THR A 327 53.78 -64.95 -13.20
C THR A 327 52.59 -64.20 -13.81
N ILE A 328 52.82 -63.00 -14.35
CA ILE A 328 51.83 -62.17 -15.03
C ILE A 328 52.17 -62.18 -16.53
N THR A 329 51.25 -62.55 -17.43
CA THR A 329 51.52 -62.66 -18.88
C THR A 329 50.77 -61.63 -19.72
N GLY A 330 51.43 -61.09 -20.72
CA GLY A 330 50.92 -60.04 -21.61
C GLY A 330 49.83 -60.42 -22.62
N THR A 331 49.13 -59.41 -23.11
CA THR A 331 48.12 -59.44 -24.18
C THR A 331 48.52 -58.50 -25.33
N ASN A 332 47.58 -58.07 -26.20
CA ASN A 332 47.86 -57.06 -27.23
C ASN A 332 46.81 -55.98 -27.10
N ASP A 333 47.25 -54.77 -26.82
CA ASP A 333 46.40 -53.59 -26.89
C ASP A 333 46.34 -53.06 -28.34
N ALA A 334 45.70 -51.91 -28.54
CA ALA A 334 45.64 -51.27 -29.85
C ALA A 334 46.22 -49.85 -29.78
N PRO A 335 46.94 -49.40 -30.81
CA PRO A 335 47.65 -48.14 -30.78
C PRO A 335 46.71 -46.95 -30.69
N VAL A 336 47.13 -45.91 -29.96
CA VAL A 336 46.35 -44.67 -29.81
C VAL A 336 46.95 -43.56 -30.67
N LEU A 337 46.10 -42.97 -31.53
CA LEU A 337 46.41 -41.78 -32.33
C LEU A 337 45.43 -40.66 -31.97
N ALA A 338 45.96 -39.45 -31.70
CA ALA A 338 45.16 -38.28 -31.40
C ALA A 338 44.65 -37.57 -32.68
N ALA A 339 43.42 -37.04 -32.63
CA ALA A 339 42.93 -36.12 -33.65
C ALA A 339 43.83 -34.87 -33.70
N THR A 340 44.12 -34.38 -34.91
CA THR A 340 45.12 -33.33 -35.13
C THR A 340 44.53 -32.21 -35.98
N THR A 341 44.72 -30.96 -35.56
CA THR A 341 44.40 -29.78 -36.39
C THR A 341 45.67 -29.18 -36.94
N VAL A 342 45.70 -28.93 -38.25
CA VAL A 342 46.77 -28.24 -38.96
C VAL A 342 46.22 -26.90 -39.44
N ASN A 343 46.89 -25.80 -39.11
CA ASN A 343 46.53 -24.49 -39.64
C ASN A 343 47.40 -24.18 -40.85
N VAL A 344 46.75 -23.74 -41.92
CA VAL A 344 47.36 -23.28 -43.18
C VAL A 344 46.81 -21.88 -43.42
N SER A 345 47.64 -20.94 -43.86
CA SER A 345 47.12 -19.69 -44.44
C SER A 345 46.71 -20.01 -45.88
N GLU A 346 45.69 -19.35 -46.42
CA GLU A 346 45.61 -19.28 -47.89
C GLU A 346 46.90 -18.66 -48.48
N ASP A 347 47.05 -18.72 -49.80
CA ASP A 347 48.29 -18.45 -50.54
C ASP A 347 49.50 -19.36 -50.21
N SER A 348 49.42 -20.16 -49.14
CA SER A 348 50.44 -21.14 -48.77
C SER A 348 50.30 -22.43 -49.58
N ASN A 349 50.90 -22.47 -50.77
CA ASN A 349 50.82 -23.60 -51.72
C ASN A 349 51.08 -24.99 -51.12
N ILE A 350 52.05 -25.12 -50.20
CA ILE A 350 52.40 -26.40 -49.54
C ILE A 350 52.70 -26.16 -48.07
N THR A 351 52.02 -26.90 -47.20
CA THR A 351 52.33 -27.02 -45.77
C THR A 351 52.78 -28.44 -45.46
N SER A 352 53.89 -28.59 -44.73
CA SER A 352 54.41 -29.90 -44.32
C SER A 352 54.68 -29.95 -42.82
N GLY A 353 54.47 -31.10 -42.20
CA GLY A 353 54.75 -31.32 -40.79
C GLY A 353 54.83 -32.81 -40.45
N ILE A 354 54.74 -33.12 -39.16
CA ILE A 354 54.72 -34.48 -38.65
C ILE A 354 53.49 -34.62 -37.76
N LEU A 355 52.67 -35.64 -37.99
CA LEU A 355 51.53 -35.97 -37.13
C LEU A 355 52.04 -36.44 -35.76
N PRO A 356 51.25 -36.29 -34.68
CA PRO A 356 51.65 -36.76 -33.35
C PRO A 356 52.01 -38.24 -33.40
N THR A 357 53.19 -38.59 -32.86
CA THR A 357 53.64 -39.97 -32.79
C THR A 357 52.59 -40.82 -32.07
N PRO A 358 52.02 -41.85 -32.71
CA PRO A 358 51.06 -42.72 -32.04
C PRO A 358 51.78 -43.50 -30.95
N THR A 359 51.06 -43.76 -29.86
CA THR A 359 51.59 -44.51 -28.71
C THR A 359 50.84 -45.81 -28.60
N ASP A 360 51.57 -46.92 -28.51
CA ASP A 360 51.03 -48.12 -27.90
C ASP A 360 51.30 -48.10 -26.39
N VAL A 361 50.50 -48.87 -25.65
CA VAL A 361 50.76 -49.16 -24.25
C VAL A 361 51.70 -50.36 -24.11
N ASP A 362 51.65 -51.29 -25.07
CA ASP A 362 52.60 -52.39 -25.24
C ASP A 362 54.01 -51.86 -25.53
N VAL A 363 54.92 -51.99 -24.56
CA VAL A 363 56.24 -51.30 -24.55
C VAL A 363 57.18 -51.76 -25.67
N HIS A 364 56.89 -52.89 -26.31
CA HIS A 364 57.68 -53.47 -27.40
C HIS A 364 57.00 -53.42 -28.77
N ASP A 365 55.79 -52.85 -28.87
CA ASP A 365 55.09 -52.72 -30.14
C ASP A 365 55.55 -51.49 -30.94
N VAL A 366 55.67 -51.70 -32.24
CA VAL A 366 56.17 -50.75 -33.23
C VAL A 366 54.99 -50.28 -34.07
N VAL A 367 54.41 -49.17 -33.62
CA VAL A 367 53.31 -48.51 -34.32
C VAL A 367 53.83 -47.73 -35.52
N SER A 368 53.13 -47.83 -36.65
CA SER A 368 53.40 -47.05 -37.86
C SER A 368 52.12 -46.51 -38.49
N PHE A 369 52.24 -45.39 -39.20
CA PHE A 369 51.13 -44.86 -40.00
C PHE A 369 50.94 -45.70 -41.26
N VAL A 370 49.69 -45.91 -41.66
CA VAL A 370 49.35 -46.48 -42.96
C VAL A 370 49.57 -45.39 -44.02
N PRO A 371 50.53 -45.52 -44.95
CA PRO A 371 50.87 -44.42 -45.85
C PRO A 371 49.73 -44.03 -46.79
N GLN A 372 49.53 -42.74 -46.95
CA GLN A 372 48.54 -42.13 -47.84
C GLN A 372 49.26 -41.17 -48.81
N THR A 373 48.85 -41.14 -50.08
CA THR A 373 49.49 -40.28 -51.09
C THR A 373 48.45 -39.53 -51.90
N ASN A 374 48.51 -38.20 -51.84
CA ASN A 374 47.62 -37.27 -52.53
C ASN A 374 46.13 -37.61 -52.36
N THR A 375 45.73 -37.96 -51.13
CA THR A 375 44.33 -38.09 -50.74
C THR A 375 43.65 -36.75 -51.01
N ALA A 376 42.68 -36.72 -51.93
CA ALA A 376 41.97 -35.49 -52.28
C ALA A 376 40.98 -35.11 -51.18
N GLY A 377 41.10 -33.88 -50.70
CA GLY A 377 40.11 -33.21 -49.86
C GLY A 377 39.23 -32.28 -50.69
N LEU A 378 38.51 -31.39 -50.01
CA LEU A 378 37.64 -30.41 -50.66
C LEU A 378 38.41 -29.21 -51.23
N TYR A 379 39.53 -28.84 -50.59
CA TYR A 379 40.30 -27.62 -50.91
C TYR A 379 41.77 -27.90 -51.22
N GLY A 380 42.28 -29.09 -50.89
CA GLY A 380 43.65 -29.49 -51.18
C GLY A 380 43.84 -31.00 -51.24
N THR A 381 45.09 -31.45 -51.13
CA THR A 381 45.42 -32.88 -51.07
C THR A 381 46.39 -33.18 -49.93
N LEU A 382 46.16 -34.26 -49.18
CA LEU A 382 47.02 -34.71 -48.09
C LEU A 382 47.81 -35.97 -48.51
N SER A 383 49.13 -35.96 -48.28
CA SER A 383 49.95 -37.18 -48.20
C SER A 383 50.46 -37.35 -46.77
N VAL A 384 50.60 -38.60 -46.32
CA VAL A 384 51.18 -38.98 -45.01
C VAL A 384 52.07 -40.21 -45.23
N ASP A 385 53.33 -40.18 -44.78
CA ASP A 385 54.23 -41.34 -44.84
C ASP A 385 54.11 -42.27 -43.62
N ALA A 386 54.83 -43.38 -43.62
CA ALA A 386 54.78 -44.37 -42.52
C ALA A 386 55.25 -43.83 -41.15
N ASN A 387 56.01 -42.73 -41.15
CA ASN A 387 56.53 -42.07 -39.95
C ASN A 387 55.62 -40.90 -39.50
N GLY A 388 54.51 -40.66 -40.19
CA GLY A 388 53.59 -39.55 -39.92
C GLY A 388 54.03 -38.22 -40.52
N ASN A 389 55.09 -38.16 -41.34
CA ASN A 389 55.41 -36.95 -42.08
C ASN A 389 54.29 -36.68 -43.08
N TYR A 390 53.63 -35.52 -42.98
CA TYR A 390 52.56 -35.14 -43.88
C TYR A 390 52.94 -33.95 -44.76
N THR A 391 52.34 -33.91 -45.95
CA THR A 391 52.33 -32.74 -46.83
C THR A 391 50.90 -32.48 -47.27
N TYR A 392 50.38 -31.30 -46.94
CA TYR A 392 49.13 -30.77 -47.47
C TYR A 392 49.44 -29.75 -48.57
N VAL A 393 48.89 -29.97 -49.75
CA VAL A 393 48.99 -29.05 -50.90
C VAL A 393 47.64 -28.36 -51.06
N LEU A 394 47.58 -27.06 -50.78
CA LEU A 394 46.37 -26.25 -50.89
C LEU A 394 46.15 -25.85 -52.37
N ASN A 395 44.90 -25.85 -52.84
CA ASN A 395 44.59 -25.44 -54.20
C ASN A 395 44.17 -23.97 -54.27
N ASN A 396 45.15 -23.08 -54.30
CA ASN A 396 44.97 -21.63 -54.45
C ASN A 396 44.44 -21.20 -55.84
N THR A 397 43.96 -22.13 -56.70
CA THR A 397 43.19 -21.74 -57.90
C THR A 397 41.67 -21.90 -57.70
N LEU A 398 41.22 -22.23 -56.50
CA LEU A 398 39.79 -22.32 -56.18
C LEU A 398 39.28 -20.94 -55.75
N PRO A 399 38.22 -20.39 -56.36
CA PRO A 399 37.66 -19.10 -55.96
C PRO A 399 37.22 -19.02 -54.49
N ALA A 400 36.87 -20.15 -53.87
CA ALA A 400 36.54 -20.20 -52.44
C ALA A 400 37.77 -20.11 -51.51
N VAL A 401 38.98 -20.26 -52.04
CA VAL A 401 40.28 -20.22 -51.32
C VAL A 401 41.08 -18.95 -51.69
N GLN A 402 40.51 -18.07 -52.51
CA GLN A 402 41.11 -16.82 -52.99
C GLN A 402 40.12 -15.67 -52.81
N GLY A 403 39.44 -15.70 -51.67
CA GLY A 403 38.38 -14.76 -51.32
C GLY A 403 37.85 -15.02 -49.91
N LEU A 404 38.75 -15.46 -49.02
CA LEU A 404 38.50 -15.55 -47.59
C LEU A 404 39.20 -14.35 -46.95
N GLY A 405 38.43 -13.34 -46.56
CA GLY A 405 39.02 -12.17 -45.92
C GLY A 405 39.66 -12.50 -44.57
N ALA A 406 40.43 -11.57 -44.02
CA ALA A 406 41.17 -11.78 -42.77
C ALA A 406 40.24 -12.17 -41.61
N GLY A 407 40.36 -13.43 -41.15
CA GLY A 407 39.55 -14.00 -40.08
C GLY A 407 38.46 -14.97 -40.54
N GLU A 408 38.20 -15.07 -41.84
CA GLU A 408 37.40 -16.14 -42.43
C GLU A 408 38.22 -17.45 -42.48
N ASN A 409 37.56 -18.61 -42.56
CA ASN A 409 38.25 -19.89 -42.74
C ASN A 409 37.42 -20.96 -43.45
N LEU A 410 38.13 -21.91 -44.05
CA LEU A 410 37.61 -23.15 -44.60
C LEU A 410 38.28 -24.35 -43.92
N THR A 411 37.55 -25.47 -43.84
CA THR A 411 38.07 -26.72 -43.27
C THR A 411 38.09 -27.84 -44.28
N ASP A 412 39.23 -28.52 -44.38
CA ASP A 412 39.41 -29.78 -45.11
C ASP A 412 39.64 -30.91 -44.10
N THR A 413 39.19 -32.14 -44.37
CA THR A 413 39.25 -33.23 -43.37
C THR A 413 39.67 -34.56 -43.97
N PHE A 414 40.59 -35.25 -43.29
CA PHE A 414 41.21 -36.49 -43.73
C PHE A 414 41.23 -37.52 -42.61
N THR A 415 40.88 -38.77 -42.90
CA THR A 415 41.02 -39.88 -41.94
C THR A 415 42.37 -40.56 -42.12
N VAL A 416 43.21 -40.56 -41.08
CA VAL A 416 44.52 -41.21 -41.06
C VAL A 416 44.49 -42.39 -40.10
N THR A 417 45.15 -43.49 -40.47
CA THR A 417 45.16 -44.76 -39.72
C THR A 417 46.57 -45.15 -39.32
N VAL A 418 46.71 -45.72 -38.13
CA VAL A 418 47.92 -46.36 -37.61
C VAL A 418 47.68 -47.84 -37.32
N THR A 419 48.75 -48.63 -37.38
CA THR A 419 48.76 -50.06 -37.04
C THR A 419 50.00 -50.38 -36.23
N ASP A 420 49.87 -51.26 -35.25
CA ASP A 420 50.99 -51.94 -34.60
C ASP A 420 51.50 -53.10 -35.49
N ASN A 421 52.49 -53.85 -35.00
CA ASN A 421 53.10 -54.98 -35.71
C ASN A 421 52.45 -56.35 -35.41
N HIS A 422 51.36 -56.38 -34.65
CA HIS A 422 50.63 -57.59 -34.26
C HIS A 422 49.17 -57.63 -34.75
N GLY A 423 48.64 -56.51 -35.25
CA GLY A 423 47.37 -56.38 -35.97
C GLY A 423 46.34 -55.42 -35.36
N GLY A 424 46.65 -54.72 -34.27
CA GLY A 424 45.79 -53.66 -33.73
C GLY A 424 45.88 -52.40 -34.61
N THR A 425 44.74 -51.72 -34.77
CA THR A 425 44.61 -50.56 -35.67
C THR A 425 43.74 -49.48 -35.06
N SER A 426 44.08 -48.22 -35.32
CA SER A 426 43.31 -47.06 -34.87
C SER A 426 43.33 -45.94 -35.90
N SER A 427 42.28 -45.12 -35.95
CA SER A 427 42.14 -44.04 -36.92
C SER A 427 41.73 -42.74 -36.24
N ALA A 428 42.31 -41.64 -36.70
CA ALA A 428 41.99 -40.30 -36.24
C ALA A 428 41.73 -39.35 -37.43
N VAL A 429 40.98 -38.28 -37.20
CA VAL A 429 40.76 -37.23 -38.19
C VAL A 429 41.88 -36.19 -38.07
N VAL A 430 42.45 -35.85 -39.22
CA VAL A 430 43.30 -34.67 -39.42
C VAL A 430 42.43 -33.60 -40.07
N THR A 431 42.21 -32.50 -39.36
CA THR A 431 41.48 -31.33 -39.88
C THR A 431 42.49 -30.28 -40.30
N VAL A 432 42.40 -29.80 -41.54
CA VAL A 432 43.19 -28.66 -42.03
C VAL A 432 42.32 -27.42 -42.03
N ASN A 433 42.64 -26.43 -41.19
CA ASN A 433 41.98 -25.13 -41.17
C ASN A 433 42.75 -24.17 -42.06
N ILE A 434 42.13 -23.74 -43.16
CA ILE A 434 42.64 -22.77 -44.13
C ILE A 434 42.12 -21.41 -43.69
N ASN A 435 43.01 -20.52 -43.28
CA ASN A 435 42.66 -19.22 -42.70
C ASN A 435 42.87 -18.13 -43.76
N GLY A 436 41.88 -17.25 -43.89
CA GLY A 436 41.90 -16.11 -44.78
C GLY A 436 42.91 -15.04 -44.37
N SER A 437 43.44 -14.37 -45.37
CA SER A 437 44.30 -13.18 -45.30
C SER A 437 43.46 -11.95 -45.68
N ASN A 438 44.00 -10.75 -45.51
CA ASN A 438 43.44 -9.59 -46.20
C ASN A 438 44.23 -9.46 -47.50
N ASP A 439 43.60 -9.73 -48.64
CA ASP A 439 44.21 -9.51 -49.94
C ASP A 439 44.29 -8.00 -50.23
N ALA A 440 45.03 -7.59 -51.26
CA ALA A 440 45.05 -6.18 -51.67
C ALA A 440 44.20 -5.97 -52.93
N PRO A 441 43.41 -4.89 -53.01
CA PRO A 441 42.57 -4.65 -54.18
C PRO A 441 43.41 -4.58 -55.45
N ILE A 442 42.93 -5.09 -56.57
CA ILE A 442 43.68 -5.11 -57.83
C ILE A 442 43.33 -3.89 -58.68
N VAL A 443 44.33 -3.05 -58.96
CA VAL A 443 44.24 -1.90 -59.87
C VAL A 443 45.25 -2.01 -61.02
N SER A 444 44.82 -1.56 -62.21
CA SER A 444 45.66 -1.56 -63.42
C SER A 444 46.06 -0.14 -63.82
N ALA A 445 47.25 0.02 -64.40
CA ALA A 445 47.70 1.31 -64.92
C ALA A 445 46.79 1.77 -66.07
N VAL A 446 46.50 3.07 -66.10
CA VAL A 446 45.64 3.70 -67.11
C VAL A 446 46.47 4.68 -67.92
N ALA A 447 46.36 4.62 -69.23
CA ALA A 447 46.95 5.60 -70.13
C ALA A 447 45.83 6.38 -70.82
N THR A 448 45.99 7.69 -70.88
CA THR A 448 45.14 8.57 -71.69
C THR A 448 46.02 9.54 -72.48
N SER A 449 45.45 10.19 -73.48
CA SER A 449 46.16 11.14 -74.32
C SER A 449 45.34 12.40 -74.54
N ILE A 450 46.03 13.52 -74.59
CA ILE A 450 45.49 14.85 -74.82
C ILE A 450 46.40 15.53 -75.87
N PHE A 451 45.86 16.43 -76.69
CA PHE A 451 46.70 17.33 -77.51
C PHE A 451 46.98 18.61 -76.72
N GLU A 452 48.08 19.31 -76.98
CA GLU A 452 48.46 20.45 -76.12
C GLU A 452 47.36 21.51 -75.99
N ASP A 453 46.63 21.77 -77.09
CA ASP A 453 45.53 22.74 -77.14
C ASP A 453 44.21 22.28 -76.53
N THR A 454 44.15 21.07 -75.99
CA THR A 454 42.94 20.59 -75.31
C THR A 454 43.06 20.88 -73.81
N ALA A 455 42.20 21.76 -73.29
CA ALA A 455 42.30 22.27 -71.92
C ALA A 455 42.18 21.19 -70.82
N SER A 456 41.42 20.12 -71.05
CA SER A 456 41.32 19.00 -70.12
C SER A 456 40.90 17.70 -70.81
N VAL A 457 41.24 16.57 -70.18
CA VAL A 457 40.71 15.24 -70.52
C VAL A 457 40.14 14.61 -69.27
N SER A 458 38.91 14.10 -69.36
CA SER A 458 38.25 13.36 -68.29
C SER A 458 38.05 11.90 -68.69
N GLY A 459 38.02 11.03 -67.70
CA GLY A 459 37.74 9.61 -67.88
C GLY A 459 37.38 8.96 -66.55
N THR A 460 37.23 7.63 -66.58
CA THR A 460 37.00 6.84 -65.37
C THR A 460 38.04 5.73 -65.34
N LEU A 461 38.73 5.57 -64.21
CA LEU A 461 39.60 4.44 -63.96
C LEU A 461 38.72 3.16 -63.90
N PRO A 462 39.21 1.98 -64.36
CA PRO A 462 38.51 0.72 -64.16
C PRO A 462 38.17 0.53 -62.68
N ALA A 463 36.98 0.04 -62.32
CA ALA A 463 36.67 -0.23 -60.92
C ALA A 463 37.72 -1.17 -60.31
N PRO A 464 38.25 -0.87 -59.10
CA PRO A 464 39.16 -1.78 -58.42
C PRO A 464 38.40 -3.08 -58.09
N VAL A 465 39.08 -4.21 -58.21
CA VAL A 465 38.48 -5.52 -57.92
C VAL A 465 39.26 -6.14 -56.77
N ASP A 466 38.56 -6.43 -55.67
CA ASP A 466 39.15 -7.17 -54.57
C ASP A 466 39.01 -8.69 -54.80
N PRO A 467 40.05 -9.50 -54.52
CA PRO A 467 39.89 -10.95 -54.38
C PRO A 467 38.94 -11.32 -53.23
N ASP A 468 38.96 -10.56 -52.12
CA ASP A 468 38.15 -10.84 -50.94
C ASP A 468 36.67 -10.56 -51.21
N LEU A 469 35.85 -11.63 -51.16
CA LEU A 469 34.48 -11.62 -51.68
C LEU A 469 33.53 -10.66 -50.91
N HIS A 470 33.94 -10.23 -49.72
CA HIS A 470 33.19 -9.38 -48.81
C HIS A 470 33.71 -7.94 -48.74
N ASP A 471 34.82 -7.64 -49.42
CA ASP A 471 35.48 -6.34 -49.38
C ASP A 471 35.06 -5.43 -50.54
N VAL A 472 34.97 -4.12 -50.27
CA VAL A 472 34.44 -3.14 -51.22
C VAL A 472 35.53 -2.13 -51.55
N ALA A 473 36.36 -2.50 -52.51
CA ALA A 473 37.44 -1.66 -52.99
C ALA A 473 36.94 -0.33 -53.58
N SER A 474 37.59 0.78 -53.21
CA SER A 474 37.30 2.12 -53.71
C SER A 474 38.59 2.94 -53.89
N TYR A 475 38.53 4.00 -54.69
CA TYR A 475 39.68 4.89 -54.90
C TYR A 475 39.82 5.91 -53.76
N LEU A 476 41.06 6.23 -53.38
CA LEU A 476 41.35 7.35 -52.50
C LEU A 476 41.24 8.67 -53.30
N PRO A 477 40.31 9.58 -52.95
CA PRO A 477 40.12 10.82 -53.70
C PRO A 477 41.36 11.71 -53.72
N GLN A 478 41.59 12.37 -54.85
CA GLN A 478 42.67 13.33 -55.05
C GLN A 478 42.09 14.62 -55.63
N THR A 479 42.46 15.78 -55.10
CA THR A 479 41.94 17.08 -55.56
C THR A 479 43.09 17.98 -56.00
N ASN A 480 43.05 18.42 -57.26
CA ASN A 480 44.05 19.32 -57.87
C ASN A 480 45.52 18.90 -57.64
N THR A 481 45.80 17.60 -57.70
CA THR A 481 47.16 17.06 -57.57
C THR A 481 48.02 17.60 -58.71
N VAL A 482 49.09 18.31 -58.39
CA VAL A 482 49.94 18.98 -59.38
C VAL A 482 50.93 18.00 -60.00
N GLY A 483 50.86 17.85 -61.32
CA GLY A 483 51.82 17.11 -62.14
C GLY A 483 52.89 18.03 -62.74
N LEU A 484 53.65 17.51 -63.71
CA LEU A 484 54.67 18.28 -64.42
C LEU A 484 54.07 19.28 -65.41
N TYR A 485 52.94 18.95 -66.02
CA TYR A 485 52.35 19.69 -67.13
C TYR A 485 50.87 20.03 -66.91
N GLY A 486 50.19 19.43 -65.93
CA GLY A 486 48.81 19.73 -65.58
C GLY A 486 48.44 19.40 -64.14
N THR A 487 47.14 19.35 -63.83
CA THR A 487 46.61 18.97 -62.52
C THR A 487 45.57 17.87 -62.63
N LEU A 488 45.58 16.90 -61.72
CA LEU A 488 44.63 15.80 -61.64
C LEU A 488 43.65 15.95 -60.47
N THR A 489 42.36 15.81 -60.74
CA THR A 489 41.34 15.51 -59.73
C THR A 489 40.75 14.13 -60.00
N LEU A 490 40.56 13.32 -58.96
CA LEU A 490 40.06 11.93 -58.97
C LEU A 490 39.06 11.75 -57.81
N ASP A 491 37.88 11.20 -58.07
CA ASP A 491 36.89 10.85 -57.04
C ASP A 491 36.98 9.38 -56.58
N ALA A 492 36.25 9.03 -55.51
CA ALA A 492 36.26 7.68 -54.93
C ALA A 492 35.70 6.59 -55.86
N SER A 493 34.87 6.99 -56.82
CA SER A 493 34.28 6.15 -57.87
C SER A 493 35.22 5.96 -59.08
N GLY A 494 36.41 6.58 -59.07
CA GLY A 494 37.39 6.46 -60.13
C GLY A 494 37.25 7.49 -61.25
N ASN A 495 36.31 8.43 -61.18
CA ASN A 495 36.20 9.48 -62.21
C ASN A 495 37.32 10.49 -62.02
N TYR A 496 38.05 10.77 -63.10
CA TYR A 496 39.14 11.73 -63.09
C TYR A 496 38.98 12.81 -64.14
N THR A 497 39.57 13.97 -63.85
CA THR A 497 39.79 15.06 -64.81
C THR A 497 41.22 15.53 -64.67
N TYR A 498 41.98 15.42 -65.76
CA TYR A 498 43.29 16.05 -65.91
C TYR A 498 43.12 17.35 -66.67
N THR A 499 43.52 18.47 -66.07
CA THR A 499 43.53 19.80 -66.68
C THR A 499 44.95 20.15 -67.10
N LEU A 500 45.16 20.38 -68.39
CA LEU A 500 46.49 20.66 -68.94
C LEU A 500 46.84 22.14 -68.79
N ASN A 501 48.07 22.45 -68.37
CA ASN A 501 48.58 23.80 -68.37
C ASN A 501 49.22 24.14 -69.73
N ASN A 502 48.40 24.44 -70.72
CA ASN A 502 48.82 24.87 -72.07
C ASN A 502 49.39 26.31 -72.11
N SER A 503 49.97 26.80 -71.01
CA SER A 503 50.79 28.03 -71.00
C SER A 503 52.28 27.75 -70.76
N LEU A 504 52.63 26.49 -70.47
CA LEU A 504 54.02 26.07 -70.30
C LEU A 504 54.71 26.00 -71.65
N SER A 505 55.86 26.68 -71.79
CA SER A 505 56.63 26.73 -73.05
C SER A 505 57.26 25.39 -73.48
N ALA A 506 57.16 24.35 -72.64
CA ALA A 506 57.53 22.98 -72.99
C ALA A 506 56.33 22.19 -73.54
N VAL A 507 55.11 22.60 -73.17
CA VAL A 507 53.85 22.07 -73.70
C VAL A 507 53.58 22.74 -75.05
N GLN A 508 53.49 24.08 -75.08
CA GLN A 508 53.28 24.95 -76.25
C GLN A 508 54.42 24.99 -77.28
N GLY A 509 55.09 23.87 -77.54
CA GLY A 509 56.21 23.83 -78.48
C GLY A 509 56.48 22.43 -79.00
N LEU A 510 55.45 21.57 -78.97
CA LEU A 510 55.52 20.19 -79.45
C LEU A 510 54.94 20.15 -80.86
N GLY A 511 55.81 19.99 -81.85
CA GLY A 511 55.36 19.78 -83.22
C GLY A 511 54.76 18.40 -83.45
N VAL A 512 54.23 18.16 -84.66
CA VAL A 512 53.56 16.89 -85.01
C VAL A 512 54.47 15.69 -84.79
N GLY A 513 54.08 14.83 -83.84
CA GLY A 513 54.81 13.62 -83.49
C GLY A 513 55.81 13.79 -82.34
N GLU A 514 55.96 14.99 -81.80
CA GLU A 514 56.56 15.23 -80.49
C GLU A 514 55.51 14.98 -79.39
N SER A 515 55.95 14.63 -78.18
CA SER A 515 55.06 14.42 -77.04
C SER A 515 55.76 14.54 -75.70
N LEU A 516 54.99 14.94 -74.69
CA LEU A 516 55.36 14.89 -73.28
C LEU A 516 54.48 13.89 -72.52
N THR A 517 54.93 13.48 -71.34
CA THR A 517 54.15 12.62 -70.45
C THR A 517 54.08 13.22 -69.05
N ASP A 518 52.87 13.36 -68.54
CA ASP A 518 52.61 13.60 -67.12
C ASP A 518 52.15 12.30 -66.46
N THR A 519 52.47 12.07 -65.19
CA THR A 519 52.20 10.78 -64.54
C THR A 519 51.81 10.97 -63.08
N PHE A 520 50.62 10.46 -62.75
CA PHE A 520 50.02 10.55 -61.43
C PHE A 520 49.89 9.16 -60.83
N THR A 521 50.21 9.01 -59.56
CA THR A 521 49.95 7.77 -58.81
C THR A 521 48.59 7.87 -58.14
N PHE A 522 47.69 6.95 -58.44
CA PHE A 522 46.44 6.78 -57.72
C PHE A 522 46.48 5.50 -56.87
N THR A 523 45.67 5.45 -55.83
CA THR A 523 45.62 4.32 -54.88
C THR A 523 44.19 3.90 -54.65
N ALA A 524 43.93 2.59 -54.66
CA ALA A 524 42.69 2.00 -54.16
C ALA A 524 42.91 1.35 -52.79
N SER A 525 41.84 1.26 -52.00
CA SER A 525 41.81 0.57 -50.72
C SER A 525 40.49 -0.19 -50.57
N ASP A 526 40.57 -1.33 -49.91
CA ASP A 526 39.48 -2.22 -49.51
C ASP A 526 38.63 -1.70 -48.33
N GLY A 527 39.22 -0.85 -47.48
CA GLY A 527 38.67 -0.38 -46.21
C GLY A 527 39.20 -1.12 -44.97
N HIS A 528 39.95 -2.22 -45.14
CA HIS A 528 40.42 -3.10 -44.05
C HIS A 528 41.95 -3.16 -43.91
N GLY A 529 42.72 -2.68 -44.89
CA GLY A 529 44.15 -2.40 -44.75
C GLY A 529 44.98 -2.70 -46.00
N GLY A 530 44.43 -3.45 -46.94
CA GLY A 530 44.96 -3.62 -48.28
C GLY A 530 44.90 -2.30 -49.05
N THR A 531 46.03 -1.94 -49.63
CA THR A 531 46.12 -0.80 -50.53
C THR A 531 46.97 -1.16 -51.72
N SER A 532 46.57 -0.67 -52.89
CA SER A 532 47.28 -0.88 -54.13
C SER A 532 47.34 0.42 -54.93
N SER A 533 48.51 0.71 -55.49
CA SER A 533 48.73 1.91 -56.28
C SER A 533 49.06 1.54 -57.71
N SER A 534 48.56 2.35 -58.65
CA SER A 534 48.98 2.32 -60.04
C SER A 534 49.05 3.73 -60.60
N THR A 535 49.46 3.85 -61.86
CA THR A 535 49.68 5.15 -62.50
C THR A 535 48.64 5.47 -63.54
N LEU A 536 48.16 6.72 -63.52
CA LEU A 536 47.53 7.38 -64.65
C LEU A 536 48.63 8.13 -65.40
N THR A 537 48.98 7.67 -66.61
CA THR A 537 49.91 8.37 -67.50
C THR A 537 49.12 9.15 -68.53
N VAL A 538 49.30 10.47 -68.57
CA VAL A 538 48.72 11.35 -69.58
C VAL A 538 49.81 11.66 -70.61
N THR A 539 49.59 11.28 -71.86
CA THR A 539 50.48 11.67 -72.97
C THR A 539 49.94 12.95 -73.60
N ILE A 540 50.71 14.03 -73.52
CA ILE A 540 50.44 15.28 -74.23
C ILE A 540 51.10 15.17 -75.61
N ASN A 541 50.32 15.10 -76.67
CA ASN A 541 50.83 15.05 -78.04
C ASN A 541 50.90 16.44 -78.63
N GLY A 542 51.98 16.68 -79.37
CA GLY A 542 52.14 17.85 -80.22
C GLY A 542 51.22 17.85 -81.44
N SER A 543 50.80 19.04 -81.81
CA SER A 543 49.96 19.38 -82.96
C SER A 543 50.86 19.92 -84.09
N ASN A 544 50.29 20.36 -85.21
CA ASN A 544 51.03 21.29 -86.08
C ASN A 544 50.43 22.65 -85.78
N ASP A 545 51.21 23.52 -85.17
CA ASP A 545 50.80 24.91 -85.10
C ASP A 545 50.92 25.56 -86.48
N ALA A 546 50.17 26.64 -86.69
CA ALA A 546 50.28 27.39 -87.93
C ALA A 546 51.31 28.52 -87.76
N PRO A 547 52.29 28.68 -88.66
CA PRO A 547 53.35 29.67 -88.51
C PRO A 547 52.79 31.08 -88.33
N VAL A 548 53.13 31.72 -87.21
CA VAL A 548 52.59 33.04 -86.87
C VAL A 548 53.40 34.13 -87.58
N LEU A 549 52.85 34.66 -88.67
CA LEU A 549 53.24 35.97 -89.17
C LEU A 549 52.47 37.05 -88.40
N ALA A 550 53.20 37.83 -87.60
CA ALA A 550 52.65 38.98 -86.89
C ALA A 550 51.94 39.95 -87.85
N ALA A 551 50.71 40.34 -87.51
CA ALA A 551 49.92 41.30 -88.27
C ALA A 551 50.72 42.60 -88.45
N THR A 552 51.08 42.91 -89.69
CA THR A 552 51.96 44.03 -90.00
C THR A 552 51.13 45.19 -90.52
N VAL A 553 51.13 46.29 -89.78
CA VAL A 553 50.56 47.54 -90.25
C VAL A 553 51.63 48.35 -90.99
N VAL A 554 51.43 48.54 -92.30
CA VAL A 554 52.25 49.43 -93.11
C VAL A 554 51.64 50.82 -93.05
N GLY A 555 52.29 51.74 -92.33
CA GLY A 555 51.88 53.14 -92.29
C GLY A 555 52.18 53.85 -93.62
N VAL A 556 51.14 54.43 -94.22
CA VAL A 556 51.25 55.34 -95.37
C VAL A 556 50.57 56.64 -94.96
N ASP A 557 51.22 57.78 -95.16
CA ASP A 557 50.53 59.05 -94.98
C ASP A 557 49.50 59.22 -96.11
N LYS A 558 48.32 59.77 -95.81
CA LYS A 558 47.29 60.05 -96.84
C LYS A 558 47.79 60.93 -98.00
N ASP A 559 48.91 61.63 -97.83
CA ASP A 559 49.54 62.48 -98.86
C ASP A 559 50.67 61.77 -99.66
N ASP A 560 51.08 60.54 -99.30
CA ASP A 560 52.16 59.77 -99.95
C ASP A 560 51.65 58.75 -101.00
N VAL A 561 52.29 58.71 -102.18
CA VAL A 561 51.76 57.96 -103.35
C VAL A 561 52.33 56.54 -103.51
N ILE A 562 53.57 56.26 -103.07
CA ILE A 562 54.22 54.94 -103.21
C ILE A 562 55.09 54.65 -101.98
N THR A 563 54.94 53.45 -101.41
CA THR A 563 55.67 52.98 -100.21
C THR A 563 56.31 51.62 -100.49
N ASN A 564 57.53 51.38 -100.00
CA ASN A 564 58.26 50.10 -100.12
C ASN A 564 58.81 49.66 -98.76
N GLY A 565 58.94 48.36 -98.53
CA GLY A 565 59.55 47.84 -97.31
C GLY A 565 59.76 46.32 -97.31
N THR A 566 59.92 45.78 -96.11
CA THR A 566 60.00 44.34 -95.82
C THR A 566 59.03 44.00 -94.70
N LEU A 567 58.34 42.88 -94.83
CA LEU A 567 57.52 42.30 -93.77
C LEU A 567 58.40 41.64 -92.70
N PRO A 568 57.92 41.51 -91.45
CA PRO A 568 58.61 40.79 -90.38
C PRO A 568 58.87 39.34 -90.77
N THR A 569 59.97 38.77 -90.29
CA THR A 569 60.20 37.32 -90.42
C THR A 569 59.12 36.58 -89.63
N PRO A 570 58.34 35.65 -90.24
CA PRO A 570 57.37 34.85 -89.50
C PRO A 570 58.09 33.91 -88.53
N THR A 571 57.42 33.59 -87.43
CA THR A 571 57.92 32.68 -86.39
C THR A 571 56.94 31.54 -86.24
N ASP A 572 57.44 30.31 -86.19
CA ASP A 572 56.66 29.19 -85.69
C ASP A 572 56.81 29.06 -84.18
N VAL A 573 55.78 28.51 -83.54
CA VAL A 573 55.85 28.12 -82.12
C VAL A 573 56.38 26.67 -82.01
N ASP A 574 56.15 25.86 -83.04
CA ASP A 574 56.83 24.59 -83.26
C ASP A 574 58.33 24.84 -83.43
N VAL A 575 59.10 24.55 -82.38
CA VAL A 575 60.51 24.98 -82.25
C VAL A 575 61.49 24.38 -83.27
N HIS A 576 61.00 23.45 -84.11
CA HIS A 576 61.75 22.76 -85.14
C HIS A 576 61.33 23.13 -86.59
N ASP A 577 60.32 23.99 -86.77
CA ASP A 577 59.77 24.32 -88.08
C ASP A 577 60.44 25.53 -88.78
N THR A 578 60.31 25.57 -90.11
CA THR A 578 60.94 26.54 -91.00
C THR A 578 59.94 27.13 -91.97
N VAL A 579 59.85 28.47 -91.99
CA VAL A 579 58.71 29.19 -92.56
C VAL A 579 59.13 30.09 -93.74
N SER A 580 58.27 30.21 -94.75
CA SER A 580 58.47 31.09 -95.92
C SER A 580 57.20 31.80 -96.40
N PHE A 581 57.35 32.89 -97.17
CA PHE A 581 56.22 33.64 -97.75
C PHE A 581 55.79 33.09 -99.12
N THR A 582 54.48 33.13 -99.38
CA THR A 582 53.92 32.93 -100.72
C THR A 582 53.92 34.25 -101.52
N PRO A 583 54.58 34.34 -102.69
CA PRO A 583 54.64 35.59 -103.46
C PRO A 583 53.29 36.10 -103.96
N LEU A 584 53.08 37.41 -103.88
CA LEU A 584 51.91 38.14 -104.35
C LEU A 584 52.34 39.28 -105.30
N THR A 585 51.58 39.58 -106.35
CA THR A 585 51.95 40.64 -107.31
C THR A 585 50.74 41.45 -107.78
N ASN A 586 50.82 42.77 -107.58
CA ASN A 586 49.81 43.76 -107.95
C ASN A 586 48.38 43.41 -107.51
N ALA A 587 48.24 42.90 -106.28
CA ALA A 587 46.95 42.68 -105.63
C ALA A 587 46.21 44.03 -105.48
N PRO A 588 44.94 44.16 -105.91
CA PRO A 588 44.18 45.40 -105.81
C PRO A 588 43.50 45.54 -104.44
N GLY A 589 43.62 46.73 -103.85
CA GLY A 589 42.88 47.15 -102.66
C GLY A 589 41.75 48.13 -103.01
N SER A 590 41.06 48.63 -101.99
CA SER A 590 40.02 49.66 -102.09
C SER A 590 40.59 51.05 -102.38
N TYR A 591 41.83 51.29 -101.94
CA TYR A 591 42.48 52.60 -101.99
C TYR A 591 43.82 52.59 -102.75
N GLY A 592 44.41 51.41 -103.02
CA GLY A 592 45.70 51.26 -103.70
C GLY A 592 45.98 49.84 -104.20
N THR A 593 47.26 49.48 -104.41
CA THR A 593 47.68 48.14 -104.86
C THR A 593 48.98 47.66 -104.18
N PHE A 594 49.14 46.35 -103.96
CA PHE A 594 50.23 45.73 -103.16
C PHE A 594 50.94 44.56 -103.88
N SER A 595 52.23 44.34 -103.59
CA SER A 595 53.02 43.18 -104.03
C SER A 595 53.99 42.73 -102.94
N VAL A 596 54.31 41.43 -102.85
CA VAL A 596 55.33 40.88 -101.93
C VAL A 596 56.04 39.64 -102.50
N ASP A 597 57.33 39.44 -102.19
CA ASP A 597 58.11 38.27 -102.61
C ASP A 597 58.27 37.17 -101.53
N ALA A 598 58.90 36.04 -101.89
CA ALA A 598 59.08 34.88 -101.00
C ALA A 598 59.96 35.14 -99.77
N ASN A 599 60.69 36.27 -99.74
CA ASN A 599 61.52 36.70 -98.62
C ASN A 599 60.86 37.84 -97.83
N GLY A 600 59.62 38.22 -98.15
CA GLY A 600 58.85 39.27 -97.47
C GLY A 600 59.09 40.70 -97.97
N ASN A 601 59.82 40.94 -99.06
CA ASN A 601 60.00 42.31 -99.60
C ASN A 601 58.70 42.78 -100.27
N TYR A 602 58.18 43.97 -99.96
CA TYR A 602 56.89 44.47 -100.46
C TYR A 602 56.92 45.89 -101.06
N THR A 603 55.91 46.18 -101.90
CA THR A 603 55.62 47.49 -102.50
C THR A 603 54.11 47.79 -102.44
N TYR A 604 53.72 49.02 -102.09
CA TYR A 604 52.35 49.54 -102.11
C TYR A 604 52.24 50.87 -102.89
N VAL A 605 51.11 51.11 -103.56
CA VAL A 605 50.81 52.33 -104.35
C VAL A 605 49.42 52.87 -104.01
N LEU A 606 49.30 54.11 -103.55
CA LEU A 606 48.06 54.74 -103.06
C LEU A 606 47.35 55.63 -104.12
N ASN A 607 46.01 55.62 -104.11
CA ASN A 607 45.16 56.54 -104.87
C ASN A 607 44.60 57.67 -103.99
N THR A 608 45.36 58.75 -103.86
CA THR A 608 45.05 59.92 -103.02
C THR A 608 43.85 60.78 -103.50
N SER A 609 43.18 60.42 -104.61
CA SER A 609 42.06 61.19 -105.17
C SER A 609 40.67 60.83 -104.62
N LEU A 610 40.58 59.83 -103.73
CA LEU A 610 39.31 59.29 -103.24
C LEU A 610 38.74 60.14 -102.07
N PRO A 611 37.43 60.48 -102.06
CA PRO A 611 36.83 61.31 -101.00
C PRO A 611 37.00 60.76 -99.58
N ALA A 612 37.02 59.44 -99.43
CA ALA A 612 37.25 58.80 -98.14
C ALA A 612 38.70 59.00 -97.63
N VAL A 613 39.71 58.99 -98.52
CA VAL A 613 41.12 59.27 -98.15
C VAL A 613 41.29 60.74 -97.72
N GLN A 614 40.54 61.64 -98.35
CA GLN A 614 40.53 63.07 -98.04
C GLN A 614 39.68 63.43 -96.81
N GLY A 615 38.79 62.52 -96.38
CA GLY A 615 37.95 62.66 -95.19
C GLY A 615 38.62 62.16 -93.91
N LEU A 616 39.86 61.67 -93.99
CA LEU A 616 40.62 61.18 -92.85
C LEU A 616 40.97 62.32 -91.90
N GLY A 617 40.13 62.44 -90.89
CA GLY A 617 40.38 63.18 -89.68
C GLY A 617 41.36 62.42 -88.77
N PRO A 618 41.68 63.01 -87.62
CA PRO A 618 43.01 62.81 -87.12
C PRO A 618 43.43 61.32 -86.87
N ALA A 619 42.63 60.54 -86.15
CA ALA A 619 42.94 59.13 -85.85
C ALA A 619 42.23 58.18 -86.80
N ASP A 620 41.47 58.75 -87.73
CA ASP A 620 40.94 58.03 -88.85
C ASP A 620 42.12 57.47 -89.66
N SER A 621 42.00 56.20 -89.98
CA SER A 621 42.85 55.54 -90.95
C SER A 621 41.98 54.76 -91.92
N LEU A 622 42.22 54.98 -93.22
CA LEU A 622 41.68 54.07 -94.22
C LEU A 622 42.61 52.88 -94.32
N THR A 623 42.02 51.69 -94.26
CA THR A 623 42.78 50.45 -94.31
C THR A 623 42.58 49.76 -95.65
N ASP A 624 43.68 49.55 -96.34
CA ASP A 624 43.77 48.62 -97.46
C ASP A 624 44.32 47.30 -96.96
N THR A 625 43.65 46.18 -97.26
CA THR A 625 43.95 44.89 -96.66
C THR A 625 44.38 43.87 -97.71
N PHE A 626 45.56 43.29 -97.54
CA PHE A 626 46.13 42.29 -98.44
C PHE A 626 46.46 41.01 -97.68
N THR A 627 45.76 39.94 -98.00
CA THR A 627 46.06 38.62 -97.44
C THR A 627 47.41 38.13 -97.98
N VAL A 628 48.36 37.90 -97.08
CA VAL A 628 49.66 37.32 -97.39
C VAL A 628 49.79 36.01 -96.60
N THR A 629 50.08 34.93 -97.33
CA THR A 629 50.20 33.59 -96.77
C THR A 629 51.66 33.26 -96.49
N VAL A 630 51.95 32.86 -95.26
CA VAL A 630 53.17 32.15 -94.88
C VAL A 630 52.86 30.66 -94.72
N THR A 631 53.86 29.82 -94.91
CA THR A 631 53.71 28.35 -94.81
C THR A 631 55.01 27.78 -94.27
N ASP A 632 54.87 26.82 -93.36
CA ASP A 632 55.97 26.06 -92.77
C ASP A 632 56.48 24.97 -93.74
N ASN A 633 57.24 24.00 -93.23
CA ASN A 633 57.70 22.85 -94.01
C ASN A 633 56.87 21.57 -93.83
N HIS A 634 55.84 21.57 -92.98
CA HIS A 634 54.95 20.43 -92.73
C HIS A 634 53.56 20.58 -93.37
N GLY A 635 53.23 21.78 -93.86
CA GLY A 635 52.05 22.11 -94.63
C GLY A 635 51.04 23.01 -93.92
N ALA A 636 51.27 23.44 -92.67
CA ALA A 636 50.39 24.44 -92.06
C ALA A 636 50.72 25.83 -92.62
N SER A 637 49.66 26.58 -92.90
CA SER A 637 49.76 27.88 -93.57
C SER A 637 48.91 28.88 -92.84
N SER A 638 49.54 29.91 -92.28
CA SER A 638 48.81 31.07 -91.75
C SER A 638 48.73 32.15 -92.82
N SER A 639 47.52 32.68 -93.01
CA SER A 639 47.28 33.80 -93.92
C SER A 639 46.94 35.02 -93.09
N THR A 640 47.94 35.86 -92.85
CA THR A 640 47.76 37.13 -92.12
C THR A 640 47.34 38.22 -93.09
N VAL A 641 46.51 39.15 -92.63
CA VAL A 641 46.20 40.37 -93.38
C VAL A 641 47.33 41.37 -93.13
N ILE A 642 48.02 41.76 -94.20
CA ILE A 642 48.86 42.96 -94.20
C ILE A 642 47.94 44.15 -94.40
N THR A 643 47.81 44.95 -93.35
CA THR A 643 46.98 46.14 -93.36
C THR A 643 47.86 47.33 -93.72
N VAL A 644 47.63 47.91 -94.89
CA VAL A 644 48.18 49.21 -95.25
C VAL A 644 47.27 50.28 -94.67
N SER A 645 47.74 50.94 -93.62
CA SER A 645 46.98 51.95 -92.87
C SER A 645 47.37 53.33 -93.39
N ILE A 646 46.41 53.96 -94.07
CA ILE A 646 46.50 55.28 -94.67
C ILE A 646 45.97 56.25 -93.62
N ASN A 647 46.84 57.00 -92.93
CA ASN A 647 46.49 57.66 -91.66
C ASN A 647 46.23 59.18 -91.78
N GLY A 648 45.40 59.71 -90.88
CA GLY A 648 45.44 61.09 -90.38
C GLY A 648 46.41 61.29 -89.17
N SER A 649 46.22 62.37 -88.38
CA SER A 649 46.92 62.68 -87.08
C SER A 649 46.17 63.26 -85.78
N SER A 650 45.16 62.62 -85.08
CA SER A 650 44.37 62.96 -83.78
C SER A 650 42.90 62.35 -83.49
N ASN A 651 42.53 61.81 -82.30
CA ASN A 651 41.21 61.10 -81.96
C ASN A 651 40.19 61.84 -81.01
N ASP A 652 38.91 61.38 -80.89
CA ASP A 652 37.87 61.77 -79.88
C ASP A 652 37.56 60.63 -78.81
N ALA A 653 36.39 60.55 -78.12
CA ALA A 653 36.15 59.64 -76.93
C ALA A 653 34.66 59.27 -76.53
N PRO A 654 34.42 58.14 -75.79
CA PRO A 654 33.08 57.52 -75.54
C PRO A 654 32.26 58.03 -74.34
N THR A 655 30.99 57.57 -74.23
CA THR A 655 30.03 57.89 -73.14
C THR A 655 29.19 56.68 -72.64
N VAL A 656 28.78 56.68 -71.36
CA VAL A 656 27.86 55.68 -70.76
C VAL A 656 27.00 56.26 -69.61
N ALA A 657 25.77 55.77 -69.46
CA ALA A 657 24.82 56.21 -68.43
C ALA A 657 24.86 55.36 -67.15
N ALA A 658 24.33 55.89 -66.04
CA ALA A 658 24.22 55.18 -64.76
C ALA A 658 23.12 54.10 -64.81
N ALA A 659 23.24 53.09 -63.96
CA ALA A 659 22.29 51.98 -63.83
C ALA A 659 21.69 51.92 -62.41
N LEU A 660 20.48 51.37 -62.31
CA LEU A 660 19.82 51.07 -61.05
C LEU A 660 19.38 49.61 -61.02
N ALA A 661 19.46 48.98 -59.85
CA ALA A 661 18.87 47.68 -59.55
C ALA A 661 18.15 47.77 -58.21
N SER A 662 17.15 46.92 -57.99
CA SER A 662 16.70 46.62 -56.63
C SER A 662 16.57 45.12 -56.41
N ILE A 663 16.71 44.72 -55.16
CA ILE A 663 16.62 43.35 -54.67
C ILE A 663 15.92 43.42 -53.31
N GLY A 664 14.98 42.53 -53.02
CA GLY A 664 14.50 42.39 -51.65
C GLY A 664 15.61 41.82 -50.77
N GLU A 665 15.63 42.14 -49.49
CA GLU A 665 16.26 41.24 -48.52
C GLU A 665 15.68 39.82 -48.64
N ASP A 666 16.37 38.84 -48.05
CA ASP A 666 16.13 37.41 -48.21
C ASP A 666 16.22 36.85 -49.64
N THR A 667 16.27 37.69 -50.67
CA THR A 667 16.52 37.29 -52.05
C THR A 667 18.04 37.16 -52.27
N PRO A 668 18.57 35.98 -52.61
CA PRO A 668 20.02 35.75 -52.61
C PRO A 668 20.78 36.47 -53.73
N SER A 669 20.13 36.78 -54.86
CA SER A 669 20.77 37.51 -55.97
C SER A 669 19.78 38.15 -56.94
N VAL A 670 20.19 39.24 -57.58
CA VAL A 670 19.51 39.90 -58.71
C VAL A 670 20.43 39.98 -59.93
N THR A 671 19.88 39.82 -61.13
CA THR A 671 20.61 39.88 -62.40
C THR A 671 19.99 40.90 -63.35
N GLY A 672 20.80 41.57 -64.16
CA GLY A 672 20.32 42.52 -65.17
C GLY A 672 21.35 42.83 -66.25
N VAL A 673 21.11 43.90 -67.02
CA VAL A 673 22.03 44.38 -68.07
C VAL A 673 22.24 45.88 -67.91
N LEU A 674 23.49 46.34 -68.01
CA LEU A 674 23.86 47.75 -67.90
C LEU A 674 23.51 48.55 -69.18
N PRO A 675 23.28 49.88 -69.08
CA PRO A 675 22.89 50.72 -70.22
C PRO A 675 23.95 50.75 -71.33
N THR A 676 23.54 50.47 -72.57
CA THR A 676 24.45 50.41 -73.72
C THR A 676 25.25 51.71 -73.90
N PRO A 677 26.59 51.65 -73.96
CA PRO A 677 27.44 52.83 -74.19
C PRO A 677 27.45 53.26 -75.67
N GLY A 678 27.98 54.45 -75.95
CA GLY A 678 28.12 54.96 -77.32
C GLY A 678 29.24 55.97 -77.51
N ASP A 679 29.77 56.01 -78.73
CA ASP A 679 30.91 56.84 -79.16
C ASP A 679 30.54 57.75 -80.35
N PRO A 680 31.07 58.99 -80.44
CA PRO A 680 30.98 59.83 -81.63
C PRO A 680 31.64 59.23 -82.89
N ASP A 681 32.71 58.45 -82.76
CA ASP A 681 33.45 57.82 -83.85
C ASP A 681 32.80 56.47 -84.22
N PRO A 682 32.10 56.35 -85.38
CA PRO A 682 31.16 55.26 -85.66
C PRO A 682 31.81 53.90 -85.98
N HIS A 683 33.12 53.77 -85.74
CA HIS A 683 33.92 52.57 -85.94
C HIS A 683 34.60 52.07 -84.66
N ASP A 684 34.39 52.74 -83.53
CA ASP A 684 34.94 52.34 -82.24
C ASP A 684 33.96 51.44 -81.47
N VAL A 685 34.51 50.36 -80.90
CA VAL A 685 33.72 49.27 -80.33
C VAL A 685 33.75 49.40 -78.81
N VAL A 686 32.78 50.16 -78.29
CA VAL A 686 32.71 50.42 -76.85
C VAL A 686 32.21 49.19 -76.10
N THR A 687 33.03 48.69 -75.17
CA THR A 687 32.72 47.49 -74.35
C THR A 687 32.80 47.81 -72.87
N PHE A 688 32.09 47.04 -72.04
CA PHE A 688 32.26 47.09 -70.58
C PHE A 688 33.56 46.39 -70.20
N VAL A 689 34.28 46.95 -69.23
CA VAL A 689 35.41 46.28 -68.59
C VAL A 689 34.85 45.24 -67.61
N PRO A 690 35.11 43.92 -67.80
CA PRO A 690 34.56 42.90 -66.92
C PRO A 690 35.01 43.07 -65.48
N GLN A 691 34.11 42.81 -64.54
CA GLN A 691 34.39 42.78 -63.10
C GLN A 691 33.78 41.49 -62.53
N ALA A 692 34.49 40.81 -61.64
CA ALA A 692 34.02 39.55 -61.06
C ALA A 692 34.21 39.57 -59.55
N GLY A 693 33.14 39.29 -58.80
CA GLY A 693 33.17 39.20 -57.34
C GLY A 693 33.58 40.49 -56.63
N THR A 694 33.33 41.67 -57.22
CA THR A 694 33.61 42.97 -56.60
C THR A 694 32.83 43.06 -55.29
N ALA A 695 33.54 42.96 -54.17
CA ALA A 695 32.93 43.01 -52.84
C ALA A 695 32.42 44.42 -52.53
N GLY A 696 31.14 44.48 -52.17
CA GLY A 696 30.53 45.59 -51.45
C GLY A 696 30.44 45.32 -49.96
N LEU A 697 29.80 46.24 -49.26
CA LEU A 697 29.46 46.23 -47.85
C LEU A 697 28.35 45.22 -47.51
N TYR A 698 27.40 45.00 -48.43
CA TYR A 698 26.25 44.13 -48.21
C TYR A 698 26.18 42.91 -49.15
N GLY A 699 26.94 42.92 -50.25
CA GLY A 699 26.92 41.84 -51.24
C GLY A 699 28.10 41.89 -52.20
N THR A 700 28.04 41.13 -53.29
CA THR A 700 29.09 41.07 -54.32
C THR A 700 28.54 41.30 -55.72
N PHE A 701 29.23 42.12 -56.51
CA PHE A 701 28.86 42.50 -57.87
C PHE A 701 29.78 41.86 -58.92
N SER A 702 29.21 41.34 -60.00
CA SER A 702 29.94 40.88 -61.18
C SER A 702 29.26 41.39 -62.45
N VAL A 703 30.02 41.77 -63.47
CA VAL A 703 29.54 42.16 -64.80
C VAL A 703 30.47 41.68 -65.90
N ASP A 704 29.91 41.20 -67.02
CA ASP A 704 30.67 40.75 -68.19
C ASP A 704 30.95 41.87 -69.22
N ALA A 705 31.69 41.56 -70.28
CA ALA A 705 32.03 42.53 -71.33
C ALA A 705 30.82 43.05 -72.14
N SER A 706 29.69 42.32 -72.10
CA SER A 706 28.43 42.68 -72.74
C SER A 706 27.54 43.54 -71.84
N GLY A 707 27.93 43.73 -70.58
CA GLY A 707 27.17 44.47 -69.58
C GLY A 707 26.15 43.63 -68.80
N ASN A 708 26.10 42.30 -68.96
CA ASN A 708 25.24 41.46 -68.13
C ASN A 708 25.84 41.38 -66.72
N TYR A 709 25.05 41.68 -65.70
CA TYR A 709 25.50 41.71 -64.32
C TYR A 709 24.70 40.78 -63.38
N THR A 710 25.37 40.38 -62.30
CA THR A 710 24.81 39.69 -61.15
C THR A 710 25.25 40.41 -59.88
N TYR A 711 24.30 40.72 -59.00
CA TYR A 711 24.58 41.12 -57.62
C TYR A 711 24.05 40.03 -56.68
N THR A 712 24.91 39.53 -55.79
CA THR A 712 24.58 38.52 -54.78
C THR A 712 24.57 39.16 -53.40
N LEU A 713 23.45 39.12 -52.70
CA LEU A 713 23.27 39.73 -51.38
C LEU A 713 23.75 38.77 -50.27
N ASN A 714 24.33 39.31 -49.19
CA ASN A 714 24.69 38.52 -48.03
C ASN A 714 23.63 38.67 -46.91
N ASN A 715 22.62 37.81 -46.97
CA ASN A 715 21.53 37.76 -46.00
C ASN A 715 21.98 37.30 -44.60
N SER A 716 23.24 36.96 -44.35
CA SER A 716 23.70 36.66 -42.97
C SER A 716 24.16 37.91 -42.20
N LEU A 717 24.06 39.10 -42.79
CA LEU A 717 24.50 40.36 -42.17
C LEU A 717 23.38 40.94 -41.29
N PRO A 718 23.64 41.29 -40.02
CA PRO A 718 22.64 41.94 -39.15
C PRO A 718 22.14 43.31 -39.63
N ALA A 719 22.85 43.95 -40.58
CA ALA A 719 22.39 45.18 -41.22
C ALA A 719 21.46 44.91 -42.43
N VAL A 720 21.48 43.68 -42.95
CA VAL A 720 20.53 43.22 -43.98
C VAL A 720 19.30 42.66 -43.29
N GLN A 721 19.43 41.69 -42.37
CA GLN A 721 18.34 41.06 -41.59
C GLN A 721 17.74 41.95 -40.50
N GLY A 722 17.60 43.24 -40.78
CA GLY A 722 17.03 44.20 -39.83
C GLY A 722 16.40 45.39 -40.55
N LEU A 723 16.00 45.21 -41.81
CA LEU A 723 15.39 46.22 -42.66
C LEU A 723 13.88 45.96 -42.73
N GLY A 724 13.14 46.63 -41.85
CA GLY A 724 11.68 46.53 -41.86
C GLY A 724 11.04 47.05 -43.16
N ALA A 725 9.75 46.77 -43.35
CA ALA A 725 9.12 46.92 -44.66
C ALA A 725 9.05 48.39 -45.11
N GLY A 726 9.77 48.69 -46.19
CA GLY A 726 9.92 50.05 -46.72
C GLY A 726 11.16 50.79 -46.22
N GLU A 727 11.99 50.17 -45.39
CA GLU A 727 13.38 50.55 -45.21
C GLU A 727 14.23 50.08 -46.40
N SER A 728 15.41 50.67 -46.58
CA SER A 728 16.31 50.23 -47.65
C SER A 728 17.77 50.57 -47.36
N LEU A 729 18.66 49.65 -47.72
CA LEU A 729 20.07 49.96 -47.90
C LEU A 729 20.35 50.29 -49.36
N THR A 730 21.39 51.09 -49.60
CA THR A 730 21.89 51.33 -50.95
C THR A 730 23.39 51.10 -51.00
N GLU A 731 23.84 50.46 -52.06
CA GLU A 731 25.24 50.21 -52.36
C GLU A 731 25.54 50.55 -53.82
N THR A 732 26.72 51.11 -54.09
CA THR A 732 27.07 51.63 -55.42
C THR A 732 28.38 51.03 -55.92
N PHE A 733 28.33 50.38 -57.08
CA PHE A 733 29.46 49.82 -57.80
C PHE A 733 29.81 50.69 -59.01
N THR A 734 31.08 50.98 -59.22
CA THR A 734 31.54 51.73 -60.40
C THR A 734 31.92 50.77 -61.51
N PHE A 735 31.21 50.84 -62.64
CA PHE A 735 31.58 50.15 -63.88
C PHE A 735 32.23 51.12 -64.88
N THR A 736 33.03 50.57 -65.79
CA THR A 736 33.77 51.35 -66.79
C THR A 736 33.53 50.77 -68.17
N VAL A 737 33.42 51.64 -69.16
CA VAL A 737 33.45 51.29 -70.58
C VAL A 737 34.68 51.90 -71.26
N SER A 738 35.15 51.23 -72.30
CA SER A 738 36.33 51.60 -73.07
C SER A 738 36.04 51.45 -74.56
N ASP A 739 36.48 52.43 -75.36
CA ASP A 739 36.49 52.36 -76.83
C ASP A 739 37.53 51.36 -77.39
N GLY A 740 38.46 50.91 -76.53
CA GLY A 740 39.58 50.04 -76.88
C GLY A 740 40.79 50.77 -77.50
N ARG A 741 40.73 52.10 -77.64
CA ARG A 741 41.74 52.97 -78.28
C ARG A 741 42.31 54.05 -77.37
N GLY A 742 41.70 54.31 -76.22
CA GLY A 742 42.26 55.13 -75.15
C GLY A 742 41.27 56.07 -74.47
N GLY A 743 40.06 56.23 -75.02
CA GLY A 743 38.95 56.90 -74.37
C GLY A 743 38.18 55.95 -73.45
N THR A 744 37.97 56.39 -72.21
CA THR A 744 37.25 55.60 -71.20
C THR A 744 36.20 56.46 -70.52
N ALA A 745 35.02 55.89 -70.27
CA ALA A 745 33.98 56.51 -69.47
C ALA A 745 33.55 55.56 -68.35
N SER A 746 33.40 56.07 -67.13
CA SER A 746 32.92 55.30 -65.98
C SER A 746 31.61 55.86 -65.47
N ASN A 747 30.74 54.99 -64.97
CA ASN A 747 29.50 55.35 -64.32
C ASN A 747 29.11 54.29 -63.28
N THR A 748 28.02 54.51 -62.55
CA THR A 748 27.69 53.69 -61.38
C THR A 748 26.44 52.85 -61.57
N LEU A 749 26.47 51.61 -61.07
CA LEU A 749 25.28 50.84 -60.71
C LEU A 749 25.00 51.10 -59.22
N THR A 750 23.83 51.64 -58.89
CA THR A 750 23.33 51.62 -57.51
C THR A 750 22.34 50.48 -57.36
N VAL A 751 22.59 49.61 -56.39
CA VAL A 751 21.68 48.55 -55.95
C VAL A 751 20.97 49.03 -54.69
N THR A 752 19.64 49.05 -54.72
CA THR A 752 18.81 49.20 -53.52
C THR A 752 18.47 47.81 -52.97
N ILE A 753 18.64 47.62 -51.67
CA ILE A 753 18.22 46.42 -50.95
C ILE A 753 16.95 46.84 -50.20
N ASP A 754 15.81 46.37 -50.64
CA ASP A 754 14.49 46.72 -50.12
C ASP A 754 14.13 45.80 -48.95
N GLY A 755 13.84 46.37 -47.78
CA GLY A 755 13.43 45.65 -46.58
C GLY A 755 12.05 44.98 -46.69
N SER A 756 11.88 43.88 -45.98
CA SER A 756 10.64 43.12 -45.84
C SER A 756 10.12 43.22 -44.41
N ASN A 757 9.17 42.39 -43.97
CA ASN A 757 8.66 42.44 -42.61
C ASN A 757 8.86 41.06 -42.01
N ASP A 758 9.86 40.92 -41.16
CA ASP A 758 10.07 39.69 -40.43
C ASP A 758 9.01 39.51 -39.33
N ALA A 759 8.87 38.30 -38.80
CA ALA A 759 7.94 38.04 -37.70
C ALA A 759 8.70 37.92 -36.38
N PRO A 760 8.18 38.46 -35.26
CA PRO A 760 8.86 38.39 -33.96
C PRO A 760 9.04 36.94 -33.52
N VAL A 761 10.16 36.64 -32.86
CA VAL A 761 10.47 35.30 -32.33
C VAL A 761 10.08 35.21 -30.86
N VAL A 762 9.37 34.14 -30.48
CA VAL A 762 8.94 33.86 -29.09
C VAL A 762 9.15 32.40 -28.69
N THR A 763 9.65 32.18 -27.48
CA THR A 763 9.90 30.85 -26.88
C THR A 763 8.83 30.45 -25.87
N ALA A 764 8.64 29.15 -25.65
CA ALA A 764 7.71 28.63 -24.64
C ALA A 764 8.11 29.08 -23.22
N ALA A 765 7.12 29.18 -22.34
CA ALA A 765 7.30 29.55 -20.94
C ALA A 765 6.64 28.51 -20.01
N THR A 766 7.17 28.39 -18.80
CA THR A 766 6.61 27.52 -17.75
C THR A 766 6.44 28.29 -16.45
N ALA A 767 5.39 28.00 -15.72
CA ALA A 767 5.13 28.53 -14.39
C ALA A 767 4.64 27.40 -13.46
N SER A 768 4.80 27.58 -12.16
CA SER A 768 4.23 26.66 -11.17
C SER A 768 3.61 27.43 -10.01
N ILE A 769 2.52 26.88 -9.51
CA ILE A 769 1.74 27.37 -8.38
C ILE A 769 1.41 26.15 -7.51
N VAL A 770 1.45 26.29 -6.18
CA VAL A 770 0.85 25.30 -5.28
C VAL A 770 -0.62 25.66 -5.14
N GLU A 771 -1.51 24.69 -4.98
CA GLU A 771 -2.88 25.01 -4.62
C GLU A 771 -2.99 25.78 -3.28
N ASP A 772 -4.19 26.22 -2.94
CA ASP A 772 -4.52 27.21 -1.91
C ASP A 772 -3.89 28.60 -2.11
N THR A 773 -3.02 28.75 -3.11
CA THR A 773 -2.45 30.01 -3.53
C THR A 773 -3.41 30.72 -4.48
N ALA A 774 -3.83 31.93 -4.13
CA ALA A 774 -4.80 32.71 -4.92
C ALA A 774 -4.32 33.05 -6.36
N GLY A 775 -3.01 33.06 -6.60
CA GLY A 775 -2.44 33.28 -7.92
C GLY A 775 -0.93 33.54 -7.89
N ILE A 776 -0.32 33.52 -9.08
CA ILE A 776 1.08 33.85 -9.32
C ILE A 776 1.21 34.96 -10.36
N SER A 777 2.36 35.62 -10.37
CA SER A 777 2.75 36.61 -11.38
C SER A 777 4.14 36.30 -11.93
N GLY A 778 4.35 36.54 -13.21
CA GLY A 778 5.66 36.41 -13.84
C GLY A 778 5.78 37.22 -15.13
N THR A 779 6.86 37.01 -15.86
CA THR A 779 7.10 37.61 -17.17
C THR A 779 7.41 36.52 -18.18
N LEU A 780 6.80 36.59 -19.36
CA LEU A 780 7.21 35.77 -20.50
C LEU A 780 8.64 36.14 -20.93
N PRO A 781 9.40 35.22 -21.55
CA PRO A 781 10.63 35.56 -22.26
C PRO A 781 10.35 36.70 -23.26
N PRO A 782 11.25 37.69 -23.40
CA PRO A 782 11.02 38.82 -24.30
C PRO A 782 10.85 38.33 -25.75
N ALA A 783 9.82 38.84 -26.43
CA ALA A 783 9.73 38.71 -27.88
C ALA A 783 10.86 39.54 -28.51
N VAL A 784 11.50 38.98 -29.53
CA VAL A 784 12.61 39.63 -30.26
C VAL A 784 12.27 39.69 -31.72
N ASP A 785 12.28 40.89 -32.29
CA ASP A 785 12.16 41.09 -33.73
C ASP A 785 13.55 41.14 -34.39
N PRO A 786 13.74 40.50 -35.56
CA PRO A 786 14.90 40.77 -36.41
C PRO A 786 14.94 42.22 -36.90
N ASP A 787 13.77 42.80 -37.22
CA ASP A 787 13.66 44.16 -37.77
C ASP A 787 14.06 45.22 -36.74
N LEU A 788 15.13 45.98 -37.04
CA LEU A 788 15.85 46.79 -36.04
C LEU A 788 15.02 47.95 -35.46
N HIS A 789 13.96 48.33 -36.16
CA HIS A 789 13.06 49.45 -35.80
C HIS A 789 11.68 48.99 -35.35
N ASP A 790 11.37 47.70 -35.45
CA ASP A 790 10.09 47.13 -35.03
C ASP A 790 10.12 46.81 -33.53
N VAL A 791 8.95 46.89 -32.90
CA VAL A 791 8.82 46.74 -31.45
C VAL A 791 7.89 45.57 -31.17
N ALA A 792 8.47 44.38 -31.10
CA ALA A 792 7.78 43.17 -30.70
C ALA A 792 7.07 43.37 -29.34
N THR A 793 5.75 43.26 -29.34
CA THR A 793 4.89 43.35 -28.14
C THR A 793 3.98 42.14 -28.05
N PHE A 794 3.62 41.75 -26.84
CA PHE A 794 2.63 40.70 -26.64
C PHE A 794 1.22 41.22 -26.91
N ILE A 795 0.37 40.40 -27.52
CA ILE A 795 -1.06 40.70 -27.65
C ILE A 795 -1.70 40.52 -26.27
N PRO A 796 -2.25 41.57 -25.63
CA PRO A 796 -2.75 41.47 -24.28
C PRO A 796 -3.93 40.51 -24.16
N GLN A 797 -3.95 39.74 -23.09
CA GLN A 797 -5.04 38.85 -22.73
C GLN A 797 -5.60 39.24 -21.38
N THR A 798 -6.92 39.18 -21.21
CA THR A 798 -7.59 39.59 -19.96
C THR A 798 -8.56 38.53 -19.50
N ASN A 799 -8.24 37.88 -18.38
CA ASN A 799 -9.00 36.77 -17.82
C ASN A 799 -9.33 35.67 -18.85
N THR A 800 -8.35 35.28 -19.68
CA THR A 800 -8.46 34.10 -20.55
C THR A 800 -8.79 32.91 -19.67
N ALA A 801 -9.96 32.33 -19.89
CA ALA A 801 -10.44 31.21 -19.08
C ALA A 801 -9.68 29.93 -19.44
N GLY A 802 -9.11 29.31 -18.42
CA GLY A 802 -8.57 27.97 -18.47
C GLY A 802 -9.52 26.94 -17.84
N LEU A 803 -9.04 25.70 -17.79
CA LEU A 803 -9.61 24.54 -17.12
C LEU A 803 -9.51 24.66 -15.58
N TYR A 804 -8.40 25.22 -15.07
CA TYR A 804 -8.15 25.32 -13.62
C TYR A 804 -8.05 26.76 -13.10
N GLY A 805 -7.87 27.75 -13.98
CA GLY A 805 -7.71 29.15 -13.57
C GLY A 805 -7.95 30.16 -14.68
N THR A 806 -7.51 31.40 -14.50
CA THR A 806 -7.55 32.44 -15.53
C THR A 806 -6.20 33.12 -15.70
N LEU A 807 -5.83 33.41 -16.95
CA LEU A 807 -4.63 34.17 -17.30
C LEU A 807 -4.97 35.62 -17.66
N THR A 808 -4.21 36.57 -17.15
CA THR A 808 -4.13 37.94 -17.69
C THR A 808 -2.68 38.21 -18.09
N LEU A 809 -2.46 38.72 -19.30
CA LEU A 809 -1.15 39.00 -19.91
C LEU A 809 -1.18 40.44 -20.45
N ASP A 810 -0.18 41.25 -20.13
CA ASP A 810 -0.03 42.61 -20.69
C ASP A 810 0.88 42.65 -21.93
N ALA A 811 0.93 43.82 -22.59
CA ALA A 811 1.72 44.00 -23.82
C ALA A 811 3.24 43.91 -23.62
N SER A 812 3.71 44.02 -22.37
CA SER A 812 5.12 43.93 -22.00
C SER A 812 5.52 42.50 -21.58
N GLY A 813 4.58 41.55 -21.64
CA GLY A 813 4.83 40.15 -21.28
C GLY A 813 4.64 39.84 -19.80
N ASN A 814 4.23 40.80 -18.96
CA ASN A 814 3.88 40.50 -17.57
C ASN A 814 2.56 39.74 -17.56
N TYR A 815 2.51 38.61 -16.85
CA TYR A 815 1.29 37.85 -16.66
C TYR A 815 0.94 37.66 -15.19
N THR A 816 -0.34 37.48 -14.93
CA THR A 816 -0.89 36.94 -13.68
C THR A 816 -1.78 35.75 -14.00
N TYR A 817 -1.57 34.64 -13.30
CA TYR A 817 -2.44 33.47 -13.32
C TYR A 817 -3.18 33.38 -11.99
N THR A 818 -4.50 33.37 -12.04
CA THR A 818 -5.39 33.24 -10.87
C THR A 818 -5.95 31.82 -10.85
N LEU A 819 -5.61 31.03 -9.83
CA LEU A 819 -6.09 29.66 -9.69
C LEU A 819 -7.53 29.64 -9.16
N ASN A 820 -8.41 28.82 -9.76
CA ASN A 820 -9.73 28.58 -9.21
C ASN A 820 -9.68 27.44 -8.19
N ASN A 821 -9.21 27.78 -6.98
CA ASN A 821 -9.09 26.87 -5.84
C ASN A 821 -10.43 26.38 -5.25
N SER A 822 -11.56 26.57 -5.95
CA SER A 822 -12.86 25.99 -5.56
C SER A 822 -13.24 24.78 -6.42
N LEU A 823 -12.39 24.40 -7.38
CA LEU A 823 -12.60 23.23 -8.22
C LEU A 823 -12.23 21.95 -7.46
N PRO A 824 -13.12 20.93 -7.41
CA PRO A 824 -12.83 19.66 -6.73
C PRO A 824 -11.64 18.87 -7.30
N ALA A 825 -11.20 19.19 -8.52
CA ALA A 825 -10.00 18.59 -9.11
C ALA A 825 -8.70 19.30 -8.69
N VAL A 826 -8.79 20.57 -8.26
CA VAL A 826 -7.66 21.30 -7.67
C VAL A 826 -7.55 20.86 -6.21
N GLN A 827 -8.60 21.09 -5.42
CA GLN A 827 -8.74 20.75 -3.98
C GLN A 827 -8.75 19.26 -3.65
N GLY A 828 -8.25 18.40 -4.53
CA GLY A 828 -8.12 16.98 -4.27
C GLY A 828 -6.70 16.46 -4.49
N LEU A 829 -5.73 17.35 -4.69
CA LEU A 829 -4.35 17.01 -5.01
C LEU A 829 -3.52 16.89 -3.72
N GLY A 830 -3.30 15.66 -3.28
CA GLY A 830 -2.38 15.42 -2.17
C GLY A 830 -0.92 15.72 -2.52
N VAL A 831 -0.04 15.57 -1.52
CA VAL A 831 1.39 15.84 -1.65
C VAL A 831 2.02 14.99 -2.77
N GLY A 832 2.58 15.66 -3.78
CA GLY A 832 3.21 15.03 -4.93
C GLY A 832 2.28 14.79 -6.13
N GLU A 833 0.99 15.10 -5.99
CA GLU A 833 0.05 15.17 -7.11
C GLU A 833 0.16 16.52 -7.82
N SER A 834 -0.21 16.58 -9.10
CA SER A 834 -0.23 17.84 -9.85
C SER A 834 -1.19 17.81 -11.05
N LEU A 835 -1.61 19.00 -11.46
CA LEU A 835 -2.34 19.25 -12.69
C LEU A 835 -1.57 20.24 -13.57
N THR A 836 -1.74 20.14 -14.89
CA THR A 836 -1.10 21.04 -15.85
C THR A 836 -2.11 21.66 -16.80
N GLU A 837 -1.93 22.93 -17.11
CA GLU A 837 -2.71 23.67 -18.10
C GLU A 837 -1.81 24.53 -19.01
N THR A 838 -2.20 24.75 -20.26
CA THR A 838 -1.46 25.54 -21.25
C THR A 838 -2.28 26.71 -21.79
N PHE A 839 -1.70 27.91 -21.79
CA PHE A 839 -2.25 29.09 -22.47
C PHE A 839 -1.40 29.46 -23.69
N THR A 840 -2.01 29.60 -24.86
CA THR A 840 -1.32 30.17 -26.03
C THR A 840 -1.23 31.68 -25.90
N PHE A 841 -0.03 32.24 -26.02
CA PHE A 841 0.21 33.67 -26.17
C PHE A 841 0.78 33.99 -27.54
N THR A 842 0.64 35.24 -27.97
CA THR A 842 1.07 35.72 -29.30
C THR A 842 1.83 37.03 -29.13
N ALA A 843 2.94 37.19 -29.86
CA ALA A 843 3.60 38.47 -30.05
C ALA A 843 3.38 38.99 -31.47
N THR A 844 3.46 40.31 -31.64
CA THR A 844 3.36 41.02 -32.90
C THR A 844 4.32 42.20 -32.92
N ASP A 845 4.88 42.46 -34.10
CA ASP A 845 5.69 43.62 -34.46
C ASP A 845 4.90 44.95 -34.46
N GLY A 846 3.58 44.88 -34.69
CA GLY A 846 2.71 46.02 -34.96
C GLY A 846 2.51 46.35 -36.45
N HIS A 847 3.17 45.61 -37.34
CA HIS A 847 3.25 45.85 -38.79
C HIS A 847 2.65 44.70 -39.63
N GLY A 848 2.56 43.48 -39.10
CA GLY A 848 1.74 42.39 -39.69
C GLY A 848 2.23 40.98 -39.35
N GLY A 849 3.48 40.83 -38.94
CA GLY A 849 4.06 39.61 -38.41
C GLY A 849 3.52 39.27 -37.03
N THR A 850 3.28 37.97 -36.83
CA THR A 850 2.84 37.43 -35.55
C THR A 850 3.43 36.04 -35.34
N SER A 851 3.83 35.75 -34.10
CA SER A 851 4.28 34.42 -33.67
C SER A 851 3.64 34.05 -32.34
N SER A 852 3.33 32.77 -32.16
CA SER A 852 2.68 32.26 -30.95
C SER A 852 3.47 31.14 -30.29
N ASN A 853 3.39 31.07 -28.97
CA ASN A 853 3.94 29.97 -28.18
C ASN A 853 3.07 29.74 -26.92
N THR A 854 3.41 28.77 -26.07
CA THR A 854 2.61 28.42 -24.89
C THR A 854 3.26 28.78 -23.56
N LEU A 855 2.42 29.21 -22.60
CA LEU A 855 2.71 29.25 -21.18
C LEU A 855 2.06 28.02 -20.53
N THR A 856 2.87 27.08 -20.04
CA THR A 856 2.38 25.93 -19.27
C THR A 856 2.42 26.25 -17.78
N VAL A 857 1.29 26.12 -17.09
CA VAL A 857 1.17 26.29 -15.64
C VAL A 857 0.98 24.91 -14.99
N THR A 858 1.84 24.58 -14.03
CA THR A 858 1.72 23.37 -13.20
C THR A 858 1.19 23.73 -11.81
N ILE A 859 0.03 23.20 -11.47
CA ILE A 859 -0.61 23.29 -10.15
C ILE A 859 -0.14 22.07 -9.34
N ASN A 860 0.62 22.28 -8.28
CA ASN A 860 1.06 21.21 -7.38
C ASN A 860 0.10 21.10 -6.19
N GLY A 861 -0.15 19.87 -5.74
CA GLY A 861 -0.93 19.59 -4.53
C GLY A 861 -0.29 20.06 -3.23
N SER A 862 -1.15 20.35 -2.26
CA SER A 862 -0.83 20.64 -0.86
C SER A 862 -0.88 19.36 -0.01
N ASN A 863 -0.68 19.49 1.30
CA ASN A 863 -1.31 18.58 2.26
C ASN A 863 -2.41 19.39 2.94
N ASP A 864 -3.67 19.08 2.65
CA ASP A 864 -4.77 19.65 3.42
C ASP A 864 -4.87 18.96 4.80
N ALA A 865 -5.58 19.57 5.74
CA ALA A 865 -5.70 18.99 7.09
C ALA A 865 -7.03 18.25 7.27
N PRO A 866 -7.05 17.00 7.77
CA PRO A 866 -8.26 16.20 7.87
C PRO A 866 -9.32 16.86 8.76
N VAL A 867 -10.57 16.88 8.29
CA VAL A 867 -11.67 17.53 9.00
C VAL A 867 -12.47 16.51 9.80
N LEU A 868 -12.58 16.74 11.12
CA LEU A 868 -13.47 15.99 12.01
C LEU A 868 -14.60 16.89 12.52
N ALA A 869 -15.84 16.51 12.23
CA ALA A 869 -17.03 17.21 12.70
C ALA A 869 -17.17 17.17 14.23
N ALA A 870 -17.48 18.32 14.83
CA ALA A 870 -17.81 18.40 16.24
C ALA A 870 -18.99 17.47 16.58
N THR A 871 -18.80 16.61 17.57
CA THR A 871 -19.75 15.54 17.90
C THR A 871 -20.15 15.62 19.38
N THR A 872 -21.44 15.52 19.65
CA THR A 872 -21.98 15.35 21.00
C THR A 872 -22.42 13.90 21.18
N VAL A 873 -21.87 13.23 22.20
CA VAL A 873 -22.30 11.91 22.66
C VAL A 873 -23.26 12.12 23.83
N ASN A 874 -24.46 11.54 23.75
CA ASN A 874 -25.42 11.59 24.84
C ASN A 874 -25.34 10.32 25.69
N VAL A 875 -25.19 10.50 27.00
CA VAL A 875 -25.11 9.46 28.02
C VAL A 875 -26.24 9.71 29.03
N ALA A 876 -26.90 8.67 29.53
CA ALA A 876 -27.80 8.80 30.67
C ALA A 876 -26.98 8.63 31.97
N GLU A 877 -27.30 9.36 33.03
CA GLU A 877 -26.49 9.36 34.26
C GLU A 877 -26.24 7.97 34.88
N ASP A 878 -27.21 7.06 34.74
CA ASP A 878 -27.13 5.68 35.25
C ASP A 878 -26.33 4.72 34.35
N SER A 879 -25.94 5.17 33.16
CA SER A 879 -25.21 4.37 32.18
C SER A 879 -23.71 4.41 32.44
N ALA A 880 -23.24 3.54 33.34
CA ALA A 880 -21.83 3.45 33.73
C ALA A 880 -20.84 3.27 32.56
N VAL A 881 -21.26 2.67 31.43
CA VAL A 881 -20.46 2.56 30.21
C VAL A 881 -21.32 2.81 28.98
N THR A 882 -20.86 3.71 28.10
CA THR A 882 -21.45 3.98 26.78
C THR A 882 -20.40 3.74 25.70
N THR A 883 -20.77 3.06 24.62
CA THR A 883 -19.90 2.76 23.48
C THR A 883 -20.55 3.16 22.16
N GLY A 884 -19.77 3.59 21.19
CA GLY A 884 -20.27 3.88 19.84
C GLY A 884 -19.14 4.20 18.87
N THR A 885 -19.49 4.81 17.73
CA THR A 885 -18.54 5.28 16.73
C THR A 885 -18.65 6.80 16.58
N LEU A 886 -17.51 7.50 16.55
CA LEU A 886 -17.46 8.87 16.08
C LEU A 886 -17.69 8.90 14.55
N PRO A 887 -18.16 10.02 13.96
CA PRO A 887 -18.15 10.19 12.51
C PRO A 887 -16.73 10.02 11.98
N MET A 888 -16.55 9.30 10.87
CA MET A 888 -15.21 9.23 10.25
C MET A 888 -14.78 10.65 9.84
N PRO A 889 -13.52 11.05 10.08
CA PRO A 889 -12.97 12.25 9.49
C PRO A 889 -13.00 12.14 7.96
N THR A 890 -12.96 13.28 7.31
CA THR A 890 -12.82 13.38 5.86
C THR A 890 -11.61 14.23 5.54
N ASP A 891 -10.76 13.75 4.64
CA ASP A 891 -9.85 14.64 3.94
C ASP A 891 -10.49 15.18 2.66
N VAL A 892 -9.93 16.27 2.15
CA VAL A 892 -10.25 16.79 0.82
C VAL A 892 -9.27 16.21 -0.22
N ASP A 893 -8.03 15.93 0.19
CA ASP A 893 -7.03 15.17 -0.57
C ASP A 893 -7.56 13.76 -0.87
N VAL A 894 -7.79 13.46 -2.15
CA VAL A 894 -8.63 12.31 -2.56
C VAL A 894 -7.97 10.96 -2.28
N HIS A 895 -6.65 10.95 -2.13
CA HIS A 895 -5.85 9.75 -1.89
C HIS A 895 -5.40 9.57 -0.43
N ASP A 896 -5.74 10.51 0.46
CA ASP A 896 -5.30 10.47 1.84
C ASP A 896 -6.15 9.55 2.73
N THR A 897 -5.45 8.83 3.62
CA THR A 897 -6.02 7.87 4.55
C THR A 897 -6.01 8.44 5.95
N VAL A 898 -7.21 8.79 6.41
CA VAL A 898 -7.42 9.48 7.69
C VAL A 898 -7.72 8.49 8.82
N SER A 899 -7.17 8.76 10.00
CA SER A 899 -7.38 7.94 11.19
C SER A 899 -7.43 8.77 12.47
N PHE A 900 -8.03 8.20 13.51
CA PHE A 900 -8.01 8.80 14.85
C PHE A 900 -6.70 8.49 15.56
N ALA A 901 -6.12 9.47 16.25
CA ALA A 901 -5.06 9.23 17.22
C ALA A 901 -5.66 8.47 18.43
N PRO A 902 -5.24 7.23 18.74
CA PRO A 902 -5.87 6.44 19.79
C PRO A 902 -5.72 7.10 21.17
N LEU A 903 -6.85 7.32 21.83
CA LEU A 903 -6.92 7.89 23.18
C LEU A 903 -7.40 6.82 24.15
N THR A 904 -6.77 6.69 25.31
CA THR A 904 -7.11 5.64 26.29
C THR A 904 -7.28 6.24 27.68
N ASN A 905 -8.46 6.05 28.26
CA ASN A 905 -8.85 6.50 29.60
C ASN A 905 -8.50 7.97 29.89
N ALA A 906 -8.71 8.86 28.92
CA ALA A 906 -8.56 10.30 29.13
C ALA A 906 -9.56 10.77 30.20
N PRO A 907 -9.09 11.43 31.28
CA PRO A 907 -9.96 11.84 32.37
C PRO A 907 -10.77 13.10 32.01
N GLY A 908 -12.08 13.03 32.19
CA GLY A 908 -12.98 14.17 32.28
C GLY A 908 -13.20 14.57 33.75
N ASN A 909 -14.18 15.44 33.98
CA ASN A 909 -14.66 15.77 35.32
C ASN A 909 -15.56 14.68 35.90
N TYR A 910 -16.32 13.98 35.04
CA TYR A 910 -17.36 13.03 35.44
C TYR A 910 -17.09 11.59 35.01
N GLY A 911 -16.26 11.37 33.99
CA GLY A 911 -15.90 10.03 33.52
C GLY A 911 -14.53 9.92 32.84
N THR A 912 -14.28 8.82 32.14
CA THR A 912 -13.09 8.65 31.29
C THR A 912 -13.47 8.24 29.86
N PHE A 913 -12.82 8.85 28.87
CA PHE A 913 -13.05 8.59 27.45
C PHE A 913 -11.88 7.85 26.81
N SER A 914 -12.20 6.90 25.93
CA SER A 914 -11.24 6.23 25.05
C SER A 914 -11.78 6.20 23.63
N VAL A 915 -10.92 6.27 22.61
CA VAL A 915 -11.27 6.05 21.21
C VAL A 915 -10.12 5.34 20.50
N ASP A 916 -10.42 4.37 19.63
CA ASP A 916 -9.44 3.68 18.79
C ASP A 916 -9.22 4.39 17.44
N ALA A 917 -8.28 3.88 16.63
CA ALA A 917 -7.94 4.47 15.33
C ALA A 917 -9.10 4.49 14.32
N ASN A 918 -10.11 3.64 14.54
CA ASN A 918 -11.30 3.47 13.72
C ASN A 918 -12.49 4.26 14.28
N GLY A 919 -12.26 5.17 15.24
CA GLY A 919 -13.30 6.01 15.84
C GLY A 919 -14.25 5.28 16.78
N ASN A 920 -14.01 4.01 17.13
CA ASN A 920 -14.82 3.31 18.13
C ASN A 920 -14.46 3.87 19.51
N TYR A 921 -15.42 4.53 20.16
CA TYR A 921 -15.24 5.13 21.47
C TYR A 921 -15.88 4.31 22.59
N THR A 922 -15.33 4.47 23.79
CA THR A 922 -15.90 4.02 25.06
C THR A 922 -15.80 5.16 26.07
N TYR A 923 -16.93 5.57 26.63
CA TYR A 923 -17.00 6.50 27.75
C TYR A 923 -17.46 5.73 29.00
N VAL A 924 -16.72 5.87 30.10
CA VAL A 924 -17.02 5.26 31.39
C VAL A 924 -17.40 6.37 32.37
N LEU A 925 -18.67 6.45 32.76
CA LEU A 925 -19.18 7.46 33.66
C LEU A 925 -18.97 7.05 35.12
N ASN A 926 -18.54 7.97 35.98
CA ASN A 926 -18.48 7.74 37.42
C ASN A 926 -19.85 8.02 38.06
N THR A 927 -20.74 7.04 37.98
CA THR A 927 -22.10 7.09 38.56
C THR A 927 -22.12 7.14 40.11
N SER A 928 -20.98 7.23 40.79
CA SER A 928 -20.92 7.44 42.25
C SER A 928 -20.72 8.90 42.66
N LEU A 929 -20.59 9.83 41.69
CA LEU A 929 -20.46 11.25 41.97
C LEU A 929 -21.83 11.86 42.37
N PRO A 930 -21.93 12.55 43.53
CA PRO A 930 -23.18 13.21 43.93
C PRO A 930 -23.68 14.31 43.00
N THR A 931 -22.83 14.83 42.11
CA THR A 931 -23.22 15.78 41.07
C THR A 931 -23.75 15.10 39.82
N VAL A 932 -23.42 13.82 39.60
CA VAL A 932 -24.01 13.02 38.52
C VAL A 932 -25.38 12.57 38.99
N GLN A 933 -25.45 11.83 40.11
CA GLN A 933 -26.66 11.26 40.76
C GLN A 933 -27.60 12.29 41.43
N GLY A 934 -27.69 13.48 40.86
CA GLY A 934 -28.61 14.52 41.31
C GLY A 934 -29.04 15.42 40.16
N LEU A 935 -28.98 14.89 38.92
CA LEU A 935 -29.41 15.55 37.71
C LEU A 935 -30.87 15.18 37.42
N GLY A 936 -31.78 16.10 37.69
CA GLY A 936 -33.19 15.89 37.35
C GLY A 936 -33.47 15.90 35.85
N ALA A 937 -34.72 15.58 35.48
CA ALA A 937 -35.07 15.37 34.08
C ALA A 937 -34.96 16.65 33.25
N GLY A 938 -34.09 16.60 32.24
CA GLY A 938 -33.77 17.75 31.39
C GLY A 938 -32.58 18.57 31.87
N GLU A 939 -31.96 18.22 33.00
CA GLU A 939 -30.65 18.70 33.40
C GLU A 939 -29.54 17.93 32.69
N SER A 940 -28.35 18.53 32.60
CA SER A 940 -27.18 17.86 32.03
C SER A 940 -25.85 18.41 32.54
N LEU A 941 -24.85 17.54 32.56
CA LEU A 941 -23.44 17.88 32.72
C LEU A 941 -22.67 17.58 31.44
N THR A 942 -21.59 18.32 31.20
CA THR A 942 -20.73 18.12 30.05
C THR A 942 -19.30 17.76 30.46
N ASP A 943 -18.81 16.64 29.91
CA ASP A 943 -17.39 16.37 29.77
C ASP A 943 -16.94 16.73 28.35
N SER A 944 -15.66 17.08 28.18
CA SER A 944 -15.10 17.52 26.91
C SER A 944 -13.74 16.88 26.68
N PHE A 945 -13.58 16.19 25.55
CA PHE A 945 -12.36 15.47 25.18
C PHE A 945 -11.83 15.98 23.86
N THR A 946 -10.59 16.47 23.84
CA THR A 946 -9.89 16.76 22.58
C THR A 946 -9.52 15.45 21.92
N VAL A 947 -10.02 15.23 20.72
CA VAL A 947 -9.68 14.08 19.87
C VAL A 947 -8.96 14.59 18.63
N THR A 948 -7.81 14.01 18.34
CA THR A 948 -6.97 14.33 17.19
C THR A 948 -7.21 13.30 16.08
N VAL A 949 -7.29 13.77 14.85
CA VAL A 949 -7.23 12.97 13.63
C VAL A 949 -6.01 13.39 12.82
N SER A 950 -5.43 12.43 12.10
CA SER A 950 -4.32 12.68 11.18
C SER A 950 -4.47 11.83 9.92
N ASP A 951 -3.94 12.35 8.84
CA ASP A 951 -3.74 11.65 7.58
C ASP A 951 -2.46 10.78 7.62
N ASN A 952 -1.98 10.35 6.45
CA ASN A 952 -0.75 9.55 6.30
C ASN A 952 0.46 10.35 5.79
N HIS A 953 0.36 11.67 5.66
CA HIS A 953 1.39 12.55 5.13
C HIS A 953 1.87 13.61 6.13
N GLY A 954 1.15 13.80 7.25
CA GLY A 954 1.56 14.58 8.43
C GLY A 954 0.59 15.68 8.84
N GLY A 955 -0.48 15.91 8.08
CA GLY A 955 -1.55 16.81 8.47
C GLY A 955 -2.33 16.25 9.66
N SER A 956 -2.77 17.15 10.54
CA SER A 956 -3.54 16.77 11.71
C SER A 956 -4.46 17.89 12.16
N SER A 957 -5.62 17.49 12.65
CA SER A 957 -6.64 18.37 13.20
C SER A 957 -7.13 17.83 14.53
N SER A 958 -7.66 18.71 15.38
CA SER A 958 -8.18 18.32 16.68
C SER A 958 -9.51 19.00 16.95
N THR A 959 -10.52 18.22 17.30
CA THR A 959 -11.87 18.69 17.61
C THR A 959 -12.23 18.30 19.05
N VAL A 960 -13.18 19.01 19.65
CA VAL A 960 -13.71 18.64 20.97
C VAL A 960 -14.92 17.73 20.79
N ILE A 961 -14.82 16.51 21.30
CA ILE A 961 -15.96 15.62 21.50
C ILE A 961 -16.59 16.00 22.84
N THR A 962 -17.85 16.40 22.81
CA THR A 962 -18.61 16.74 24.02
C THR A 962 -19.41 15.51 24.45
N VAL A 963 -19.32 15.12 25.71
CA VAL A 963 -20.17 14.08 26.30
C VAL A 963 -21.21 14.77 27.17
N SER A 964 -22.47 14.79 26.71
CA SER A 964 -23.62 15.29 27.46
C SER A 964 -24.18 14.17 28.31
N ILE A 965 -23.98 14.26 29.62
CA ILE A 965 -24.54 13.37 30.64
C ILE A 965 -25.88 13.96 31.02
N ASN A 966 -26.98 13.29 30.70
CA ASN A 966 -28.33 13.81 30.83
C ASN A 966 -29.01 13.14 32.02
N GLY A 967 -29.71 13.96 32.81
CA GLY A 967 -30.47 13.52 33.97
C GLY A 967 -31.69 12.66 33.63
N SER A 968 -31.91 11.67 34.48
CA SER A 968 -33.13 10.89 34.63
C SER A 968 -34.18 11.72 35.39
N ASN A 969 -35.36 11.15 35.65
CA ASN A 969 -36.13 11.58 36.82
C ASN A 969 -36.08 10.43 37.81
N ASP A 970 -35.31 10.59 38.87
CA ASP A 970 -35.31 9.61 39.94
C ASP A 970 -36.61 9.71 40.75
N ALA A 971 -36.90 8.68 41.56
CA ALA A 971 -38.10 8.65 42.37
C ALA A 971 -37.78 9.07 43.82
N PRO A 972 -38.61 9.91 44.45
CA PRO A 972 -38.39 10.32 45.84
C PRO A 972 -38.38 9.12 46.78
N THR A 973 -37.63 9.21 47.87
CA THR A 973 -37.58 8.16 48.90
C THR A 973 -38.24 8.65 50.20
N VAL A 974 -39.00 7.77 50.86
CA VAL A 974 -39.70 8.09 52.12
C VAL A 974 -39.84 6.83 52.99
N SER A 975 -39.64 6.97 54.30
CA SER A 975 -39.73 5.85 55.25
C SER A 975 -41.16 5.62 55.73
N ALA A 976 -41.45 4.41 56.24
CA ALA A 976 -42.72 4.09 56.89
C ALA A 976 -42.95 4.93 58.15
N ALA A 977 -44.20 5.08 58.55
CA ALA A 977 -44.64 5.78 59.74
C ALA A 977 -45.47 4.87 60.64
N ALA A 978 -45.43 5.10 61.95
CA ALA A 978 -46.28 4.41 62.90
C ALA A 978 -46.79 5.38 63.96
N THR A 979 -48.03 5.19 64.42
CA THR A 979 -48.65 5.92 65.52
C THR A 979 -49.61 5.01 66.28
N ALA A 980 -49.98 5.42 67.49
CA ALA A 980 -50.98 4.71 68.29
C ALA A 980 -52.08 5.68 68.73
N ILE A 981 -53.26 5.12 68.98
CA ILE A 981 -54.45 5.80 69.50
C ILE A 981 -55.17 4.82 70.41
N ASP A 982 -55.68 5.28 71.55
CA ASP A 982 -56.53 4.45 72.41
C ASP A 982 -57.98 4.52 71.87
N GLU A 983 -58.75 3.44 71.96
CA GLU A 983 -60.03 3.30 71.24
C GLU A 983 -61.04 4.44 71.49
N ASP A 984 -61.07 4.95 72.73
CA ASP A 984 -61.94 6.04 73.15
C ASP A 984 -61.48 7.44 72.68
N THR A 985 -60.33 7.53 72.02
CA THR A 985 -59.82 8.77 71.46
C THR A 985 -60.32 8.96 70.03
N ALA A 986 -61.08 10.02 69.80
CA ALA A 986 -61.73 10.28 68.51
C ALA A 986 -60.75 10.48 67.33
N SER A 987 -59.57 11.05 67.56
CA SER A 987 -58.55 11.23 66.52
C SER A 987 -57.14 11.41 67.05
N VAL A 988 -56.15 11.07 66.21
CA VAL A 988 -54.72 11.36 66.42
C VAL A 988 -54.16 12.07 65.19
N SER A 989 -53.26 13.03 65.39
CA SER A 989 -52.63 13.81 64.32
C SER A 989 -51.11 13.82 64.47
N GLY A 990 -50.40 13.94 63.36
CA GLY A 990 -48.94 14.01 63.34
C GLY A 990 -48.40 14.43 61.98
N THR A 991 -47.11 14.21 61.75
CA THR A 991 -46.44 14.44 60.47
C THR A 991 -45.81 13.15 59.97
N LEU A 992 -45.92 12.89 58.66
CA LEU A 992 -45.20 11.81 58.00
C LEU A 992 -43.70 12.13 57.90
N PRO A 993 -42.81 11.11 57.79
CA PRO A 993 -41.37 11.32 57.64
C PRO A 993 -41.05 12.17 56.41
N VAL A 994 -40.10 13.11 56.55
CA VAL A 994 -39.72 14.01 55.45
C VAL A 994 -39.16 13.18 54.28
N PRO A 995 -39.73 13.26 53.07
CA PRO A 995 -39.18 12.62 51.89
C PRO A 995 -37.90 13.31 51.42
N VAL A 996 -37.04 12.57 50.74
CA VAL A 996 -35.83 13.09 50.08
C VAL A 996 -35.73 12.55 48.67
N ASP A 997 -35.40 13.42 47.73
CA ASP A 997 -35.16 13.07 46.33
C ASP A 997 -33.66 12.93 46.07
N PRO A 998 -33.21 11.98 45.23
CA PRO A 998 -31.86 12.04 44.64
C PRO A 998 -31.65 13.30 43.81
N ASP A 999 -32.66 13.73 43.06
CA ASP A 999 -32.57 14.88 42.15
C ASP A 999 -32.51 16.20 42.93
N LEU A 1000 -31.36 16.89 42.87
CA LEU A 1000 -31.03 18.00 43.76
C LEU A 1000 -31.94 19.24 43.62
N HIS A 1001 -32.64 19.34 42.50
CA HIS A 1001 -33.51 20.47 42.17
C HIS A 1001 -35.01 20.14 42.28
N ASP A 1002 -35.36 18.89 42.61
CA ASP A 1002 -36.75 18.46 42.69
C ASP A 1002 -37.42 18.79 44.03
N VAL A 1003 -38.71 19.07 43.94
CA VAL A 1003 -39.60 19.57 44.99
C VAL A 1003 -40.65 18.50 45.26
N VAL A 1004 -40.35 17.70 46.26
CA VAL A 1004 -41.19 16.59 46.73
C VAL A 1004 -42.40 17.07 47.54
N SER A 1005 -43.53 16.40 47.36
CA SER A 1005 -44.77 16.66 48.11
C SER A 1005 -45.57 15.37 48.34
N PHE A 1006 -46.35 15.34 49.42
CA PHE A 1006 -47.29 14.24 49.65
C PHE A 1006 -48.52 14.39 48.75
N VAL A 1007 -48.98 13.30 48.15
CA VAL A 1007 -50.25 13.25 47.43
C VAL A 1007 -51.38 13.39 48.47
N PRO A 1008 -52.19 14.46 48.47
CA PRO A 1008 -53.15 14.69 49.53
C PRO A 1008 -54.25 13.62 49.56
N GLN A 1009 -54.57 13.16 50.76
CA GLN A 1009 -55.64 12.19 51.02
C GLN A 1009 -56.71 12.84 51.89
N THR A 1010 -57.98 12.60 51.60
CA THR A 1010 -59.10 13.15 52.38
C THR A 1010 -60.06 12.02 52.73
N ASN A 1011 -60.15 11.72 54.02
CA ASN A 1011 -60.98 10.64 54.58
C ASN A 1011 -60.79 9.30 53.84
N ALA A 1012 -59.54 8.94 53.52
CA ALA A 1012 -59.20 7.62 53.01
C ALA A 1012 -59.70 6.56 54.02
N PRO A 1013 -60.55 5.60 53.62
CA PRO A 1013 -61.14 4.63 54.53
C PRO A 1013 -60.12 3.55 54.92
N GLY A 1014 -59.99 3.33 56.22
CA GLY A 1014 -59.28 2.18 56.79
C GLY A 1014 -60.23 1.07 57.22
N GLY A 1015 -59.70 0.08 57.94
CA GLY A 1015 -60.50 -0.96 58.58
C GLY A 1015 -61.30 -0.46 59.78
N TYR A 1016 -60.76 0.53 60.51
CA TYR A 1016 -61.31 0.99 61.79
C TYR A 1016 -61.54 2.51 61.86
N GLY A 1017 -60.97 3.29 60.95
CA GLY A 1017 -61.16 4.74 60.90
C GLY A 1017 -60.97 5.34 59.51
N THR A 1018 -60.71 6.65 59.44
CA THR A 1018 -60.36 7.35 58.21
C THR A 1018 -59.10 8.19 58.38
N LEU A 1019 -58.25 8.23 57.35
CA LEU A 1019 -57.05 9.07 57.31
C LEU A 1019 -57.26 10.27 56.38
N SER A 1020 -56.84 11.46 56.82
CA SER A 1020 -56.57 12.59 55.94
C SER A 1020 -55.09 12.98 56.04
N VAL A 1021 -54.48 13.34 54.90
CA VAL A 1021 -53.07 13.76 54.77
C VAL A 1021 -53.02 14.98 53.86
N ASP A 1022 -52.33 16.05 54.27
CA ASP A 1022 -52.10 17.22 53.40
C ASP A 1022 -50.80 17.12 52.59
N ALA A 1023 -50.56 18.07 51.68
CA ALA A 1023 -49.38 18.07 50.82
C ALA A 1023 -48.04 18.22 51.57
N SER A 1024 -48.06 18.70 52.81
CA SER A 1024 -46.89 18.81 53.69
C SER A 1024 -46.67 17.56 54.54
N GLY A 1025 -47.52 16.54 54.39
CA GLY A 1025 -47.46 15.30 55.19
C GLY A 1025 -48.06 15.43 56.58
N ASN A 1026 -48.77 16.51 56.91
CA ASN A 1026 -49.56 16.55 58.15
C ASN A 1026 -50.74 15.59 57.98
N TYR A 1027 -50.91 14.66 58.92
CA TYR A 1027 -51.99 13.69 58.89
C TYR A 1027 -52.92 13.81 60.11
N THR A 1028 -54.16 13.38 59.93
CA THR A 1028 -55.13 13.14 61.00
C THR A 1028 -55.87 11.84 60.72
N TYR A 1029 -55.73 10.88 61.63
CA TYR A 1029 -56.54 9.67 61.66
C TYR A 1029 -57.73 9.89 62.60
N THR A 1030 -58.94 9.63 62.11
CA THR A 1030 -60.18 9.70 62.89
C THR A 1030 -60.70 8.28 63.10
N LEU A 1031 -60.78 7.83 64.34
CA LEU A 1031 -61.21 6.48 64.69
C LEU A 1031 -62.74 6.38 64.69
N ASN A 1032 -63.29 5.29 64.14
CA ASN A 1032 -64.71 4.99 64.28
C ASN A 1032 -64.96 4.10 65.50
N ASN A 1033 -64.96 4.71 66.70
CA ASN A 1033 -65.24 4.01 67.95
C ASN A 1033 -66.68 3.46 68.08
N SER A 1034 -67.54 3.58 67.05
CA SER A 1034 -68.85 2.90 67.04
C SER A 1034 -68.79 1.49 66.43
N LEU A 1035 -67.62 1.03 65.98
CA LEU A 1035 -67.44 -0.31 65.41
C LEU A 1035 -67.40 -1.37 66.53
N PRO A 1036 -68.21 -2.44 66.45
CA PRO A 1036 -68.21 -3.52 67.46
C PRO A 1036 -66.90 -4.28 67.60
N ALA A 1037 -65.96 -4.15 66.65
CA ALA A 1037 -64.63 -4.73 66.75
C ALA A 1037 -63.62 -3.81 67.44
N VAL A 1038 -63.89 -2.50 67.48
CA VAL A 1038 -63.09 -1.53 68.24
C VAL A 1038 -63.48 -1.67 69.71
N GLN A 1039 -64.76 -1.40 70.02
CA GLN A 1039 -65.43 -1.51 71.34
C GLN A 1039 -65.40 -2.90 72.02
N ALA A 1040 -64.60 -3.84 71.53
CA ALA A 1040 -64.45 -5.17 72.09
C ALA A 1040 -63.02 -5.40 72.62
N LEU A 1041 -62.17 -4.38 72.60
CA LEU A 1041 -60.74 -4.45 72.90
C LEU A 1041 -60.48 -4.13 74.38
N GLY A 1042 -60.27 -5.17 75.17
CA GLY A 1042 -59.83 -5.01 76.55
C GLY A 1042 -58.37 -4.54 76.68
N VAL A 1043 -57.93 -4.32 77.92
CA VAL A 1043 -56.60 -3.78 78.23
C VAL A 1043 -55.49 -4.68 77.72
N GLY A 1044 -54.63 -4.11 76.86
CA GLY A 1044 -53.49 -4.82 76.26
C GLY A 1044 -53.84 -5.57 74.97
N GLU A 1045 -55.10 -5.51 74.54
CA GLU A 1045 -55.49 -5.87 73.18
C GLU A 1045 -55.26 -4.69 72.23
N SER A 1046 -55.16 -4.98 70.93
CA SER A 1046 -55.05 -3.93 69.93
C SER A 1046 -55.52 -4.38 68.55
N LEU A 1047 -56.06 -3.43 67.80
CA LEU A 1047 -56.24 -3.54 66.35
C LEU A 1047 -55.18 -2.71 65.62
N THR A 1048 -55.08 -2.90 64.31
CA THR A 1048 -54.16 -2.13 63.47
C THR A 1048 -54.85 -1.74 62.18
N ASP A 1049 -54.86 -0.44 61.90
CA ASP A 1049 -55.22 0.13 60.61
C ASP A 1049 -53.94 0.44 59.83
N THR A 1050 -53.96 0.36 58.49
CA THR A 1050 -52.76 0.59 57.67
C THR A 1050 -53.11 1.32 56.40
N PHE A 1051 -52.52 2.50 56.24
CA PHE A 1051 -52.76 3.39 55.11
C PHE A 1051 -51.51 3.50 54.26
N THR A 1052 -51.66 3.38 52.94
CA THR A 1052 -50.60 3.73 52.01
C THR A 1052 -50.66 5.23 51.74
N PHE A 1053 -49.58 5.96 52.03
CA PHE A 1053 -49.37 7.33 51.56
C PHE A 1053 -48.39 7.33 50.39
N THR A 1054 -48.50 8.32 49.51
CA THR A 1054 -47.66 8.47 48.31
C THR A 1054 -47.01 9.84 48.33
N VAL A 1055 -45.73 9.88 47.97
CA VAL A 1055 -44.97 11.10 47.68
C VAL A 1055 -44.77 11.17 46.17
N THR A 1056 -44.86 12.37 45.63
CA THR A 1056 -44.53 12.70 44.23
C THR A 1056 -43.51 13.83 44.22
N ASP A 1057 -42.58 13.78 43.28
CA ASP A 1057 -41.80 14.94 42.87
C ASP A 1057 -42.64 15.86 41.95
N ASN A 1058 -42.02 16.89 41.36
CA ASN A 1058 -42.69 17.86 40.46
C ASN A 1058 -42.72 17.44 38.98
N HIS A 1059 -42.11 16.33 38.60
CA HIS A 1059 -42.03 15.80 37.25
C HIS A 1059 -42.91 14.54 37.04
N GLY A 1060 -43.32 13.89 38.13
CA GLY A 1060 -44.34 12.84 38.19
C GLY A 1060 -43.85 11.45 38.60
N ALA A 1061 -42.60 11.26 39.05
CA ALA A 1061 -42.24 9.98 39.68
C ALA A 1061 -42.78 9.93 41.11
N THR A 1062 -43.07 8.71 41.58
CA THR A 1062 -43.82 8.51 42.83
C THR A 1062 -43.31 7.31 43.60
N THR A 1063 -43.28 7.47 44.92
CA THR A 1063 -42.97 6.39 45.87
C THR A 1063 -44.05 6.35 46.95
N SER A 1064 -44.42 5.14 47.35
CA SER A 1064 -45.41 4.94 48.41
C SER A 1064 -44.84 4.21 49.59
N ASN A 1065 -45.29 4.56 50.80
CA ASN A 1065 -44.99 3.84 52.03
C ASN A 1065 -46.21 3.84 52.97
N THR A 1066 -46.14 3.17 54.11
CA THR A 1066 -47.30 2.96 54.99
C THR A 1066 -47.26 3.77 56.28
N LEU A 1067 -48.41 4.31 56.67
CA LEU A 1067 -48.72 4.73 58.03
C LEU A 1067 -49.50 3.61 58.71
N THR A 1068 -48.90 3.00 59.72
CA THR A 1068 -49.54 2.01 60.59
C THR A 1068 -50.13 2.71 61.81
N VAL A 1069 -51.43 2.54 62.06
CA VAL A 1069 -52.11 3.07 63.25
C VAL A 1069 -52.49 1.89 64.13
N THR A 1070 -51.91 1.80 65.33
CA THR A 1070 -52.32 0.82 66.34
C THR A 1070 -53.45 1.41 67.19
N ILE A 1071 -54.60 0.74 67.24
CA ILE A 1071 -55.71 1.08 68.12
C ILE A 1071 -55.55 0.23 69.37
N ASN A 1072 -55.26 0.84 70.52
CA ASN A 1072 -55.15 0.12 71.79
C ASN A 1072 -56.52 0.00 72.45
N GLY A 1073 -56.81 -1.18 73.01
CA GLY A 1073 -57.94 -1.39 73.89
C GLY A 1073 -57.82 -0.65 75.21
N THR A 1074 -58.96 -0.24 75.75
CA THR A 1074 -59.09 0.35 77.07
C THR A 1074 -59.74 -0.65 78.03
N ASN A 1075 -60.45 -0.19 79.05
CA ASN A 1075 -61.19 -1.05 79.98
C ASN A 1075 -62.58 -0.46 80.07
N ASP A 1076 -63.53 -1.08 79.40
CA ASP A 1076 -64.92 -0.70 79.57
C ASP A 1076 -65.45 -1.19 80.93
N LEU A 1077 -66.67 -0.79 81.31
CA LEU A 1077 -67.23 -1.18 82.61
C LEU A 1077 -68.28 -2.30 82.44
N PRO A 1078 -68.19 -3.41 83.22
CA PRO A 1078 -69.16 -4.48 83.18
C PRO A 1078 -70.56 -3.97 83.58
N THR A 1079 -71.61 -4.66 83.13
CA THR A 1079 -72.99 -4.35 83.49
C THR A 1079 -73.75 -5.56 84.01
N VAL A 1080 -74.66 -5.36 84.98
CA VAL A 1080 -75.48 -6.44 85.55
C VAL A 1080 -76.85 -5.93 86.01
N SER A 1081 -77.89 -6.76 85.78
CA SER A 1081 -79.29 -6.45 86.11
C SER A 1081 -79.66 -6.84 87.55
N ALA A 1082 -80.73 -6.25 88.08
CA ALA A 1082 -81.28 -6.58 89.40
C ALA A 1082 -81.91 -7.99 89.44
N ALA A 1083 -81.97 -8.60 90.63
CA ALA A 1083 -82.56 -9.91 90.85
C ALA A 1083 -83.70 -9.88 91.89
N ALA A 1084 -84.64 -10.82 91.77
CA ALA A 1084 -85.72 -10.99 92.74
C ALA A 1084 -85.99 -12.48 93.01
N ALA A 1085 -86.37 -12.81 94.24
CA ALA A 1085 -86.70 -14.15 94.69
C ALA A 1085 -87.85 -14.11 95.71
N SER A 1086 -88.49 -15.25 95.95
CA SER A 1086 -89.50 -15.38 96.99
C SER A 1086 -89.40 -16.72 97.71
N ILE A 1087 -89.71 -16.69 99.00
CA ILE A 1087 -89.72 -17.84 99.91
C ILE A 1087 -90.96 -17.74 100.80
N ALA A 1088 -91.51 -18.86 101.25
CA ALA A 1088 -92.50 -18.86 102.34
C ALA A 1088 -91.76 -18.97 103.68
N GLU A 1089 -92.32 -18.48 104.77
CA GLU A 1089 -91.86 -18.89 106.10
C GLU A 1089 -91.92 -20.41 106.29
N ASP A 1090 -91.31 -20.91 107.36
CA ASP A 1090 -91.06 -22.34 107.65
C ASP A 1090 -90.20 -23.09 106.62
N THR A 1091 -89.97 -22.52 105.45
CA THR A 1091 -89.01 -23.03 104.47
C THR A 1091 -87.59 -22.72 104.97
N ALA A 1092 -86.73 -23.72 105.06
CA ALA A 1092 -85.36 -23.53 105.58
C ALA A 1092 -84.49 -22.63 104.68
N GLY A 1093 -84.75 -22.61 103.37
CA GLY A 1093 -84.03 -21.76 102.43
C GLY A 1093 -84.41 -22.01 100.96
N ILE A 1094 -83.91 -21.17 100.07
CA ILE A 1094 -84.04 -21.27 98.61
C ILE A 1094 -82.67 -21.13 97.94
N SER A 1095 -82.59 -21.59 96.69
CA SER A 1095 -81.43 -21.42 95.82
C SER A 1095 -81.85 -20.86 94.46
N GLY A 1096 -80.98 -20.09 93.82
CA GLY A 1096 -81.18 -19.61 92.46
C GLY A 1096 -79.86 -19.16 91.82
N MET A 1097 -79.96 -18.45 90.70
CA MET A 1097 -78.81 -17.85 90.00
C MET A 1097 -79.11 -16.38 89.72
N LEU A 1098 -78.11 -15.53 89.86
CA LEU A 1098 -78.20 -14.10 89.55
C LEU A 1098 -78.18 -13.88 88.02
N PRO A 1099 -78.69 -12.75 87.51
CA PRO A 1099 -78.66 -12.43 86.09
C PRO A 1099 -77.22 -12.40 85.56
N THR A 1100 -76.94 -13.13 84.48
CA THR A 1100 -75.60 -13.15 83.85
C THR A 1100 -75.12 -11.73 83.55
N PRO A 1101 -73.95 -11.31 84.07
CA PRO A 1101 -73.38 -10.02 83.72
C PRO A 1101 -72.84 -10.04 82.29
N VAL A 1102 -72.66 -8.86 81.71
CA VAL A 1102 -72.05 -8.70 80.39
C VAL A 1102 -71.03 -7.57 80.44
N ASP A 1103 -69.88 -7.81 79.80
CA ASP A 1103 -68.99 -6.75 79.36
C ASP A 1103 -69.13 -6.50 77.86
N VAL A 1104 -68.61 -5.39 77.38
CA VAL A 1104 -68.41 -5.15 75.96
C VAL A 1104 -67.02 -5.63 75.51
N ASP A 1105 -66.03 -5.59 76.42
CA ASP A 1105 -64.71 -6.22 76.27
C ASP A 1105 -64.85 -7.75 76.13
N VAL A 1106 -64.64 -8.28 74.92
CA VAL A 1106 -65.04 -9.66 74.57
C VAL A 1106 -64.20 -10.73 75.25
N HIS A 1107 -62.99 -10.39 75.72
CA HIS A 1107 -62.08 -11.29 76.41
C HIS A 1107 -62.10 -11.15 77.93
N ASP A 1108 -62.87 -10.20 78.48
CA ASP A 1108 -62.97 -9.98 79.91
C ASP A 1108 -63.86 -11.03 80.60
N THR A 1109 -63.38 -11.54 81.73
CA THR A 1109 -64.03 -12.66 82.44
C THR A 1109 -64.84 -12.13 83.61
N VAL A 1110 -66.02 -11.59 83.31
CA VAL A 1110 -66.89 -11.00 84.33
C VAL A 1110 -67.39 -12.04 85.31
N THR A 1111 -67.07 -11.86 86.60
CA THR A 1111 -67.45 -12.77 87.69
C THR A 1111 -68.15 -12.04 88.83
N PHE A 1112 -68.99 -12.75 89.58
CA PHE A 1112 -69.55 -12.22 90.82
C PHE A 1112 -68.50 -12.22 91.93
N THR A 1113 -68.49 -11.17 92.74
CA THR A 1113 -67.72 -11.15 93.99
C THR A 1113 -68.36 -12.11 94.99
N PRO A 1114 -67.71 -13.22 95.40
CA PRO A 1114 -68.35 -14.23 96.23
C PRO A 1114 -68.75 -13.67 97.61
N GLN A 1115 -69.90 -14.11 98.08
CA GLN A 1115 -70.48 -13.73 99.37
C GLN A 1115 -70.72 -14.96 100.24
N THR A 1116 -70.37 -14.87 101.52
CA THR A 1116 -70.52 -15.99 102.45
C THR A 1116 -71.23 -15.54 103.72
N ASN A 1117 -72.42 -16.08 103.97
CA ASN A 1117 -73.25 -15.81 105.13
C ASN A 1117 -73.52 -14.30 105.32
N THR A 1118 -73.70 -13.55 104.23
CA THR A 1118 -74.07 -12.13 104.27
C THR A 1118 -75.39 -12.01 105.03
N ALA A 1119 -75.38 -11.31 106.16
CA ALA A 1119 -76.56 -11.16 106.99
C ALA A 1119 -77.56 -10.18 106.36
N GLY A 1120 -78.77 -10.67 106.11
CA GLY A 1120 -79.96 -9.84 105.89
C GLY A 1120 -80.60 -9.48 107.23
N LEU A 1121 -81.80 -8.93 107.17
CA LEU A 1121 -82.64 -8.67 108.33
C LEU A 1121 -83.40 -9.93 108.77
N TYR A 1122 -83.75 -10.82 107.84
CA TYR A 1122 -84.55 -12.02 108.10
C TYR A 1122 -83.87 -13.35 107.75
N GLY A 1123 -82.76 -13.34 107.01
CA GLY A 1123 -81.98 -14.53 106.68
C GLY A 1123 -80.52 -14.24 106.35
N THR A 1124 -79.82 -15.21 105.77
CA THR A 1124 -78.42 -15.06 105.31
C THR A 1124 -78.26 -15.50 103.86
N LEU A 1125 -77.53 -14.72 103.07
CA LEU A 1125 -77.22 -15.01 101.67
C LEU A 1125 -75.78 -15.53 101.51
N ASN A 1126 -75.61 -16.54 100.67
CA ASN A 1126 -74.34 -16.93 100.09
C ASN A 1126 -74.44 -16.80 98.56
N VAL A 1127 -73.39 -16.34 97.90
CA VAL A 1127 -73.28 -16.22 96.44
C VAL A 1127 -71.89 -16.71 96.03
N ASP A 1128 -71.78 -17.56 95.01
CA ASP A 1128 -70.48 -17.96 94.45
C ASP A 1128 -70.04 -17.06 93.28
N ALA A 1129 -68.89 -17.34 92.67
CA ALA A 1129 -68.33 -16.53 91.58
C ALA A 1129 -69.14 -16.63 90.28
N ASP A 1130 -69.87 -17.73 90.10
CA ASP A 1130 -70.74 -17.99 88.94
C ASP A 1130 -72.14 -17.34 89.12
N GLY A 1131 -72.40 -16.76 90.30
CA GLY A 1131 -73.66 -16.10 90.64
C GLY A 1131 -74.75 -17.06 91.14
N ASN A 1132 -74.43 -18.32 91.43
CA ASN A 1132 -75.37 -19.18 92.15
C ASN A 1132 -75.49 -18.66 93.58
N TYR A 1133 -76.73 -18.52 94.07
CA TYR A 1133 -76.99 -18.06 95.42
C TYR A 1133 -77.81 -19.06 96.21
N THR A 1134 -77.60 -19.06 97.53
CA THR A 1134 -78.48 -19.71 98.50
C THR A 1134 -78.87 -18.70 99.57
N TYR A 1135 -80.18 -18.58 99.84
CA TYR A 1135 -80.72 -17.77 100.92
C TYR A 1135 -81.32 -18.69 101.98
N THR A 1136 -80.79 -18.61 103.21
CA THR A 1136 -81.26 -19.38 104.36
C THR A 1136 -82.13 -18.46 105.23
N LEU A 1137 -83.38 -18.84 105.46
CA LEU A 1137 -84.32 -18.03 106.24
C LEU A 1137 -84.20 -18.34 107.73
N ASN A 1138 -84.21 -17.30 108.58
CA ASN A 1138 -84.18 -17.47 110.02
C ASN A 1138 -85.59 -17.70 110.58
N ASN A 1139 -86.11 -18.91 110.49
CA ASN A 1139 -87.41 -19.30 111.07
C ASN A 1139 -87.42 -19.28 112.62
N ALA A 1140 -86.29 -19.00 113.29
CA ALA A 1140 -86.32 -18.68 114.73
C ALA A 1140 -86.60 -17.18 115.00
N SER A 1141 -86.78 -16.36 113.97
CA SER A 1141 -87.15 -14.94 114.08
C SER A 1141 -88.64 -14.79 114.41
N PRO A 1142 -89.01 -14.13 115.53
CA PRO A 1142 -90.42 -13.86 115.85
C PRO A 1142 -91.11 -12.93 114.84
N ALA A 1143 -90.35 -12.22 114.00
CA ALA A 1143 -90.90 -11.40 112.91
C ALA A 1143 -91.19 -12.24 111.66
N VAL A 1144 -90.49 -13.37 111.47
CA VAL A 1144 -90.81 -14.32 110.39
C VAL A 1144 -92.05 -15.11 110.82
N GLN A 1145 -91.98 -15.83 111.94
CA GLN A 1145 -93.05 -16.70 112.49
C GLN A 1145 -94.33 -15.97 112.96
N GLY A 1146 -94.47 -14.68 112.65
CA GLY A 1146 -95.69 -13.91 112.94
C GLY A 1146 -96.41 -13.47 111.67
N LEU A 1147 -96.02 -14.00 110.49
CA LEU A 1147 -96.57 -13.59 109.20
C LEU A 1147 -97.77 -14.45 108.82
N GLY A 1148 -98.97 -13.91 108.99
CA GLY A 1148 -100.17 -14.59 108.50
C GLY A 1148 -100.29 -14.56 106.97
N VAL A 1149 -101.21 -15.36 106.42
CA VAL A 1149 -101.44 -15.46 104.98
C VAL A 1149 -101.69 -14.09 104.35
N GLY A 1150 -100.86 -13.74 103.36
CA GLY A 1150 -100.93 -12.49 102.61
C GLY A 1150 -99.98 -11.40 103.14
N GLU A 1151 -99.36 -11.61 104.29
CA GLU A 1151 -98.31 -10.73 104.82
C GLU A 1151 -96.94 -11.12 104.24
N ASN A 1152 -96.01 -10.16 104.19
CA ASN A 1152 -94.66 -10.41 103.73
C ASN A 1152 -93.62 -9.47 104.35
N LEU A 1153 -92.38 -9.92 104.31
CA LEU A 1153 -91.17 -9.17 104.64
C LEU A 1153 -90.21 -9.23 103.46
N THR A 1154 -89.23 -8.33 103.43
CA THR A 1154 -88.20 -8.31 102.38
C THR A 1154 -86.80 -8.20 102.97
N ASP A 1155 -85.89 -9.01 102.42
CA ASP A 1155 -84.45 -8.83 102.54
C ASP A 1155 -83.90 -8.30 101.21
N THR A 1156 -82.89 -7.41 101.27
CA THR A 1156 -82.19 -6.90 100.08
C THR A 1156 -80.70 -7.01 100.27
N PHE A 1157 -80.03 -7.62 99.28
CA PHE A 1157 -78.59 -7.85 99.28
C PHE A 1157 -77.96 -7.18 98.05
N PRO A 1158 -76.96 -6.30 98.20
CA PRO A 1158 -76.16 -5.86 97.07
C PRO A 1158 -75.26 -7.01 96.61
N PHE A 1159 -75.11 -7.18 95.30
CA PHE A 1159 -74.10 -8.03 94.70
C PHE A 1159 -73.29 -7.22 93.68
N THR A 1160 -72.01 -7.52 93.58
CA THR A 1160 -71.05 -6.81 92.72
C THR A 1160 -70.43 -7.80 91.76
N VAL A 1161 -70.28 -7.38 90.50
CA VAL A 1161 -69.51 -8.09 89.48
C VAL A 1161 -68.25 -7.29 89.15
N SER A 1162 -67.19 -7.99 88.75
CA SER A 1162 -65.93 -7.40 88.29
C SER A 1162 -65.45 -8.13 87.04
N ASP A 1163 -64.86 -7.36 86.13
CA ASP A 1163 -64.26 -7.79 84.87
C ASP A 1163 -62.93 -8.58 85.04
N GLY A 1164 -62.22 -8.30 86.14
CA GLY A 1164 -60.89 -8.83 86.45
C GLY A 1164 -59.74 -7.83 86.25
N HIS A 1165 -60.01 -6.69 85.61
CA HIS A 1165 -59.01 -5.69 85.21
C HIS A 1165 -59.17 -4.33 85.92
N GLY A 1166 -60.33 -4.04 86.52
CA GLY A 1166 -60.51 -2.93 87.47
C GLY A 1166 -61.91 -2.32 87.50
N GLY A 1167 -62.73 -2.60 86.48
CA GLY A 1167 -64.13 -2.23 86.42
C GLY A 1167 -64.99 -3.10 87.34
N THR A 1168 -66.03 -2.46 87.87
CA THR A 1168 -67.02 -3.13 88.72
C THR A 1168 -68.41 -2.53 88.52
N ALA A 1169 -69.44 -3.37 88.58
CA ALA A 1169 -70.83 -2.95 88.63
C ALA A 1169 -71.56 -3.63 89.78
N THR A 1170 -72.53 -2.92 90.37
CA THR A 1170 -73.27 -3.40 91.55
C THR A 1170 -74.77 -3.28 91.32
N ASN A 1171 -75.51 -4.31 91.68
CA ASN A 1171 -76.97 -4.32 91.68
C ASN A 1171 -77.49 -5.09 92.90
N THR A 1172 -78.80 -5.35 93.02
CA THR A 1172 -79.39 -5.96 94.23
C THR A 1172 -80.25 -7.20 93.96
N LEU A 1173 -80.17 -8.18 94.86
CA LEU A 1173 -81.13 -9.28 95.01
C LEU A 1173 -82.13 -8.92 96.11
N THR A 1174 -83.42 -8.88 95.78
CA THR A 1174 -84.51 -8.74 96.77
C THR A 1174 -85.20 -10.08 96.98
N VAL A 1175 -85.24 -10.56 98.22
CA VAL A 1175 -85.94 -11.79 98.62
C VAL A 1175 -87.20 -11.41 99.40
N THR A 1176 -88.37 -11.83 98.92
CA THR A 1176 -89.65 -11.64 99.60
C THR A 1176 -90.03 -12.89 100.40
N ILE A 1177 -90.11 -12.76 101.73
CA ILE A 1177 -90.56 -13.79 102.67
C ILE A 1177 -92.08 -13.64 102.80
N ASN A 1178 -92.85 -14.70 102.56
CA ASN A 1178 -94.32 -14.67 102.56
C ASN A 1178 -94.87 -15.51 103.71
N GLY A 1179 -95.89 -14.97 104.39
CA GLY A 1179 -96.57 -15.63 105.51
C GLY A 1179 -97.41 -16.84 105.13
N THR A 1180 -97.61 -17.73 106.10
CA THR A 1180 -98.44 -18.94 106.01
C THR A 1180 -99.60 -18.87 107.01
N ASN A 1181 -100.11 -20.00 107.50
CA ASN A 1181 -101.20 -20.03 108.48
C ASN A 1181 -100.86 -21.12 109.48
N ASP A 1182 -100.55 -20.72 110.70
CA ASP A 1182 -100.28 -21.64 111.79
C ASP A 1182 -101.57 -22.16 112.42
N ALA A 1183 -101.46 -22.96 113.49
CA ALA A 1183 -102.60 -23.60 114.15
C ALA A 1183 -102.71 -23.22 115.63
N PRO A 1184 -103.91 -22.86 116.12
CA PRO A 1184 -104.10 -22.37 117.48
C PRO A 1184 -104.03 -23.49 118.51
N ILE A 1185 -103.49 -23.19 119.69
CA ILE A 1185 -103.33 -24.12 120.80
C ILE A 1185 -104.12 -23.69 122.04
N VAL A 1186 -104.59 -24.65 122.84
CA VAL A 1186 -105.33 -24.41 124.10
C VAL A 1186 -105.06 -25.52 125.13
N ALA A 1187 -105.49 -25.36 126.39
CA ALA A 1187 -105.29 -26.32 127.48
C ALA A 1187 -106.60 -26.91 128.02
N ALA A 1188 -106.55 -28.16 128.50
CA ALA A 1188 -107.69 -28.90 129.06
C ALA A 1188 -108.06 -28.47 130.50
N ALA A 1189 -109.29 -28.78 130.95
CA ALA A 1189 -109.82 -28.41 132.26
C ALA A 1189 -110.73 -29.48 132.90
N THR A 1190 -110.81 -29.51 134.24
CA THR A 1190 -111.61 -30.49 135.01
C THR A 1190 -112.37 -29.84 136.17
N THR A 1191 -113.58 -30.32 136.48
CA THR A 1191 -114.41 -29.84 137.60
C THR A 1191 -115.18 -30.98 138.28
N ALA A 1192 -115.76 -30.73 139.45
CA ALA A 1192 -116.54 -31.71 140.21
C ALA A 1192 -117.80 -31.09 140.83
N ILE A 1193 -118.84 -31.90 140.98
CA ILE A 1193 -120.14 -31.54 141.57
C ILE A 1193 -120.62 -32.66 142.49
N ALA A 1194 -121.30 -32.33 143.60
CA ALA A 1194 -121.87 -33.30 144.51
C ALA A 1194 -123.26 -33.78 144.05
N GLU A 1195 -123.67 -34.97 144.48
CA GLU A 1195 -125.06 -35.41 144.39
C GLU A 1195 -126.03 -34.40 145.05
N ASP A 1196 -127.30 -34.43 144.66
CA ASP A 1196 -128.35 -33.47 145.06
C ASP A 1196 -128.10 -31.99 144.70
N THR A 1197 -127.02 -31.67 143.95
CA THR A 1197 -126.76 -30.32 143.44
C THR A 1197 -127.21 -30.17 141.98
N ALA A 1198 -127.96 -29.11 141.67
CA ALA A 1198 -128.59 -28.94 140.35
C ALA A 1198 -127.60 -28.66 139.19
N GLY A 1199 -126.44 -28.05 139.45
CA GLY A 1199 -125.44 -27.77 138.42
C GLY A 1199 -124.24 -26.97 138.92
N VAL A 1200 -123.21 -26.84 138.07
CA VAL A 1200 -121.95 -26.11 138.29
C VAL A 1200 -121.57 -25.32 137.02
N SER A 1201 -120.80 -24.24 137.16
CA SER A 1201 -120.33 -23.41 136.03
C SER A 1201 -118.89 -22.94 136.21
N GLY A 1202 -118.22 -22.54 135.12
CA GLY A 1202 -116.83 -22.11 135.11
C GLY A 1202 -116.38 -21.50 133.77
N ILE A 1203 -115.07 -21.42 133.54
CA ILE A 1203 -114.46 -20.92 132.29
C ILE A 1203 -113.32 -21.87 131.88
N LEU A 1204 -113.15 -22.11 130.58
CA LEU A 1204 -112.00 -22.84 130.00
C LEU A 1204 -110.77 -21.91 129.83
N PRO A 1205 -109.53 -22.43 129.80
CA PRO A 1205 -108.32 -21.64 129.53
C PRO A 1205 -108.31 -21.10 128.09
N MET A 1206 -108.01 -19.81 127.86
CA MET A 1206 -108.08 -19.23 126.52
C MET A 1206 -107.05 -19.82 125.54
N PRO A 1207 -107.40 -19.99 124.24
CA PRO A 1207 -106.45 -20.34 123.19
C PRO A 1207 -105.44 -19.23 122.89
N THR A 1208 -104.36 -19.58 122.19
CA THR A 1208 -103.37 -18.67 121.61
C THR A 1208 -102.93 -19.15 120.22
N ASP A 1209 -102.59 -18.21 119.34
CA ASP A 1209 -101.92 -18.47 118.06
C ASP A 1209 -100.53 -17.82 118.03
N VAL A 1210 -99.67 -18.24 117.10
CA VAL A 1210 -98.37 -17.62 116.83
C VAL A 1210 -98.48 -16.56 115.72
N ASP A 1211 -99.42 -16.73 114.79
CA ASP A 1211 -99.84 -15.69 113.84
C ASP A 1211 -100.37 -14.47 114.59
N VAL A 1212 -99.57 -13.39 114.66
CA VAL A 1212 -99.83 -12.27 115.60
C VAL A 1212 -101.08 -11.45 115.25
N HIS A 1213 -101.69 -11.70 114.10
CA HIS A 1213 -102.90 -11.05 113.60
C HIS A 1213 -104.14 -11.96 113.61
N ASP A 1214 -104.04 -13.20 114.11
CA ASP A 1214 -105.16 -14.15 114.12
C ASP A 1214 -105.99 -14.11 115.40
N THR A 1215 -107.27 -14.50 115.28
CA THR A 1215 -108.29 -14.28 116.32
C THR A 1215 -108.88 -15.60 116.77
N VAL A 1216 -108.34 -16.12 117.87
CA VAL A 1216 -108.67 -17.43 118.40
C VAL A 1216 -109.94 -17.44 119.26
N SER A 1217 -110.79 -18.46 119.09
CA SER A 1217 -112.04 -18.62 119.86
C SER A 1217 -112.45 -20.08 120.04
N PHE A 1218 -113.30 -20.36 121.03
CA PHE A 1218 -113.93 -21.67 121.21
C PHE A 1218 -115.12 -21.85 120.26
N THR A 1219 -115.38 -23.09 119.86
CA THR A 1219 -116.62 -23.46 119.17
C THR A 1219 -117.73 -23.73 120.20
N PRO A 1220 -118.84 -22.96 120.25
CA PRO A 1220 -119.89 -23.16 121.24
C PRO A 1220 -120.55 -24.54 121.16
N GLN A 1221 -120.87 -25.11 122.33
CA GLN A 1221 -121.64 -26.34 122.49
C GLN A 1221 -122.79 -26.09 123.48
N THR A 1222 -123.98 -26.65 123.23
CA THR A 1222 -125.12 -26.49 124.14
C THR A 1222 -125.78 -27.82 124.45
N ASN A 1223 -125.98 -28.08 125.74
CA ASN A 1223 -126.56 -29.30 126.31
C ASN A 1223 -125.99 -30.61 125.73
N ALA A 1224 -124.68 -30.63 125.47
CA ALA A 1224 -123.94 -31.84 125.11
C ALA A 1224 -124.22 -32.93 126.17
N PRO A 1225 -124.80 -34.08 125.78
CA PRO A 1225 -125.24 -35.08 126.73
C PRO A 1225 -124.03 -35.85 127.27
N GLY A 1226 -123.86 -35.80 128.59
CA GLY A 1226 -123.04 -36.74 129.34
C GLY A 1226 -123.85 -37.96 129.77
N SER A 1227 -123.17 -38.92 130.39
CA SER A 1227 -123.79 -40.10 131.00
C SER A 1227 -124.58 -39.75 132.27
N TYR A 1228 -124.21 -38.67 132.96
CA TYR A 1228 -124.77 -38.29 134.25
C TYR A 1228 -125.39 -36.88 134.28
N GLY A 1229 -125.11 -36.05 133.27
CA GLY A 1229 -125.61 -34.69 133.15
C GLY A 1229 -125.51 -34.12 131.73
N THR A 1230 -125.58 -32.80 131.58
CA THR A 1230 -125.42 -32.11 130.28
C THR A 1230 -124.49 -30.90 130.39
N PHE A 1231 -123.56 -30.75 129.45
CA PHE A 1231 -122.57 -29.67 129.38
C PHE A 1231 -122.91 -28.65 128.29
N SER A 1232 -122.66 -27.37 128.56
CA SER A 1232 -122.65 -26.31 127.54
C SER A 1232 -121.41 -25.45 127.72
N VAL A 1233 -120.83 -24.94 126.62
CA VAL A 1233 -119.78 -23.92 126.62
C VAL A 1233 -120.02 -22.91 125.50
N ASP A 1234 -119.73 -21.63 125.71
CA ASP A 1234 -119.81 -20.59 124.68
C ASP A 1234 -118.44 -20.29 124.01
N ALA A 1235 -118.41 -19.29 123.12
CA ALA A 1235 -117.22 -18.95 122.34
C ALA A 1235 -116.09 -18.32 123.19
N ASP A 1236 -116.47 -17.74 124.34
CA ASP A 1236 -115.59 -17.15 125.34
C ASP A 1236 -115.18 -18.20 126.41
N GLY A 1237 -115.52 -19.47 126.20
CA GLY A 1237 -115.14 -20.57 127.07
C GLY A 1237 -115.94 -20.67 128.37
N HIS A 1238 -116.99 -19.87 128.58
CA HIS A 1238 -117.84 -20.00 129.77
C HIS A 1238 -118.67 -21.28 129.67
N TYR A 1239 -118.55 -22.17 130.66
CA TYR A 1239 -119.24 -23.45 130.66
C TYR A 1239 -120.24 -23.61 131.81
N THR A 1240 -121.23 -24.48 131.58
CA THR A 1240 -122.20 -24.96 132.57
C THR A 1240 -122.33 -26.48 132.46
N TYR A 1241 -122.42 -27.19 133.58
CA TYR A 1241 -122.75 -28.60 133.64
C TYR A 1241 -123.94 -28.81 134.60
N THR A 1242 -125.00 -29.44 134.10
CA THR A 1242 -126.25 -29.70 134.85
C THR A 1242 -126.34 -31.19 135.14
N LEU A 1243 -126.36 -31.58 136.42
CA LEU A 1243 -126.40 -32.98 136.84
C LEU A 1243 -127.84 -33.52 136.78
N ASN A 1244 -128.05 -34.68 136.14
CA ASN A 1244 -129.34 -35.36 136.16
C ASN A 1244 -129.50 -36.17 137.46
N ASN A 1245 -129.85 -35.46 138.52
CA ASN A 1245 -129.97 -36.02 139.86
C ASN A 1245 -131.11 -37.06 140.03
N ALA A 1246 -131.98 -37.25 139.03
CA ALA A 1246 -133.02 -38.28 139.07
C ALA A 1246 -132.50 -39.69 138.69
N LEU A 1247 -131.24 -39.82 138.25
CA LEU A 1247 -130.64 -41.09 137.87
C LEU A 1247 -130.37 -41.98 139.09
N PRO A 1248 -130.81 -43.26 139.10
CA PRO A 1248 -130.51 -44.19 140.21
C PRO A 1248 -129.02 -44.42 140.45
N ALA A 1249 -128.17 -44.22 139.44
CA ALA A 1249 -126.72 -44.29 139.58
C ALA A 1249 -126.13 -43.09 140.32
N VAL A 1250 -126.71 -41.89 140.16
CA VAL A 1250 -126.31 -40.69 140.88
C VAL A 1250 -126.81 -40.75 142.32
N GLN A 1251 -128.09 -41.08 142.52
CA GLN A 1251 -128.72 -41.27 143.84
C GLN A 1251 -128.23 -42.50 144.63
N GLY A 1252 -127.44 -43.35 144.00
CA GLY A 1252 -126.90 -44.57 144.59
C GLY A 1252 -125.48 -44.42 145.13
N LEU A 1253 -124.89 -43.23 145.07
CA LEU A 1253 -123.50 -42.99 145.44
C LEU A 1253 -123.27 -43.12 146.95
N GLY A 1254 -122.32 -43.96 147.33
CA GLY A 1254 -121.79 -43.99 148.68
C GLY A 1254 -120.85 -42.81 148.94
N ALA A 1255 -120.69 -42.43 150.20
CA ALA A 1255 -119.74 -41.39 150.59
C ALA A 1255 -118.30 -41.77 150.17
N GLY A 1256 -117.75 -41.02 149.22
CA GLY A 1256 -116.41 -41.25 148.65
C GLY A 1256 -116.41 -41.92 147.26
N GLU A 1257 -117.58 -42.30 146.74
CA GLU A 1257 -117.74 -42.74 145.34
C GLU A 1257 -117.98 -41.53 144.43
N SER A 1258 -117.68 -41.68 143.13
CA SER A 1258 -117.89 -40.62 142.13
C SER A 1258 -118.22 -41.19 140.75
N LEU A 1259 -118.90 -40.37 139.95
CA LEU A 1259 -119.17 -40.60 138.53
C LEU A 1259 -118.55 -39.43 137.74
N THR A 1260 -118.20 -39.66 136.47
CA THR A 1260 -117.46 -38.68 135.66
C THR A 1260 -118.02 -38.61 134.24
N ASP A 1261 -118.29 -37.40 133.79
CA ASP A 1261 -118.50 -37.08 132.38
C ASP A 1261 -117.27 -36.35 131.80
N THR A 1262 -117.06 -36.44 130.49
CA THR A 1262 -115.94 -35.83 129.77
C THR A 1262 -116.44 -35.26 128.45
N PHE A 1263 -115.97 -34.06 128.06
CA PHE A 1263 -116.52 -33.29 126.95
C PHE A 1263 -115.41 -32.64 126.12
N THR A 1264 -115.30 -33.04 124.86
CA THR A 1264 -114.32 -32.51 123.91
C THR A 1264 -114.83 -31.23 123.26
N PHE A 1265 -114.02 -30.17 123.25
CA PHE A 1265 -114.29 -28.89 122.58
C PHE A 1265 -113.24 -28.61 121.48
N THR A 1266 -113.47 -27.58 120.65
CA THR A 1266 -112.59 -27.23 119.53
C THR A 1266 -112.32 -25.73 119.52
N VAL A 1267 -111.06 -25.32 119.35
CA VAL A 1267 -110.67 -23.93 119.09
C VAL A 1267 -110.30 -23.72 117.62
N SER A 1268 -110.47 -22.50 117.13
CA SER A 1268 -110.15 -22.10 115.75
C SER A 1268 -109.66 -20.65 115.70
N ASP A 1269 -108.77 -20.39 114.75
CA ASP A 1269 -108.12 -19.13 114.35
C ASP A 1269 -109.02 -18.16 113.57
N GLY A 1270 -110.10 -18.69 112.99
CA GLY A 1270 -110.97 -17.98 112.04
C GLY A 1270 -110.53 -18.08 110.57
N ARG A 1271 -109.34 -18.64 110.28
CA ARG A 1271 -108.78 -18.78 108.93
C ARG A 1271 -108.74 -20.21 108.38
N GLY A 1272 -108.76 -21.23 109.23
CA GLY A 1272 -109.01 -22.60 108.80
C GLY A 1272 -108.44 -23.69 109.70
N ALA A 1273 -107.45 -23.37 110.53
CA ALA A 1273 -106.89 -24.32 111.47
C ALA A 1273 -107.84 -24.57 112.66
N ARG A 1274 -107.85 -25.82 113.14
CA ARG A 1274 -108.71 -26.28 114.24
C ARG A 1274 -107.99 -27.30 115.11
N ALA A 1275 -107.94 -27.05 116.41
CA ALA A 1275 -107.44 -27.98 117.41
C ALA A 1275 -108.59 -28.53 118.29
N PRO A 1276 -108.95 -29.82 118.19
CA PRO A 1276 -109.88 -30.48 119.10
C PRO A 1276 -109.15 -30.95 120.39
N ILE A 1277 -109.69 -30.62 121.56
CA ILE A 1277 -109.09 -30.95 122.87
C ILE A 1277 -110.14 -31.60 123.80
N PRO A 1278 -109.81 -32.74 124.46
CA PRO A 1278 -110.73 -33.50 125.31
C PRO A 1278 -110.90 -32.96 126.74
#